data_AF-A0A9P3KTI8-F1
#
_entry.id   AF-A0A9P3KTI8-F1
#
_cell.length_a   1.000
_cell.length_b   1.000
_cell.length_c   1.000
_cell.angle_alpha   90.00
_cell.angle_beta   90.00
_cell.angle_gamma   90.00
#
_symmetry.space_group_name_H-M   'P 1'
#
loop_
_entity.id
_entity.type
_entity.pdbx_description
1 polymer ?
#
loop_
_entity_poly.entity_id
_entity_poly.type
_entity_poly.pdbx_seq_one_letter_code
_entity_poly.pdbx_strand_id
1 'polypeptide(L)'
;MEGVLQSVEAACNDLQVPERRAAAEATLLELRKSPHALQACTHILDNSRNPVACFQAAATLQQVVLRDWPRIPTADHTSLHRYCVDHIVGRAAAREEAQGQAGGGDAFVEHKMVGVLAVLVKRAWLDVDDNYKSDLFSSLRDLASGSRGPAVQRAAFSLLDALVSEFNPGSATPLAMPSDFHNRCRIDFQRHFLMPVLMVCVDAVAAHMAAVKSQAEAAQAQGQGQGQAQAQGAVVVWAGSSQAVVAAALSVLIAVLSWDFTGGSARASKSKGSDDGSQPTARSSSDMHTVQPPNEWLPLLLSAELLSLLASVYSSLPHTCAPGLDWREGPLAERSRQVAVLLCSLHGPALTAADQSLVRMHVGRLLALLLQWLSPLPATVAAVAQARISDRELLDVCRALAALIRLHPLLATTPASTQHASANSSANGPSPPPTLLSLLGELTCCVLAHGAASDDDSLDGPMPHALDLLLDTWLGVLLTLESRISCHVISRPASTSPQQAAAAAEWSHLMHAVSPVAAQAFRSFTQHHLQVAAASALEEEDAADNMDAALQAQEQRMAAAASLARASLQASLPLLNDLLTHQKALLLQAADAAAAAAAAGGGGAGGGEVERVMEQVQWTVRMVGYVLADEGTGETPELPVFLVHELNSHHAHSLTALTTSLPMSILEVASLVLNPSAVATVLSPRLMESFLWFFSRWSLTYLLPQPPDANPPPFDPDTDPPPLSASLPPGDTSLASAAAGGAFVQAFGAGEGQGGLAVLEGVLRAGVAALSAWLGEPDVQSSVCRTLLLAVTRRPYMAAYLRHLPPWAMLEEAFKTRDSAVASLPGPLQWLIYHMHSDSSFPVSSSPPFSSIRSGRWHMCCAVQPAAARRATPAISAVVQQLLQPLLASLHGITSRPDFPATAHRPQVMFQVVGLLECMRGCASATLPHSQRVLFQFGLSAATPILTALSAYRHEPQVVFVILKFMAVWVDSQILFLNADDTAQLFHFCLQLLQAYAAHNMGKVSLQRSRQLREGVRESKYKDLKALLQLLSSLTSKDLLDFGASLPGQSADVAQMVCLGVNIIIPLISLDLLQFPKLCLQYFTLLEHMCCVHPDKVLALPDSAFHPIMHTLEFALQHQDEDILVLALSAVSSLASPPTTTSSSSASSASPHAPMAPEHAQRHQALVAHLLRLVLRLVLLQPLRNETVEAAADALLPLILSCPQLTQTILSEAVSSHVDPACQHHLSAAVTAFLSAASAAAAASASASSAAAARPVRRRFRSALAAFIADVQGLIVRR
;
A
#
# COMPACT_ATOMS: atom_id res chain seq x y z
N MET A 1 38.99 25.99 -29.39
CA MET A 1 37.90 26.40 -28.47
C MET A 1 36.76 27.05 -29.24
N GLU A 2 37.01 28.10 -30.01
CA GLU A 2 35.96 28.82 -30.76
C GLU A 2 35.20 27.94 -31.78
N GLY A 3 35.89 27.05 -32.50
CA GLY A 3 35.23 26.07 -33.37
C GLY A 3 34.34 25.05 -32.62
N VAL A 4 34.66 24.74 -31.35
CA VAL A 4 33.82 23.86 -30.51
C VAL A 4 32.57 24.60 -30.07
N LEU A 5 32.70 25.88 -29.68
CA LEU A 5 31.57 26.74 -29.33
C LEU A 5 30.55 26.83 -30.48
N GLN A 6 31.02 27.14 -31.68
CA GLN A 6 30.15 27.25 -32.87
C GLN A 6 29.46 25.93 -33.21
N SER A 7 30.17 24.80 -33.08
CA SER A 7 29.62 23.46 -33.31
C SER A 7 28.53 23.10 -32.29
N VAL A 8 28.75 23.42 -31.01
CA VAL A 8 27.76 23.17 -29.94
C VAL A 8 26.55 24.08 -30.07
N GLU A 9 26.73 25.35 -30.43
CA GLU A 9 25.61 26.26 -30.70
C GLU A 9 24.75 25.77 -31.87
N ALA A 10 25.38 25.31 -32.96
CA ALA A 10 24.68 24.74 -34.10
C ALA A 10 23.90 23.46 -33.71
N ALA A 11 24.54 22.54 -32.99
CA ALA A 11 23.90 21.32 -32.50
C ALA A 11 22.70 21.62 -31.59
N CYS A 12 22.83 22.58 -30.66
CA CYS A 12 21.75 22.99 -29.77
C CYS A 12 20.54 23.57 -30.52
N ASN A 13 20.77 24.30 -31.62
CA ASN A 13 19.69 24.81 -32.46
C ASN A 13 18.99 23.68 -33.25
N ASP A 14 19.74 22.66 -33.68
CA ASP A 14 19.23 21.52 -34.44
C ASP A 14 18.47 20.49 -33.58
N LEU A 15 18.53 20.55 -32.24
CA LEU A 15 17.81 19.62 -31.34
C LEU A 15 16.28 19.65 -31.51
N GLN A 16 15.73 20.79 -31.96
CA GLN A 16 14.30 20.93 -32.21
C GLN A 16 13.87 20.39 -33.59
N VAL A 17 14.82 20.00 -34.45
CA VAL A 17 14.57 19.50 -35.81
C VAL A 17 14.66 17.97 -35.82
N PRO A 18 13.54 17.23 -36.01
CA PRO A 18 13.53 15.76 -35.91
C PRO A 18 14.56 15.05 -36.80
N GLU A 19 14.81 15.57 -38.00
CA GLU A 19 15.75 14.99 -38.98
C GLU A 19 17.22 15.15 -38.58
N ARG A 20 17.56 16.21 -37.83
CA ARG A 20 18.94 16.53 -37.43
C ARG A 20 19.24 16.23 -35.98
N ARG A 21 18.21 15.93 -35.19
CA ARG A 21 18.30 15.64 -33.76
C ARG A 21 19.34 14.55 -33.43
N ALA A 22 19.40 13.46 -34.19
CA ALA A 22 20.37 12.38 -33.94
C ALA A 22 21.82 12.85 -34.12
N ALA A 23 22.10 13.69 -35.13
CA ALA A 23 23.42 14.26 -35.35
C ALA A 23 23.79 15.31 -34.29
N ALA A 24 22.82 16.13 -33.88
CA ALA A 24 22.97 17.08 -32.78
C ALA A 24 23.27 16.37 -31.44
N GLU A 25 22.52 15.31 -31.11
CA GLU A 25 22.76 14.48 -29.92
C GLU A 25 24.14 13.81 -29.97
N ALA A 26 24.57 13.30 -31.13
CA ALA A 26 25.91 12.75 -31.32
C ALA A 26 27.01 13.79 -31.03
N THR A 27 26.86 15.02 -31.52
CA THR A 27 27.81 16.12 -31.31
C THR A 27 27.92 16.49 -29.82
N LEU A 28 26.78 16.54 -29.11
CA LEU A 28 26.77 16.80 -27.66
C LEU A 28 27.36 15.65 -26.85
N LEU A 29 27.18 14.39 -27.29
CA LEU A 29 27.81 13.23 -26.69
C LEU A 29 29.33 13.22 -26.92
N GLU A 30 29.82 13.67 -28.08
CA GLU A 30 31.24 13.84 -28.36
C GLU A 30 31.87 14.90 -27.44
N LEU A 31 31.19 16.03 -27.22
CA LEU A 31 31.63 17.04 -26.24
C LEU A 31 31.82 16.42 -24.85
N ARG A 32 30.85 15.61 -24.39
CA ARG A 32 30.92 14.94 -23.08
C ARG A 32 32.08 13.96 -22.96
N LYS A 33 32.44 13.29 -24.07
CA LYS A 33 33.54 12.31 -24.11
C LYS A 33 34.93 12.95 -24.28
N SER A 34 35.00 14.22 -24.68
CA SER A 34 36.27 14.91 -24.95
C SER A 34 37.17 15.03 -23.71
N PRO A 35 38.50 14.88 -23.85
CA PRO A 35 39.46 15.12 -22.76
C PRO A 35 39.59 16.60 -22.38
N HIS A 36 39.22 17.53 -23.27
CA HIS A 36 39.23 18.98 -23.03
C HIS A 36 37.84 19.53 -22.68
N ALA A 37 36.88 18.67 -22.34
CA ALA A 37 35.49 19.05 -22.11
C ALA A 37 35.33 20.10 -21.00
N LEU A 38 36.12 20.03 -19.92
CA LEU A 38 36.06 21.00 -18.82
C LEU A 38 36.38 22.43 -19.29
N GLN A 39 37.48 22.59 -20.03
CA GLN A 39 37.86 23.89 -20.62
C GLN A 39 36.86 24.35 -21.68
N ALA A 40 36.26 23.42 -22.42
CA ALA A 40 35.25 23.73 -23.43
C ALA A 40 33.96 24.24 -22.78
N CYS A 41 33.52 23.61 -21.69
CA CYS A 41 32.33 24.03 -20.97
C CYS A 41 32.49 25.42 -20.36
N THR A 42 33.60 25.73 -19.68
CA THR A 42 33.84 27.07 -19.12
C THR A 42 33.92 28.13 -20.21
N HIS A 43 34.63 27.85 -21.31
CA HIS A 43 34.68 28.75 -22.45
C HIS A 43 33.30 29.00 -23.10
N ILE A 44 32.43 27.98 -23.17
CA ILE A 44 31.06 28.14 -23.68
C ILE A 44 30.23 28.98 -22.70
N LEU A 45 30.30 28.71 -21.39
CA LEU A 45 29.56 29.43 -20.37
C LEU A 45 29.89 30.93 -20.30
N ASP A 46 31.14 31.29 -20.59
CA ASP A 46 31.62 32.67 -20.55
C ASP A 46 31.31 33.46 -21.84
N ASN A 47 31.28 32.79 -23.00
CA ASN A 47 31.24 33.47 -24.31
C ASN A 47 29.96 33.24 -25.13
N SER A 48 29.21 32.16 -24.89
CA SER A 48 28.00 31.83 -25.65
C SER A 48 26.82 32.74 -25.28
N ARG A 49 26.09 33.20 -26.30
CA ARG A 49 24.80 33.89 -26.13
C ARG A 49 23.59 32.95 -26.27
N ASN A 50 23.83 31.69 -26.66
CA ASN A 50 22.78 30.70 -26.78
C ASN A 50 22.52 30.03 -25.41
N PRO A 51 21.33 30.21 -24.78
CA PRO A 51 21.04 29.69 -23.45
C PRO A 51 20.98 28.15 -23.42
N VAL A 52 20.58 27.51 -24.52
CA VAL A 52 20.55 26.04 -24.63
C VAL A 52 21.97 25.48 -24.64
N ALA A 53 22.90 26.14 -25.36
CA ALA A 53 24.31 25.78 -25.35
C ALA A 53 24.94 25.96 -23.96
N CYS A 54 24.64 27.06 -23.27
CA CYS A 54 25.08 27.29 -21.90
C CYS A 54 24.54 26.22 -20.93
N PHE A 55 23.27 25.82 -21.06
CA PHE A 55 22.69 24.74 -20.26
C PHE A 55 23.34 23.38 -20.52
N GLN A 56 23.57 23.02 -21.79
CA GLN A 56 24.27 21.78 -22.13
C GLN A 56 25.73 21.79 -21.65
N ALA A 57 26.40 22.94 -21.72
CA ALA A 57 27.74 23.12 -21.16
C ALA A 57 27.74 22.96 -19.63
N ALA A 58 26.78 23.56 -18.90
CA ALA A 58 26.62 23.38 -17.46
C ALA A 58 26.34 21.91 -17.08
N ALA A 59 25.44 21.23 -17.80
CA ALA A 59 25.15 19.81 -17.60
C ALA A 59 26.37 18.92 -17.87
N THR A 60 27.13 19.23 -18.93
CA THR A 60 28.34 18.51 -19.29
C THR A 60 29.47 18.77 -18.28
N LEU A 61 29.59 20.00 -17.77
CA LEU A 61 30.54 20.36 -16.72
C LEU A 61 30.35 19.46 -15.48
N GLN A 62 29.12 19.33 -14.98
CA GLN A 62 28.81 18.45 -13.85
C GLN A 62 29.25 17.00 -14.11
N GLN A 63 28.89 16.45 -15.28
CA GLN A 63 29.21 15.06 -15.62
C GLN A 63 30.72 14.83 -15.75
N VAL A 64 31.43 15.74 -16.41
CA VAL A 64 32.88 15.65 -16.64
C VAL A 64 33.63 15.76 -15.33
N VAL A 65 33.25 16.70 -14.46
CA VAL A 65 33.91 16.89 -13.17
C VAL A 65 33.66 15.71 -12.24
N LEU A 66 32.44 15.17 -12.18
CA LEU A 66 32.16 13.96 -11.37
C LEU A 66 32.89 12.73 -11.91
N ARG A 67 32.97 12.57 -13.24
CA ARG A 67 33.71 11.48 -13.88
C ARG A 67 35.21 11.56 -13.60
N ASP A 68 35.78 12.75 -13.71
CA ASP A 68 37.21 12.99 -13.62
C ASP A 68 37.66 13.42 -12.22
N TRP A 69 36.78 13.36 -11.22
CA TRP A 69 37.01 13.80 -9.84
C TRP A 69 38.35 13.39 -9.24
N PRO A 70 38.76 12.10 -9.26
CA PRO A 70 40.04 11.69 -8.67
C PRO A 70 41.28 12.24 -9.40
N ARG A 71 41.12 12.82 -10.59
CA ARG A 71 42.21 13.40 -11.39
C ARG A 71 42.36 14.90 -11.16
N ILE A 72 41.35 15.55 -10.58
CA ILE A 72 41.35 16.99 -10.36
C ILE A 72 41.92 17.25 -8.95
N PRO A 73 42.98 18.06 -8.82
CA PRO A 73 43.51 18.47 -7.52
C PRO A 73 42.47 19.18 -6.66
N THR A 74 42.57 19.05 -5.33
CA THR A 74 41.64 19.71 -4.38
C THR A 74 41.64 21.23 -4.51
N ALA A 75 42.79 21.85 -4.83
CA ALA A 75 42.88 23.29 -5.11
C ALA A 75 42.00 23.70 -6.31
N ASP A 76 41.99 22.88 -7.36
CA ASP A 76 41.20 23.13 -8.57
C ASP A 76 39.69 22.93 -8.31
N HIS A 77 39.30 22.06 -7.38
CA HIS A 77 37.91 21.97 -6.91
C HIS A 77 37.44 23.30 -6.28
N THR A 78 38.25 23.88 -5.40
CA THR A 78 37.90 25.15 -4.74
C THR A 78 37.83 26.32 -5.72
N SER A 79 38.72 26.36 -6.72
CA SER A 79 38.68 27.35 -7.80
C SER A 79 37.45 27.18 -8.68
N LEU A 80 37.05 25.94 -8.98
CA LEU A 80 35.84 25.66 -9.75
C LEU A 80 34.57 26.08 -9.00
N HIS A 81 34.50 25.82 -7.68
CA HIS A 81 33.38 26.28 -6.86
C HIS A 81 33.26 27.81 -6.91
N ARG A 82 34.38 28.52 -6.76
CA ARG A 82 34.42 29.98 -6.82
C ARG A 82 33.99 30.51 -8.19
N TYR A 83 34.48 29.91 -9.27
CA TYR A 83 34.05 30.22 -10.63
C TYR A 83 32.53 30.09 -10.81
N CYS A 84 31.94 28.99 -10.33
CA CYS A 84 30.49 28.79 -10.40
C CYS A 84 29.72 29.86 -9.60
N VAL A 85 30.17 30.22 -8.40
CA VAL A 85 29.55 31.31 -7.60
C VAL A 85 29.62 32.64 -8.35
N ASP A 86 30.81 33.01 -8.84
CA ASP A 86 31.02 34.28 -9.55
C ASP A 86 30.19 34.34 -10.85
N HIS A 87 30.06 33.22 -11.57
CA HIS A 87 29.23 33.11 -12.77
C HIS A 87 27.73 33.27 -12.46
N ILE A 88 27.23 32.59 -11.43
CA ILE A 88 25.83 32.70 -10.99
C ILE A 88 25.52 34.14 -10.58
N VAL A 89 26.38 34.76 -9.75
CA VAL A 89 26.21 36.14 -9.28
C VAL A 89 26.29 37.15 -10.43
N GLY A 90 27.26 36.98 -11.33
CA GLY A 90 27.44 37.84 -12.50
C GLY A 90 26.22 37.83 -13.44
N ARG A 91 25.66 36.64 -13.70
CA ARG A 91 24.43 36.53 -14.50
C ARG A 91 23.20 37.11 -13.79
N ALA A 92 23.08 36.91 -12.48
CA ALA A 92 21.98 37.47 -11.70
C ALA A 92 21.99 39.00 -11.72
N ALA A 93 23.16 39.62 -11.57
CA ALA A 93 23.32 41.08 -11.65
C ALA A 93 23.02 41.62 -13.06
N ALA A 94 23.57 41.00 -14.11
CA ALA A 94 23.32 41.40 -15.50
C ALA A 94 21.84 41.30 -15.90
N ARG A 95 21.10 40.33 -15.34
CA ARG A 95 19.66 40.18 -15.56
C ARG A 95 18.85 41.33 -14.97
N GLU A 96 19.27 41.88 -13.84
CA GLU A 96 18.60 43.02 -13.19
C GLU A 96 18.73 44.28 -14.04
N GLU A 97 19.92 44.52 -14.59
CA GLU A 97 20.18 45.64 -15.51
C GLU A 97 19.40 45.53 -16.83
N ALA A 98 19.15 44.30 -17.31
CA ALA A 98 18.47 44.02 -18.57
C ALA A 98 16.93 44.03 -18.52
N GLN A 99 16.30 44.25 -17.35
CA GLN A 99 14.83 44.16 -17.14
C GLN A 99 13.95 45.15 -17.95
N GLY A 100 14.52 45.93 -18.88
CA GLY A 100 13.79 46.70 -19.89
C GLY A 100 13.53 45.98 -21.22
N GLN A 101 14.12 44.81 -21.48
CA GLN A 101 13.96 44.08 -22.75
C GLN A 101 13.64 42.59 -22.50
N ALA A 102 12.63 42.08 -23.19
CA ALA A 102 12.10 40.73 -23.04
C ALA A 102 13.18 39.64 -23.30
N GLY A 103 13.70 39.03 -22.23
CA GLY A 103 14.67 37.94 -22.30
C GLY A 103 14.47 36.94 -21.17
N GLY A 104 13.41 36.12 -21.24
CA GLY A 104 13.13 35.04 -20.27
C GLY A 104 14.06 33.81 -20.37
N GLY A 105 15.03 33.81 -21.28
CA GLY A 105 15.84 32.64 -21.64
C GLY A 105 16.98 32.27 -20.68
N ASP A 106 17.40 33.12 -19.75
CA ASP A 106 18.61 32.85 -18.93
C ASP A 106 18.33 32.21 -17.55
N ALA A 107 17.07 32.17 -17.10
CA ALA A 107 16.71 31.70 -15.75
C ALA A 107 16.98 30.20 -15.53
N PHE A 108 16.77 29.36 -16.53
CA PHE A 108 16.98 27.92 -16.42
C PHE A 108 18.47 27.54 -16.46
N VAL A 109 19.32 28.38 -17.06
CA VAL A 109 20.78 28.22 -17.05
C VAL A 109 21.32 28.50 -15.65
N GLU A 110 20.87 29.60 -15.03
CA GLU A 110 21.18 29.96 -13.64
C GLU A 110 20.79 28.81 -12.69
N HIS A 111 19.54 28.32 -12.79
CA HIS A 111 19.07 27.19 -11.98
C HIS A 111 19.91 25.92 -12.18
N LYS A 112 20.31 25.62 -13.43
CA LYS A 112 21.18 24.48 -13.71
C LYS A 112 22.57 24.65 -13.08
N MET A 113 23.16 25.83 -13.18
CA MET A 113 24.46 26.14 -12.57
C MET A 113 24.43 26.06 -11.05
N VAL A 114 23.34 26.53 -10.43
CA VAL A 114 23.09 26.38 -8.99
C VAL A 114 23.09 24.90 -8.58
N GLY A 115 22.36 24.05 -9.31
CA GLY A 115 22.34 22.60 -9.05
C GLY A 115 23.71 21.93 -9.29
N VAL A 116 24.45 22.36 -10.32
CA VAL A 116 25.82 21.90 -10.58
C VAL A 116 26.70 22.21 -9.38
N LEU A 117 26.71 23.46 -8.92
CA LEU A 117 27.54 23.87 -7.78
C LEU A 117 27.18 23.10 -6.51
N ALA A 118 25.89 22.91 -6.19
CA ALA A 118 25.48 22.16 -5.01
C ALA A 118 26.02 20.71 -5.00
N VAL A 119 25.96 20.05 -6.15
CA VAL A 119 26.50 18.69 -6.34
C VAL A 119 28.02 18.65 -6.17
N LEU A 120 28.75 19.61 -6.74
CA LEU A 120 30.21 19.68 -6.63
C LEU A 120 30.64 19.96 -5.18
N VAL A 121 29.96 20.89 -4.48
CA VAL A 121 30.23 21.19 -3.06
C VAL A 121 30.01 19.96 -2.20
N LYS A 122 28.90 19.22 -2.38
CA LYS A 122 28.65 18.00 -1.61
C LYS A 122 29.66 16.91 -1.93
N ARG A 123 30.04 16.73 -3.20
CA ARG A 123 31.04 15.73 -3.59
C ARG A 123 32.41 16.03 -2.96
N ALA A 124 32.79 17.30 -2.84
CA ALA A 124 34.04 17.73 -2.20
C ALA A 124 33.97 17.77 -0.68
N TRP A 125 32.80 17.62 -0.06
CA TRP A 125 32.56 18.03 1.31
C TRP A 125 33.49 17.40 2.36
N LEU A 126 33.86 16.13 2.16
CA LEU A 126 34.79 15.42 3.05
C LEU A 126 36.25 15.55 2.62
N ASP A 127 36.52 16.09 1.42
CA ASP A 127 37.85 16.28 0.85
C ASP A 127 38.43 17.68 1.19
N VAL A 128 37.57 18.66 1.50
CA VAL A 128 37.92 20.05 1.84
C VAL A 128 37.98 20.31 3.35
N ASP A 129 38.76 21.31 3.76
CA ASP A 129 38.92 21.70 5.16
C ASP A 129 37.77 22.58 5.69
N ASP A 130 37.63 22.64 7.02
CA ASP A 130 36.52 23.34 7.66
C ASP A 130 36.60 24.88 7.51
N ASN A 131 37.80 25.43 7.28
CA ASN A 131 37.96 26.86 7.00
C ASN A 131 37.31 27.23 5.67
N TYR A 132 37.58 26.45 4.61
CA TYR A 132 36.95 26.66 3.32
C TYR A 132 35.42 26.59 3.40
N LYS A 133 34.87 25.61 4.12
CA LYS A 133 33.42 25.50 4.33
C LYS A 133 32.86 26.76 5.02
N SER A 134 33.55 27.24 6.05
CA SER A 134 33.16 28.44 6.79
C SER A 134 33.22 29.71 5.91
N ASP A 135 34.27 29.85 5.09
CA ASP A 135 34.46 30.97 4.16
C ASP A 135 33.43 30.98 3.03
N LEU A 136 33.05 29.80 2.52
CA LEU A 136 31.99 29.68 1.53
C LEU A 136 30.65 30.17 2.10
N PHE A 137 30.27 29.71 3.29
CA PHE A 137 29.00 30.08 3.91
C PHE A 137 28.96 31.53 4.43
N SER A 138 30.10 32.09 4.85
CA SER A 138 30.18 33.52 5.17
C SER A 138 29.98 34.38 3.92
N SER A 139 30.61 34.02 2.80
CA SER A 139 30.41 34.70 1.52
C SER A 139 28.96 34.60 1.03
N LEU A 140 28.30 33.44 1.17
CA LEU A 140 26.88 33.28 0.81
C LEU A 140 25.97 34.13 1.70
N ARG A 141 26.27 34.25 2.99
CA ARG A 141 25.53 35.12 3.91
C ARG A 141 25.65 36.59 3.51
N ASP A 142 26.84 37.04 3.12
CA ASP A 142 27.06 38.41 2.68
C ASP A 142 26.27 38.72 1.39
N LEU A 143 26.20 37.77 0.45
CA LEU A 143 25.36 37.90 -0.74
C LEU A 143 23.86 37.91 -0.40
N ALA A 144 23.44 37.11 0.59
CA ALA A 144 22.05 37.05 1.06
C ALA A 144 21.62 38.28 1.88
N SER A 145 22.56 39.12 2.34
CA SER A 145 22.26 40.36 3.09
C SER A 145 21.54 41.44 2.26
N GLY A 146 21.58 41.34 0.92
CA GLY A 146 20.96 42.30 0.00
C GLY A 146 21.83 43.50 -0.39
N SER A 147 23.07 43.57 0.09
CA SER A 147 24.01 44.67 -0.21
C SER A 147 24.35 44.86 -1.70
N ARG A 148 24.16 43.83 -2.53
CA ARG A 148 24.46 43.83 -3.98
C ARG A 148 23.21 43.83 -4.88
N GLY A 149 22.06 44.20 -4.33
CA GLY A 149 20.79 44.25 -5.06
C GLY A 149 19.94 42.97 -4.96
N PRO A 150 18.63 43.07 -5.23
CA PRO A 150 17.67 41.99 -5.04
C PRO A 150 17.88 40.79 -5.97
N ALA A 151 18.44 40.94 -7.18
CA ALA A 151 18.68 39.78 -8.04
C ALA A 151 19.80 38.87 -7.52
N VAL A 152 20.88 39.47 -7.03
CA VAL A 152 21.98 38.75 -6.38
C VAL A 152 21.51 38.11 -5.08
N GLN A 153 20.70 38.82 -4.29
CA GLN A 153 20.10 38.29 -3.07
C GLN A 153 19.24 37.05 -3.35
N ARG A 154 18.41 37.08 -4.40
CA ARG A 154 17.58 35.94 -4.82
C ARG A 154 18.44 34.74 -5.26
N ALA A 155 19.49 34.97 -6.05
CA ALA A 155 20.40 33.92 -6.51
C ALA A 155 21.11 33.24 -5.33
N ALA A 156 21.51 34.02 -4.31
CA ALA A 156 22.08 33.49 -3.07
C ALA A 156 21.11 32.54 -2.35
N PHE A 157 19.83 32.92 -2.21
CA PHE A 157 18.82 32.02 -1.63
C PHE A 157 18.56 30.79 -2.49
N SER A 158 18.52 30.91 -3.82
CA SER A 158 18.39 29.73 -4.70
C SER A 158 19.56 28.76 -4.53
N LEU A 159 20.77 29.26 -4.29
CA LEU A 159 21.94 28.43 -4.03
C LEU A 159 21.89 27.75 -2.66
N LEU A 160 21.46 28.48 -1.62
CA LEU A 160 21.22 27.90 -0.29
C LEU A 160 20.16 26.80 -0.34
N ASP A 161 19.07 27.00 -1.09
CA ASP A 161 17.99 26.02 -1.30
C ASP A 161 18.52 24.73 -1.95
N ALA A 162 19.33 24.88 -3.01
CA ALA A 162 19.95 23.75 -3.70
C ALA A 162 20.97 23.02 -2.82
N LEU A 163 21.74 23.73 -2.00
CA LEU A 163 22.67 23.11 -1.05
C LEU A 163 21.92 22.32 0.03
N VAL A 164 20.88 22.89 0.65
CA VAL A 164 20.07 22.17 1.64
C VAL A 164 19.41 20.94 1.02
N SER A 165 18.82 21.08 -0.17
CA SER A 165 18.19 19.97 -0.89
C SER A 165 19.19 18.89 -1.28
N GLU A 166 20.39 19.24 -1.74
CA GLU A 166 21.40 18.28 -2.15
C GLU A 166 21.97 17.53 -0.94
N PHE A 167 22.16 18.18 0.22
CA PHE A 167 22.65 17.51 1.43
C PHE A 167 21.58 16.66 2.15
N ASN A 168 20.29 16.85 1.83
CA ASN A 168 19.20 16.01 2.32
C ASN A 168 19.12 14.69 1.51
N PRO A 169 19.24 13.50 2.13
CA PRO A 169 19.25 12.23 1.41
C PRO A 169 18.02 11.94 0.54
N GLY A 170 16.85 12.49 0.90
CA GLY A 170 15.61 12.28 0.14
C GLY A 170 15.56 12.98 -1.21
N SER A 171 16.36 14.03 -1.39
CA SER A 171 16.41 14.89 -2.59
C SER A 171 17.81 14.96 -3.23
N ALA A 172 18.76 14.23 -2.67
CA ALA A 172 20.14 14.17 -3.13
C ALA A 172 20.28 13.60 -4.56
N THR A 173 21.16 14.20 -5.35
CA THR A 173 21.59 13.63 -6.62
C THR A 173 22.34 12.30 -6.37
N PRO A 174 22.12 11.24 -7.18
CA PRO A 174 22.87 10.00 -7.07
C PRO A 174 24.34 10.23 -7.45
N LEU A 175 25.22 10.32 -6.46
CA LEU A 175 26.67 10.53 -6.65
C LEU A 175 27.47 9.23 -6.81
N ALA A 176 26.79 8.07 -6.79
CA ALA A 176 27.44 6.75 -6.73
C ALA A 176 28.43 6.60 -5.56
N MET A 177 28.15 7.26 -4.43
CA MET A 177 28.95 7.18 -3.20
C MET A 177 28.26 6.28 -2.16
N PRO A 178 29.01 5.67 -1.22
CA PRO A 178 28.44 4.86 -0.15
C PRO A 178 27.43 5.65 0.72
N SER A 179 26.44 4.97 1.29
CA SER A 179 25.47 5.60 2.21
C SER A 179 26.12 6.28 3.41
N ASP A 180 27.27 5.77 3.87
CA ASP A 180 28.08 6.38 4.93
C ASP A 180 28.61 7.77 4.55
N PHE A 181 29.06 7.96 3.30
CA PHE A 181 29.47 9.28 2.79
C PHE A 181 28.32 10.29 2.90
N HIS A 182 27.14 9.93 2.39
CA HIS A 182 25.96 10.79 2.44
C HIS A 182 25.51 11.10 3.87
N ASN A 183 25.55 10.11 4.76
CA ASN A 183 25.21 10.29 6.16
C ASN A 183 26.20 11.22 6.87
N ARG A 184 27.50 11.08 6.61
CA ARG A 184 28.54 11.96 7.19
C ARG A 184 28.39 13.40 6.71
N CYS A 185 28.19 13.63 5.41
CA CYS A 185 27.92 14.95 4.88
C CYS A 185 26.65 15.56 5.50
N ARG A 186 25.57 14.78 5.63
CA ARG A 186 24.32 15.22 6.25
C ARG A 186 24.54 15.65 7.71
N ILE A 187 25.18 14.80 8.52
CA ILE A 187 25.39 15.08 9.96
C ILE A 187 26.24 16.34 10.15
N ASP A 188 27.31 16.48 9.38
CA ASP A 188 28.20 17.64 9.44
C ASP A 188 27.47 18.93 9.02
N PHE A 189 26.71 18.89 7.92
CA PHE A 189 25.91 20.00 7.44
C PHE A 189 24.82 20.43 8.43
N GLN A 190 24.07 19.46 8.95
CA GLN A 190 23.00 19.68 9.93
C GLN A 190 23.52 20.35 11.20
N ARG A 191 24.70 19.93 11.68
CA ARG A 191 25.28 20.42 12.93
C ARG A 191 25.81 21.85 12.83
N HIS A 192 26.46 22.20 11.71
CA HIS A 192 27.24 23.44 11.62
C HIS A 192 26.61 24.52 10.74
N PHE A 193 25.80 24.17 9.73
CA PHE A 193 25.38 25.12 8.69
C PHE A 193 23.87 25.31 8.58
N LEU A 194 23.05 24.31 8.92
CA LEU A 194 21.59 24.36 8.71
C LEU A 194 20.89 25.45 9.57
N MET A 195 21.24 25.59 10.85
CA MET A 195 20.68 26.63 11.74
C MET A 195 21.09 28.05 11.32
N PRO A 196 22.37 28.32 10.99
CA PRO A 196 22.76 29.60 10.39
C PRO A 196 21.99 29.95 9.11
N VAL A 197 21.74 28.99 8.22
CA VAL A 197 20.96 29.20 7.00
C VAL A 197 19.51 29.60 7.34
N LEU A 198 18.88 28.91 8.30
CA LEU A 198 17.54 29.24 8.78
C LEU A 198 17.46 30.70 9.27
N MET A 199 18.42 31.14 10.09
CA MET A 199 18.45 32.50 10.64
C MET A 199 18.56 33.56 9.55
N VAL A 200 19.47 33.38 8.58
CA VAL A 200 19.65 34.33 7.46
C VAL A 200 18.35 34.50 6.66
N CYS A 201 17.58 33.43 6.48
CA CYS A 201 16.29 33.51 5.81
C CYS A 201 15.25 34.29 6.64
N VAL A 202 15.16 34.04 7.95
CA VAL A 202 14.23 34.76 8.83
C VAL A 202 14.56 36.25 8.88
N ASP A 203 15.83 36.60 9.01
CA ASP A 203 16.31 37.99 9.04
C ASP A 203 15.98 38.73 7.73
N ALA A 204 16.17 38.07 6.58
CA ALA A 204 15.85 38.65 5.28
C ALA A 204 14.35 38.87 5.11
N VAL A 205 13.50 37.91 5.51
CA VAL A 205 12.04 38.09 5.48
C VAL A 205 11.62 39.24 6.41
N ALA A 206 12.19 39.33 7.61
CA ALA A 206 11.92 40.42 8.55
C ALA A 206 12.32 41.79 8.00
N ALA A 207 13.50 41.91 7.39
CA ALA A 207 13.99 43.15 6.81
C ALA A 207 13.11 43.65 5.65
N HIS A 208 12.73 42.77 4.72
CA HIS A 208 11.83 43.12 3.62
C HIS A 208 10.43 43.50 4.11
N MET A 209 9.90 42.81 5.14
CA MET A 209 8.61 43.16 5.73
C MET A 209 8.62 44.50 6.47
N ALA A 210 9.72 44.85 7.15
CA ALA A 210 9.89 46.16 7.77
C ALA A 210 9.89 47.27 6.71
N ALA A 211 10.56 47.05 5.58
CA ALA A 211 10.56 47.98 4.46
C ALA A 211 9.14 48.18 3.89
N VAL A 212 8.40 47.10 3.66
CA VAL A 212 7.00 47.15 3.17
C VAL A 212 6.09 47.93 4.13
N LYS A 213 6.20 47.71 5.45
CA LYS A 213 5.44 48.45 6.46
C LYS A 213 5.78 49.95 6.44
N SER A 214 7.06 50.30 6.39
CA SER A 214 7.50 51.71 6.35
C SER A 214 7.00 52.45 5.10
N GLN A 215 6.93 51.77 3.96
CA GLN A 215 6.37 52.32 2.72
C GLN A 215 4.87 52.55 2.83
N ALA A 216 4.14 51.62 3.45
CA ALA A 216 2.69 51.76 3.69
C ALA A 216 2.39 52.93 4.64
N GLU A 217 3.16 53.09 5.72
CA GLU A 217 3.05 54.20 6.66
C GLU A 217 3.37 55.55 6.01
N ALA A 218 4.41 55.61 5.16
CA ALA A 218 4.76 56.81 4.40
C ALA A 218 3.66 57.22 3.39
N ALA A 219 3.05 56.25 2.72
CA ALA A 219 1.92 56.49 1.81
C ALA A 219 0.67 56.99 2.56
N GLN A 220 0.40 56.46 3.76
CA GLN A 220 -0.69 56.95 4.62
C GLN A 220 -0.44 58.37 5.13
N ALA A 221 0.81 58.72 5.48
CA ALA A 221 1.17 60.07 5.93
C ALA A 221 1.03 61.12 4.81
N GLN A 222 1.30 60.75 3.55
CA GLN A 222 1.13 61.62 2.39
C GLN A 222 -0.34 61.84 2.00
N GLY A 223 -1.25 60.92 2.35
CA GLY A 223 -2.68 61.02 2.09
C GLY A 223 -3.48 61.94 3.03
N GLN A 224 -2.89 62.43 4.13
CA GLN A 224 -3.58 63.27 5.13
C GLN A 224 -3.79 64.74 4.69
N GLY A 225 -3.27 65.17 3.54
CA GLY A 225 -3.34 66.55 3.04
C GLY A 225 -4.55 66.91 2.18
N GLN A 226 -5.38 65.95 1.76
CA GLN A 226 -6.55 66.21 0.91
C GLN A 226 -7.80 65.48 1.43
N GLY A 227 -8.77 66.24 1.93
CA GLY A 227 -10.19 65.88 2.06
C GLY A 227 -10.53 64.51 2.67
N GLN A 228 -11.00 64.52 3.92
CA GLN A 228 -11.68 63.40 4.58
C GLN A 228 -12.92 62.93 3.80
N ALA A 229 -12.77 61.99 2.85
CA ALA A 229 -13.87 61.21 2.30
C ALA A 229 -13.43 59.96 1.49
N GLN A 230 -12.37 59.24 1.90
CA GLN A 230 -12.06 57.89 1.39
C GLN A 230 -10.97 57.21 2.24
N ALA A 231 -11.26 56.95 3.52
CA ALA A 231 -10.41 56.14 4.39
C ALA A 231 -10.69 54.64 4.19
N GLN A 232 -10.56 54.13 2.96
CA GLN A 232 -10.59 52.70 2.67
C GLN A 232 -9.26 52.29 2.03
N GLY A 233 -8.41 51.66 2.85
CA GLY A 233 -7.28 50.81 2.45
C GLY A 233 -6.18 51.48 1.64
N ALA A 234 -5.12 51.98 2.31
CA ALA A 234 -3.84 52.18 1.61
C ALA A 234 -3.37 50.81 1.07
N VAL A 235 -3.39 50.65 -0.26
CA VAL A 235 -2.95 49.42 -0.92
C VAL A 235 -1.45 49.26 -0.69
N VAL A 236 -1.05 48.20 0.02
CA VAL A 236 0.36 47.83 0.18
C VAL A 236 0.86 47.31 -1.17
N VAL A 237 1.69 48.08 -1.86
CA VAL A 237 2.27 47.69 -3.15
C VAL A 237 3.66 47.11 -2.90
N TRP A 238 3.80 45.80 -3.11
CA TRP A 238 5.10 45.16 -3.12
C TRP A 238 5.85 45.46 -4.42
N ALA A 239 7.15 45.74 -4.34
CA ALA A 239 8.02 45.67 -5.50
C ALA A 239 8.16 44.20 -5.95
N GLY A 240 8.01 43.92 -7.26
CA GLY A 240 8.10 42.56 -7.80
C GLY A 240 9.45 41.87 -7.51
N SER A 241 10.53 42.64 -7.41
CA SER A 241 11.86 42.15 -7.01
C SER A 241 11.91 41.72 -5.54
N SER A 242 11.29 42.46 -4.62
CA SER A 242 11.19 42.10 -3.20
C SER A 242 10.32 40.86 -2.96
N GLN A 243 9.21 40.69 -3.68
CA GLN A 243 8.39 39.47 -3.58
C GLN A 243 9.18 38.23 -3.97
N ALA A 244 9.96 38.31 -5.05
CA ALA A 244 10.77 37.19 -5.53
C ALA A 244 11.87 36.80 -4.53
N VAL A 245 12.49 37.76 -3.84
CA VAL A 245 13.49 37.50 -2.80
C VAL A 245 12.85 36.81 -1.59
N VAL A 246 11.73 37.34 -1.08
CA VAL A 246 11.04 36.73 0.08
C VAL A 246 10.54 35.33 -0.26
N ALA A 247 9.98 35.12 -1.46
CA ALA A 247 9.58 33.79 -1.90
C ALA A 247 10.78 32.81 -1.97
N ALA A 248 11.95 33.26 -2.43
CA ALA A 248 13.17 32.44 -2.44
C ALA A 248 13.67 32.13 -1.02
N ALA A 249 13.64 33.09 -0.09
CA ALA A 249 13.98 32.85 1.31
C ALA A 249 13.02 31.85 1.99
N LEU A 250 11.71 31.94 1.73
CA LEU A 250 10.73 30.97 2.22
C LEU A 250 10.93 29.57 1.61
N SER A 251 11.40 29.46 0.36
CA SER A 251 11.82 28.19 -0.23
C SER A 251 12.91 27.51 0.58
N VAL A 252 13.95 28.27 0.95
CA VAL A 252 15.03 27.74 1.79
C VAL A 252 14.48 27.30 3.15
N LEU A 253 13.57 28.06 3.76
CA LEU A 253 12.91 27.64 5.01
C LEU A 253 12.15 26.32 4.84
N ILE A 254 11.44 26.13 3.73
CA ILE A 254 10.76 24.86 3.40
C ILE A 254 11.78 23.72 3.27
N ALA A 255 12.89 23.93 2.54
CA ALA A 255 13.95 22.94 2.40
C ALA A 255 14.60 22.57 3.75
N VAL A 256 14.81 23.56 4.63
CA VAL A 256 15.37 23.36 5.98
C VAL A 256 14.40 22.61 6.88
N LEU A 257 13.12 23.01 6.89
CA LEU A 257 12.10 22.35 7.71
C LEU A 257 11.77 20.94 7.19
N SER A 258 11.90 20.71 5.88
CA SER A 258 11.68 19.38 5.28
C SER A 258 12.87 18.40 5.45
N TRP A 259 13.93 18.82 6.14
CA TRP A 259 15.13 18.01 6.40
C TRP A 259 14.84 16.73 7.20
N ASP A 260 15.44 15.60 6.80
CA ASP A 260 15.36 14.35 7.57
C ASP A 260 16.36 14.35 8.74
N PHE A 261 15.88 14.78 9.91
CA PHE A 261 16.64 14.79 11.17
C PHE A 261 16.83 13.39 11.80
N THR A 262 16.06 12.38 11.37
CA THR A 262 15.97 11.06 12.05
C THR A 262 16.97 10.04 11.56
N GLY A 263 17.59 10.28 10.41
CA GLY A 263 18.72 9.48 9.99
C GLY A 263 18.37 8.16 9.31
N GLY A 264 17.43 8.12 8.36
CA GLY A 264 17.19 6.97 7.47
C GLY A 264 16.76 5.63 8.12
N SER A 265 16.86 5.47 9.44
CA SER A 265 16.56 4.21 10.15
C SER A 265 15.06 3.89 10.16
N ALA A 266 14.18 4.89 9.96
CA ALA A 266 12.74 4.68 9.93
C ALA A 266 12.22 4.09 8.60
N ARG A 267 13.01 4.16 7.52
CA ARG A 267 12.56 3.74 6.18
C ARG A 267 12.75 2.24 5.89
N ALA A 268 13.50 1.53 6.74
CA ALA A 268 13.73 0.09 6.64
C ALA A 268 12.53 -0.79 7.07
N SER A 269 11.43 -0.18 7.54
CA SER A 269 10.22 -0.89 7.99
C SER A 269 9.13 -1.02 6.91
N LYS A 270 9.41 -0.71 5.64
CA LYS A 270 8.52 -1.14 4.54
C LYS A 270 8.88 -2.57 4.14
N SER A 271 8.60 -3.53 5.02
CA SER A 271 8.52 -4.93 4.59
C SER A 271 7.36 -5.02 3.60
N LYS A 272 7.69 -5.25 2.33
CA LYS A 272 6.75 -5.58 1.25
C LYS A 272 6.10 -6.91 1.66
N GLY A 273 4.97 -6.82 2.36
CA GLY A 273 4.19 -7.98 2.79
C GLY A 273 3.73 -8.75 1.55
N SER A 274 3.85 -10.07 1.64
CA SER A 274 3.31 -11.05 0.70
C SER A 274 1.92 -10.67 0.21
N ASP A 275 1.73 -10.72 -1.11
CA ASP A 275 0.48 -10.54 -1.85
C ASP A 275 -0.48 -11.71 -1.51
N ASP A 276 -1.10 -11.65 -0.33
CA ASP A 276 -2.32 -12.39 -0.03
C ASP A 276 -3.47 -11.39 0.06
N GLY A 277 -4.63 -11.75 -0.50
CA GLY A 277 -5.72 -10.84 -0.88
C GLY A 277 -6.50 -10.18 0.26
N SER A 278 -5.85 -9.79 1.36
CA SER A 278 -6.42 -8.94 2.39
C SER A 278 -6.39 -7.47 1.96
N GLN A 279 -7.56 -6.84 1.95
CA GLN A 279 -7.72 -5.41 1.74
C GLN A 279 -6.75 -4.60 2.62
N PRO A 280 -6.18 -3.49 2.13
CA PRO A 280 -5.36 -2.59 2.93
C PRO A 280 -6.27 -1.80 3.89
N THR A 281 -6.72 -2.42 4.98
CA THR A 281 -7.52 -1.76 6.04
C THR A 281 -6.63 -1.01 7.01
N ALA A 282 -5.87 -0.07 6.47
CA ALA A 282 -5.29 1.07 7.18
C ALA A 282 -4.70 1.90 6.05
N ARG A 283 -5.26 3.09 5.82
CA ARG A 283 -4.60 4.08 4.96
C ARG A 283 -3.13 4.07 5.33
N SER A 284 -2.28 3.98 4.33
CA SER A 284 -0.87 4.34 4.44
C SER A 284 -0.83 5.79 4.92
N SER A 285 -0.97 5.98 6.22
CA SER A 285 -0.75 7.19 6.99
C SER A 285 0.75 7.57 6.97
N SER A 286 1.50 7.05 6.00
CA SER A 286 2.95 7.11 5.91
C SER A 286 3.47 8.34 5.19
N ASP A 287 2.58 9.25 4.75
CA ASP A 287 2.96 10.41 3.93
C ASP A 287 2.84 11.77 4.63
N MET A 288 2.54 11.83 5.95
CA MET A 288 2.65 13.10 6.66
C MET A 288 4.11 13.35 7.05
N HIS A 289 4.70 14.37 6.42
CA HIS A 289 6.02 14.87 6.80
C HIS A 289 5.98 15.32 8.27
N THR A 290 6.95 14.88 9.08
CA THR A 290 7.10 15.32 10.47
C THR A 290 8.47 15.95 10.64
N VAL A 291 8.51 17.06 11.36
CA VAL A 291 9.73 17.86 11.55
C VAL A 291 10.23 17.62 12.97
N GLN A 292 11.39 16.97 13.11
CA GLN A 292 12.00 16.66 14.40
C GLN A 292 13.31 17.44 14.61
N PRO A 293 13.25 18.75 14.87
CA PRO A 293 14.45 19.56 14.98
C PRO A 293 15.21 19.28 16.29
N PRO A 294 16.52 19.55 16.35
CA PRO A 294 17.28 19.51 17.61
C PRO A 294 16.70 20.50 18.65
N ASN A 295 16.87 20.19 19.94
CA ASN A 295 16.32 21.00 21.03
C ASN A 295 16.75 22.47 21.00
N GLU A 296 17.95 22.76 20.48
CA GLU A 296 18.52 24.11 20.34
C GLU A 296 17.71 25.01 19.39
N TRP A 297 16.90 24.42 18.51
CA TRP A 297 16.11 25.15 17.52
C TRP A 297 14.74 25.56 18.04
N LEU A 298 14.24 24.87 19.07
CA LEU A 298 12.89 25.06 19.61
C LEU A 298 12.61 26.51 20.04
N PRO A 299 13.52 27.26 20.68
CA PRO A 299 13.26 28.66 21.04
C PRO A 299 12.94 29.55 19.83
N LEU A 300 13.61 29.32 18.70
CA LEU A 300 13.39 30.08 17.47
C LEU A 300 12.11 29.62 16.75
N LEU A 301 11.90 28.31 16.62
CA LEU A 301 10.74 27.74 15.91
C LEU A 301 9.42 27.96 16.66
N LEU A 302 9.44 27.99 17.99
CA LEU A 302 8.27 28.27 18.83
C LEU A 302 8.07 29.78 19.08
N SER A 303 8.96 30.64 18.57
CA SER A 303 8.92 32.09 18.81
C SER A 303 7.61 32.72 18.30
N ALA A 304 7.14 33.75 19.00
CA ALA A 304 6.00 34.55 18.55
C ALA A 304 6.34 35.33 17.26
N GLU A 305 7.60 35.76 17.14
CA GLU A 305 8.10 36.62 16.09
C GLU A 305 7.98 35.95 14.73
N LEU A 306 8.43 34.71 14.58
CA LEU A 306 8.35 33.97 13.32
C LEU A 306 6.91 33.82 12.81
N LEU A 307 5.97 33.45 13.68
CA LEU A 307 4.57 33.30 13.31
C LEU A 307 3.92 34.64 12.96
N SER A 308 4.22 35.70 13.72
CA SER A 308 3.73 37.04 13.42
C SER A 308 4.29 37.60 12.10
N LEU A 309 5.53 37.23 11.76
CA LEU A 309 6.17 37.57 10.50
C LEU A 309 5.46 36.89 9.33
N LEU A 310 5.17 35.59 9.43
CA LEU A 310 4.41 34.85 8.41
C LEU A 310 2.99 35.40 8.25
N ALA A 311 2.29 35.68 9.36
CA ALA A 311 0.98 36.32 9.34
C ALA A 311 1.02 37.68 8.61
N SER A 312 2.04 38.49 8.91
CA SER A 312 2.24 39.80 8.30
C SER A 312 2.57 39.71 6.81
N VAL A 313 3.34 38.70 6.38
CA VAL A 313 3.62 38.46 4.95
C VAL A 313 2.30 38.19 4.24
N TYR A 314 1.52 37.23 4.75
CA TYR A 314 0.25 36.83 4.15
C TYR A 314 -0.77 37.97 4.07
N SER A 315 -0.95 38.71 5.17
CA SER A 315 -1.93 39.81 5.25
C SER A 315 -1.60 41.00 4.34
N SER A 316 -0.35 41.12 3.92
CA SER A 316 0.13 42.24 3.11
C SER A 316 0.09 41.98 1.60
N LEU A 317 -0.34 40.79 1.18
CA LEU A 317 -0.44 40.44 -0.24
C LEU A 317 -1.58 41.21 -0.90
N PRO A 318 -1.36 41.77 -2.11
CA PRO A 318 -2.39 42.54 -2.81
C PRO A 318 -3.54 41.60 -3.22
N HIS A 319 -4.77 41.94 -2.85
CA HIS A 319 -5.99 41.23 -3.27
C HIS A 319 -6.35 41.47 -4.76
N THR A 320 -5.48 42.15 -5.52
CA THR A 320 -5.66 42.48 -6.93
C THR A 320 -4.50 41.89 -7.75
N CYS A 321 -4.80 40.89 -8.59
CA CYS A 321 -3.89 40.30 -9.56
C CYS A 321 -4.22 40.73 -10.99
N ALA A 322 -3.33 40.41 -11.94
CA ALA A 322 -3.64 40.51 -13.37
C ALA A 322 -4.93 39.72 -13.69
N PRO A 323 -5.75 40.18 -14.65
CA PRO A 323 -7.02 39.51 -14.96
C PRO A 323 -6.78 38.05 -15.33
N GLY A 324 -7.33 37.13 -14.52
CA GLY A 324 -7.27 35.67 -14.74
C GLY A 324 -6.38 34.85 -13.80
N LEU A 325 -5.65 35.47 -12.84
CA LEU A 325 -4.85 34.76 -11.83
C LEU A 325 -5.35 35.03 -10.41
N ASP A 326 -5.57 33.98 -9.61
CA ASP A 326 -5.89 34.10 -8.19
C ASP A 326 -4.60 34.43 -7.39
N TRP A 327 -4.62 35.51 -6.61
CA TRP A 327 -3.45 35.93 -5.81
C TRP A 327 -3.05 34.85 -4.78
N ARG A 328 -4.01 34.01 -4.39
CA ARG A 328 -3.82 32.87 -3.48
C ARG A 328 -2.88 31.79 -4.05
N GLU A 329 -2.75 31.74 -5.37
CA GLU A 329 -1.84 30.87 -6.13
C GLU A 329 -0.49 31.52 -6.42
N GLY A 330 -0.29 32.77 -6.00
CA GLY A 330 1.00 33.44 -6.13
C GLY A 330 2.10 32.69 -5.36
N PRO A 331 3.34 32.64 -5.87
CA PRO A 331 4.42 31.86 -5.28
C PRO A 331 4.72 32.28 -3.83
N LEU A 332 4.58 33.56 -3.49
CA LEU A 332 4.78 34.05 -2.14
C LEU A 332 3.69 33.56 -1.17
N ALA A 333 2.43 33.55 -1.60
CA ALA A 333 1.31 33.03 -0.80
C ALA A 333 1.48 31.53 -0.53
N GLU A 334 1.76 30.75 -1.57
CA GLU A 334 1.96 29.31 -1.48
C GLU A 334 3.13 28.95 -0.54
N ARG A 335 4.30 29.57 -0.73
CA ARG A 335 5.49 29.30 0.11
C ARG A 335 5.23 29.66 1.57
N SER A 336 4.52 30.75 1.84
CA SER A 336 4.21 31.17 3.21
C SER A 336 3.28 30.18 3.92
N ARG A 337 2.27 29.64 3.23
CA ARG A 337 1.40 28.59 3.77
C ARG A 337 2.16 27.30 4.00
N GLN A 338 3.01 26.88 3.08
CA GLN A 338 3.84 25.68 3.23
C GLN A 338 4.76 25.75 4.45
N VAL A 339 5.42 26.88 4.70
CA VAL A 339 6.21 27.07 5.94
C VAL A 339 5.33 26.92 7.18
N ALA A 340 4.14 27.54 7.20
CA ALA A 340 3.21 27.43 8.32
C ALA A 340 2.70 25.98 8.52
N VAL A 341 2.39 25.24 7.45
CA VAL A 341 2.02 23.82 7.51
C VAL A 341 3.16 22.96 8.06
N LEU A 342 4.42 23.24 7.69
CA LEU A 342 5.58 22.53 8.24
C LEU A 342 5.79 22.85 9.74
N LEU A 343 5.52 24.08 10.17
CA LEU A 343 5.55 24.44 11.60
C LEU A 343 4.44 23.70 12.39
N CYS A 344 3.29 23.44 11.78
CA CYS A 344 2.24 22.58 12.37
C CYS A 344 2.69 21.12 12.56
N SER A 345 3.72 20.67 11.83
CA SER A 345 4.25 19.30 11.88
C SER A 345 5.45 19.11 12.81
N LEU A 346 5.73 20.08 13.68
CA LEU A 346 6.80 20.01 14.68
C LEU A 346 6.54 18.93 15.74
N HIS A 347 7.49 18.02 15.90
CA HIS A 347 7.43 16.90 16.85
C HIS A 347 8.81 16.64 17.49
N GLY A 348 8.84 16.02 18.68
CA GLY A 348 10.07 15.56 19.30
C GLY A 348 9.94 15.33 20.81
N PRO A 349 10.86 14.54 21.42
CA PRO A 349 10.80 14.22 22.85
C PRO A 349 10.89 15.45 23.74
N ALA A 350 11.63 16.47 23.32
CA ALA A 350 11.71 17.74 24.04
C ALA A 350 10.40 18.54 23.98
N LEU A 351 9.63 18.46 22.89
CA LEU A 351 8.31 19.12 22.81
C LEU A 351 7.28 18.43 23.72
N THR A 352 7.42 17.12 23.93
CA THR A 352 6.58 16.37 24.88
C THR A 352 6.97 16.58 26.34
N ALA A 353 8.23 16.97 26.61
CA ALA A 353 8.78 17.20 27.95
C ALA A 353 8.88 18.70 28.33
N ALA A 354 8.81 19.61 27.35
CA ALA A 354 8.86 21.06 27.54
C ALA A 354 7.61 21.60 28.26
N ASP A 355 7.71 22.83 28.75
CA ASP A 355 6.57 23.59 29.29
C ASP A 355 5.39 23.55 28.32
N GLN A 356 4.37 22.74 28.64
CA GLN A 356 3.17 22.57 27.82
C GLN A 356 2.46 23.91 27.54
N SER A 357 2.70 24.94 28.36
CA SER A 357 2.20 26.30 28.17
C SER A 357 2.75 26.97 26.91
N LEU A 358 4.04 26.83 26.61
CA LEU A 358 4.67 27.44 25.43
C LEU A 358 4.19 26.76 24.15
N VAL A 359 4.11 25.42 24.14
CA VAL A 359 3.58 24.66 23.02
C VAL A 359 2.11 25.00 22.79
N ARG A 360 1.30 25.09 23.85
CA ARG A 360 -0.10 25.52 23.77
C ARG A 360 -0.24 26.92 23.17
N MET A 361 0.60 27.88 23.56
CA MET A 361 0.60 29.23 22.98
C MET A 361 1.00 29.23 21.49
N HIS A 362 1.98 28.41 21.12
CA HIS A 362 2.39 28.24 19.72
C HIS A 362 1.26 27.67 18.86
N VAL A 363 0.61 26.59 19.33
CA VAL A 363 -0.55 25.98 18.67
C VAL A 363 -1.71 26.98 18.54
N GLY A 364 -2.02 27.76 19.58
CA GLY A 364 -3.06 28.78 19.54
C GLY A 364 -2.79 29.90 18.52
N ARG A 365 -1.51 30.27 18.30
CA ARG A 365 -1.10 31.23 17.26
C ARG A 365 -1.17 30.64 15.85
N LEU A 366 -0.74 29.39 15.67
CA LEU A 366 -0.89 28.67 14.40
C LEU A 366 -2.36 28.57 14.01
N LEU A 367 -3.24 28.23 14.96
CA LEU A 367 -4.68 28.21 14.71
C LEU A 367 -5.22 29.58 14.27
N ALA A 368 -4.77 30.67 14.89
CA ALA A 368 -5.17 32.03 14.48
C ALA A 368 -4.70 32.34 13.04
N LEU A 369 -3.51 31.88 12.65
CA LEU A 369 -3.01 32.01 11.27
C LEU A 369 -3.85 31.20 10.27
N LEU A 370 -4.21 29.95 10.59
CA LEU A 370 -5.04 29.11 9.72
C LEU A 370 -6.44 29.70 9.52
N LEU A 371 -7.05 30.24 10.57
CA LEU A 371 -8.37 30.87 10.51
C LEU A 371 -8.39 32.11 9.62
N GLN A 372 -7.26 32.81 9.49
CA GLN A 372 -7.13 33.96 8.60
C GLN A 372 -7.32 33.56 7.12
N TRP A 373 -6.94 32.34 6.73
CA TRP A 373 -7.03 31.89 5.34
C TRP A 373 -8.47 31.57 4.93
N LEU A 374 -9.32 31.16 5.88
CA LEU A 374 -10.66 30.67 5.59
C LEU A 374 -11.80 31.62 5.97
N SER A 375 -11.52 32.77 6.62
CA SER A 375 -12.57 33.65 7.14
C SER A 375 -13.28 34.49 6.04
N PRO A 376 -14.63 34.48 5.93
CA PRO A 376 -15.60 33.66 6.68
C PRO A 376 -15.72 32.22 6.12
N LEU A 377 -15.67 31.22 7.02
CA LEU A 377 -15.49 29.79 6.70
C LEU A 377 -16.53 29.23 5.70
N PRO A 378 -17.85 29.37 5.91
CA PRO A 378 -18.82 28.70 5.03
C PRO A 378 -18.81 29.27 3.61
N ALA A 379 -18.60 30.59 3.47
CA ALA A 379 -18.57 31.24 2.15
C ALA A 379 -17.33 30.86 1.36
N THR A 380 -16.18 30.71 2.02
CA THR A 380 -14.93 30.28 1.36
C THR A 380 -15.06 28.85 0.85
N VAL A 381 -15.57 27.93 1.67
CA VAL A 381 -15.78 26.52 1.27
C VAL A 381 -16.80 26.43 0.12
N ALA A 382 -17.88 27.20 0.17
CA ALA A 382 -18.86 27.28 -0.92
C ALA A 382 -18.23 27.77 -2.23
N ALA A 383 -17.35 28.78 -2.16
CA ALA A 383 -16.66 29.31 -3.32
C ALA A 383 -15.65 28.31 -3.92
N VAL A 384 -14.97 27.52 -3.08
CA VAL A 384 -14.09 26.41 -3.52
C VAL A 384 -14.91 25.32 -4.21
N ALA A 385 -16.03 24.90 -3.62
CA ALA A 385 -16.92 23.89 -4.21
C ALA A 385 -17.47 24.31 -5.58
N GLN A 386 -17.68 25.61 -5.79
CA GLN A 386 -18.13 26.20 -7.05
C GLN A 386 -16.97 26.54 -8.01
N ALA A 387 -15.74 26.08 -7.73
CA ALA A 387 -14.52 26.37 -8.48
C ALA A 387 -14.26 27.88 -8.73
N ARG A 388 -14.74 28.76 -7.82
CA ARG A 388 -14.57 30.22 -7.91
C ARG A 388 -13.26 30.69 -7.30
N ILE A 389 -12.69 29.92 -6.38
CA ILE A 389 -11.46 30.20 -5.64
C ILE A 389 -10.63 28.91 -5.60
N SER A 390 -9.30 29.04 -5.54
CA SER A 390 -8.38 27.90 -5.39
C SER A 390 -8.67 27.04 -4.15
N ASP A 391 -8.56 25.72 -4.32
CA ASP A 391 -8.76 24.69 -3.29
C ASP A 391 -7.55 24.52 -2.36
N ARG A 392 -6.38 25.00 -2.78
CA ARG A 392 -5.10 24.82 -2.07
C ARG A 392 -5.13 25.29 -0.62
N GLU A 393 -5.74 26.44 -0.33
CA GLU A 393 -5.82 26.94 1.04
C GLU A 393 -6.66 26.03 1.94
N LEU A 394 -7.77 25.50 1.43
CA LEU A 394 -8.60 24.54 2.15
C LEU A 394 -7.78 23.28 2.48
N LEU A 395 -7.08 22.73 1.48
CA LEU A 395 -6.26 21.54 1.64
C LEU A 395 -5.07 21.77 2.58
N ASP A 396 -4.42 22.93 2.52
CA ASP A 396 -3.33 23.32 3.41
C ASP A 396 -3.82 23.42 4.87
N VAL A 397 -5.01 23.96 5.11
CA VAL A 397 -5.62 23.96 6.45
C VAL A 397 -5.95 22.55 6.91
N CYS A 398 -6.52 21.70 6.05
CA CYS A 398 -6.79 20.30 6.38
C CYS A 398 -5.50 19.55 6.77
N ARG A 399 -4.40 19.73 6.02
CA ARG A 399 -3.08 19.14 6.32
C ARG A 399 -2.49 19.69 7.63
N ALA A 400 -2.57 21.00 7.85
CA ALA A 400 -2.10 21.63 9.09
C ALA A 400 -2.86 21.12 10.33
N LEU A 401 -4.19 21.00 10.22
CA LEU A 401 -5.02 20.42 11.27
C LEU A 401 -4.66 18.96 11.54
N ALA A 402 -4.48 18.17 10.48
CA ALA A 402 -4.04 16.78 10.60
C ALA A 402 -2.73 16.65 11.38
N ALA A 403 -1.76 17.49 11.05
CA ALA A 403 -0.46 17.54 11.71
C ALA A 403 -0.59 17.91 13.19
N LEU A 404 -1.25 19.02 13.51
CA LEU A 404 -1.40 19.51 14.88
C LEU A 404 -2.12 18.50 15.78
N ILE A 405 -3.24 17.96 15.30
CA ILE A 405 -4.10 17.07 16.08
C ILE A 405 -3.43 15.71 16.30
N ARG A 406 -2.77 15.15 15.27
CA ARG A 406 -2.09 13.86 15.39
C ARG A 406 -0.86 13.93 16.30
N LEU A 407 -0.10 15.03 16.22
CA LEU A 407 1.13 15.19 17.01
C LEU A 407 0.86 15.65 18.44
N HIS A 408 -0.20 16.45 18.65
CA HIS A 408 -0.54 17.04 19.95
C HIS A 408 -2.04 16.86 20.28
N PRO A 409 -2.54 15.62 20.42
CA PRO A 409 -3.98 15.35 20.59
C PRO A 409 -4.58 16.00 21.85
N LEU A 410 -3.80 16.08 22.94
CA LEU A 410 -4.22 16.74 24.19
C LEU A 410 -4.40 18.26 24.04
N LEU A 411 -3.83 18.87 23.00
CA LEU A 411 -3.97 20.30 22.71
C LEU A 411 -5.15 20.59 21.76
N ALA A 412 -5.97 19.60 21.39
CA ALA A 412 -7.10 19.80 20.47
C ALA A 412 -8.15 20.81 20.99
N THR A 413 -8.26 20.98 22.31
CA THR A 413 -9.15 21.96 22.95
C THR A 413 -8.51 23.35 23.12
N THR A 414 -7.30 23.55 22.62
CA THR A 414 -6.59 24.83 22.72
C THR A 414 -7.30 25.91 21.90
N PRO A 415 -7.66 27.07 22.48
CA PRO A 415 -8.29 28.16 21.75
C PRO A 415 -7.29 28.95 20.90
N ALA A 416 -7.79 29.56 19.82
CA ALA A 416 -7.03 30.51 19.01
C ALA A 416 -6.59 31.74 19.83
N SER A 417 -5.37 32.22 19.63
CA SER A 417 -4.87 33.40 20.36
C SER A 417 -5.49 34.69 19.81
N THR A 418 -6.35 35.36 20.59
CA THR A 418 -6.98 36.64 20.23
C THR A 418 -6.08 37.82 20.58
N GLN A 419 -4.94 37.97 19.91
CA GLN A 419 -4.07 39.13 20.21
C GLN A 419 -4.64 40.48 19.74
N HIS A 420 -5.63 40.52 18.83
CA HIS A 420 -6.23 41.77 18.31
C HIS A 420 -7.77 41.75 18.20
N ALA A 421 -8.49 41.37 19.26
CA ALA A 421 -9.90 41.74 19.36
C ALA A 421 -10.00 43.18 19.86
N SER A 422 -10.04 44.16 18.94
CA SER A 422 -10.45 45.53 19.27
C SER A 422 -11.85 45.48 19.90
N ALA A 423 -12.01 46.18 21.01
CA ALA A 423 -13.18 46.21 21.90
C ALA A 423 -14.46 46.83 21.29
N ASN A 424 -14.94 46.33 20.16
CA ASN A 424 -16.24 46.71 19.59
C ASN A 424 -17.17 45.49 19.57
N SER A 425 -17.68 45.13 20.75
CA SER A 425 -18.76 44.17 20.93
C SER A 425 -20.12 44.84 20.68
N SER A 426 -20.82 44.45 19.62
CA SER A 426 -22.26 44.70 19.49
C SER A 426 -23.06 43.47 19.98
N ALA A 427 -23.83 43.69 21.06
CA ALA A 427 -25.10 43.07 21.49
C ALA A 427 -25.30 41.54 21.58
N ASN A 428 -24.49 40.67 20.98
CA ASN A 428 -24.54 39.22 21.24
C ASN A 428 -23.24 38.82 21.95
N GLY A 429 -23.34 38.10 23.06
CA GLY A 429 -22.19 37.77 23.92
C GLY A 429 -21.02 37.16 23.14
N PRO A 430 -19.75 37.37 23.56
CA PRO A 430 -18.60 36.87 22.83
C PRO A 430 -18.64 35.34 22.77
N SER A 431 -18.81 34.77 21.57
CA SER A 431 -18.61 33.35 21.34
C SER A 431 -17.18 32.98 21.76
N PRO A 432 -16.96 31.83 22.41
CA PRO A 432 -15.61 31.40 22.75
C PRO A 432 -14.75 31.30 21.48
N PRO A 433 -13.45 31.64 21.55
CA PRO A 433 -12.55 31.51 20.41
C PRO A 433 -12.55 30.07 19.89
N PRO A 434 -12.54 29.87 18.56
CA PRO A 434 -12.49 28.53 17.98
C PRO A 434 -11.25 27.76 18.46
N THR A 435 -11.43 26.47 18.69
CA THR A 435 -10.39 25.49 19.04
C THR A 435 -10.05 24.64 17.81
N LEU A 436 -8.97 23.86 17.87
CA LEU A 436 -8.62 22.94 16.77
C LEU A 436 -9.75 21.92 16.52
N LEU A 437 -10.31 21.38 17.60
CA LEU A 437 -11.42 20.42 17.54
C LEU A 437 -12.69 21.05 16.95
N SER A 438 -13.04 22.27 17.35
CA SER A 438 -14.23 22.94 16.78
C SER A 438 -14.02 23.29 15.31
N LEU A 439 -12.82 23.73 14.92
CA LEU A 439 -12.49 23.99 13.51
C LEU A 439 -12.56 22.71 12.68
N LEU A 440 -12.05 21.58 13.20
CA LEU A 440 -12.16 20.28 12.55
C LEU A 440 -13.64 19.89 12.31
N GLY A 441 -14.49 20.02 13.34
CA GLY A 441 -15.92 19.75 13.21
C GLY A 441 -16.62 20.67 12.21
N GLU A 442 -16.39 21.99 12.31
CA GLU A 442 -17.01 22.99 11.46
C GLU A 442 -16.60 22.83 9.99
N LEU A 443 -15.32 22.56 9.72
CA LEU A 443 -14.82 22.23 8.38
C LEU A 443 -15.45 20.95 7.82
N THR A 444 -15.53 19.90 8.63
CA THR A 444 -16.16 18.63 8.21
C THR A 444 -17.60 18.88 7.80
N CYS A 445 -18.36 19.63 8.61
CA CYS A 445 -19.74 20.00 8.29
C CYS A 445 -19.85 20.89 7.04
N CYS A 446 -18.99 21.90 6.89
CA CYS A 446 -19.01 22.81 5.74
C CYS A 446 -18.67 22.09 4.42
N VAL A 447 -17.69 21.18 4.44
CA VAL A 447 -17.28 20.38 3.28
C VAL A 447 -18.43 19.46 2.85
N LEU A 448 -19.07 18.78 3.79
CA LEU A 448 -20.25 17.94 3.51
C LEU A 448 -21.45 18.75 3.00
N ALA A 449 -21.70 19.94 3.54
CA ALA A 449 -22.83 20.77 3.11
C ALA A 449 -22.73 21.24 1.65
N HIS A 450 -21.51 21.41 1.11
CA HIS A 450 -21.29 21.91 -0.25
C HIS A 450 -20.77 20.85 -1.23
N GLY A 451 -20.42 19.64 -0.75
CA GLY A 451 -19.92 18.55 -1.59
C GLY A 451 -20.96 17.95 -2.54
N ALA A 452 -22.27 18.13 -2.29
CA ALA A 452 -23.34 17.63 -3.16
C ALA A 452 -23.65 18.56 -4.35
N ALA A 453 -23.05 19.76 -4.38
CA ALA A 453 -23.33 20.80 -5.37
C ALA A 453 -22.25 20.93 -6.46
N SER A 454 -21.20 20.10 -6.42
CA SER A 454 -20.18 20.05 -7.47
C SER A 454 -20.67 19.13 -8.60
N ASP A 455 -20.91 19.70 -9.78
CA ASP A 455 -21.26 18.98 -11.03
C ASP A 455 -20.14 18.05 -11.55
N ASP A 456 -19.06 17.86 -10.78
CA ASP A 456 -17.87 17.09 -11.15
C ASP A 456 -17.85 15.79 -10.32
N ASP A 457 -18.41 14.72 -10.88
CA ASP A 457 -18.47 13.37 -10.27
C ASP A 457 -17.08 12.70 -10.17
N SER A 458 -15.99 13.42 -10.42
CA SER A 458 -14.64 12.90 -10.32
C SER A 458 -14.22 12.66 -8.86
N LEU A 459 -13.74 11.44 -8.56
CA LEU A 459 -13.16 11.07 -7.27
C LEU A 459 -11.99 11.98 -6.84
N ASP A 460 -11.36 12.64 -7.81
CA ASP A 460 -10.19 13.50 -7.63
C ASP A 460 -10.54 14.97 -7.34
N GLY A 461 -11.83 15.28 -7.16
CA GLY A 461 -12.29 16.62 -6.81
C GLY A 461 -11.75 17.13 -5.46
N PRO A 462 -11.71 18.46 -5.25
CA PRO A 462 -11.15 19.06 -4.04
C PRO A 462 -11.96 18.73 -2.77
N MET A 463 -13.29 18.60 -2.90
CA MET A 463 -14.18 18.35 -1.77
C MET A 463 -14.06 16.91 -1.22
N PRO A 464 -14.09 15.85 -2.06
CA PRO A 464 -13.76 14.49 -1.61
C PRO A 464 -12.38 14.40 -0.95
N HIS A 465 -11.36 15.03 -1.54
CA HIS A 465 -9.99 15.00 -0.99
C HIS A 465 -9.89 15.71 0.37
N ALA A 466 -10.56 16.86 0.54
CA ALA A 466 -10.63 17.55 1.82
C ALA A 466 -11.36 16.72 2.88
N LEU A 467 -12.50 16.11 2.54
CA LEU A 467 -13.24 15.23 3.45
C LEU A 467 -12.38 14.04 3.89
N ASP A 468 -11.65 13.45 2.95
CA ASP A 468 -10.73 12.34 3.19
C ASP A 468 -9.64 12.69 4.19
N LEU A 469 -9.00 13.85 4.06
CA LEU A 469 -8.03 14.35 5.03
C LEU A 469 -8.68 14.57 6.41
N LEU A 470 -9.85 15.19 6.46
CA LEU A 470 -10.57 15.49 7.71
C LEU A 470 -10.99 14.21 8.44
N LEU A 471 -11.55 13.22 7.74
CA LEU A 471 -11.91 11.93 8.32
C LEU A 471 -10.69 11.17 8.85
N ASP A 472 -9.53 11.29 8.20
CA ASP A 472 -8.27 10.75 8.72
C ASP A 472 -7.80 11.44 10.00
N THR A 473 -7.99 12.75 10.10
CA THR A 473 -7.65 13.48 11.32
C THR A 473 -8.53 13.01 12.48
N TRP A 474 -9.83 12.81 12.22
CA TRP A 474 -10.78 12.27 13.19
C TRP A 474 -10.39 10.86 13.64
N LEU A 475 -10.09 9.96 12.70
CA LEU A 475 -9.67 8.60 13.00
C LEU A 475 -8.40 8.60 13.87
N GLY A 476 -7.43 9.48 13.56
CA GLY A 476 -6.22 9.65 14.38
C GLY A 476 -6.54 9.99 15.84
N VAL A 477 -7.44 10.95 16.10
CA VAL A 477 -7.86 11.30 17.46
C VAL A 477 -8.56 10.13 18.13
N LEU A 478 -9.52 9.53 17.44
CA LEU A 478 -10.39 8.52 18.02
C LEU A 478 -9.64 7.23 18.33
N LEU A 479 -8.70 6.80 17.49
CA LEU A 479 -7.82 5.66 17.77
C LEU A 479 -6.91 5.93 18.98
N THR A 480 -6.42 7.15 19.16
CA THR A 480 -5.64 7.50 20.36
C THR A 480 -6.49 7.45 21.62
N LEU A 481 -7.74 7.91 21.56
CA LEU A 481 -8.69 7.82 22.67
C LEU A 481 -9.05 6.36 22.96
N GLU A 482 -9.34 5.56 21.94
CA GLU A 482 -9.68 4.15 22.05
C GLU A 482 -8.58 3.35 22.74
N SER A 483 -7.32 3.50 22.30
CA SER A 483 -6.17 2.85 22.93
C SER A 483 -6.04 3.19 24.42
N ARG A 484 -6.31 4.45 24.80
CA ARG A 484 -6.28 4.90 26.20
C ARG A 484 -7.45 4.36 27.01
N ILE A 485 -8.65 4.34 26.45
CA ILE A 485 -9.84 3.74 27.06
C ILE A 485 -9.59 2.25 27.33
N SER A 486 -9.09 1.51 26.34
CA SER A 486 -8.75 0.09 26.49
C SER A 486 -7.79 -0.16 27.65
N CYS A 487 -6.75 0.66 27.81
CA CYS A 487 -5.82 0.53 28.94
C CYS A 487 -6.51 0.72 30.31
N HIS A 488 -7.44 1.69 30.42
CA HIS A 488 -8.21 1.95 31.64
C HIS A 488 -9.28 0.91 31.93
N VAL A 489 -9.90 0.37 30.89
CA VAL A 489 -10.92 -0.68 30.98
C VAL A 489 -10.29 -2.02 31.36
N ILE A 490 -9.09 -2.33 30.85
CA ILE A 490 -8.34 -3.57 31.15
C ILE A 490 -7.60 -3.48 32.50
N SER A 491 -7.14 -2.29 32.89
CA SER A 491 -6.37 -2.08 34.13
C SER A 491 -7.17 -1.25 35.13
N ARG A 492 -7.94 -1.88 36.03
CA ARG A 492 -8.40 -1.21 37.27
C ARG A 492 -7.21 -1.14 38.24
N PRO A 493 -6.50 -0.03 38.41
CA PRO A 493 -5.34 0.00 39.31
C PRO A 493 -5.85 0.19 40.73
N ALA A 494 -5.60 -0.78 41.61
CA ALA A 494 -5.94 -0.70 43.04
C ALA A 494 -5.17 0.41 43.80
N SER A 495 -4.22 1.10 43.15
CA SER A 495 -3.50 2.26 43.68
C SER A 495 -3.05 3.19 42.55
N THR A 496 -3.84 4.21 42.22
CA THR A 496 -3.45 5.23 41.22
C THR A 496 -2.50 6.25 41.83
N SER A 497 -1.32 6.42 41.24
CA SER A 497 -0.44 7.56 41.57
C SER A 497 -1.11 8.90 41.17
N PRO A 498 -0.82 10.02 41.86
CA PRO A 498 -1.43 11.32 41.53
C PRO A 498 -1.13 11.79 40.10
N GLN A 499 0.01 11.41 39.51
CA GLN A 499 0.35 11.70 38.12
C GLN A 499 -0.52 10.92 37.12
N GLN A 500 -0.83 9.65 37.40
CA GLN A 500 -1.72 8.85 36.55
C GLN A 500 -3.18 9.34 36.63
N ALA A 501 -3.61 9.83 37.79
CA ALA A 501 -4.95 10.40 37.96
C ALA A 501 -5.11 11.73 37.20
N ALA A 502 -4.10 12.60 37.22
CA ALA A 502 -4.10 13.85 36.45
C ALA A 502 -4.15 13.59 34.93
N ALA A 503 -3.32 12.66 34.44
CA ALA A 503 -3.33 12.28 33.03
C ALA A 503 -4.69 11.68 32.61
N ALA A 504 -5.29 10.82 33.43
CA ALA A 504 -6.63 10.26 33.16
C ALA A 504 -7.71 11.35 33.10
N ALA A 505 -7.62 12.38 33.95
CA ALA A 505 -8.53 13.52 33.92
C ALA A 505 -8.41 14.33 32.61
N GLU A 506 -7.20 14.57 32.11
CA GLU A 506 -6.99 15.26 30.83
C GLU A 506 -7.61 14.51 29.64
N TRP A 507 -7.44 13.18 29.57
CA TRP A 507 -8.05 12.37 28.52
C TRP A 507 -9.57 12.29 28.63
N SER A 508 -10.12 12.22 29.85
CA SER A 508 -11.57 12.28 30.06
C SER A 508 -12.18 13.61 29.60
N HIS A 509 -11.48 14.73 29.87
CA HIS A 509 -11.89 16.05 29.39
C HIS A 509 -11.88 16.13 27.86
N LEU A 510 -10.86 15.57 27.20
CA LEU A 510 -10.80 15.50 25.74
C LEU A 510 -11.96 14.66 25.18
N MET A 511 -12.26 13.50 25.78
CA MET A 511 -13.39 12.64 25.37
C MET A 511 -14.73 13.37 25.45
N HIS A 512 -14.99 14.08 26.55
CA HIS A 512 -16.20 14.89 26.71
C HIS A 512 -16.28 16.04 25.70
N ALA A 513 -15.15 16.66 25.34
CA ALA A 513 -15.12 17.71 24.32
C ALA A 513 -15.34 17.18 22.90
N VAL A 514 -14.81 15.98 22.58
CA VAL A 514 -14.94 15.32 21.28
C VAL A 514 -16.37 14.89 20.98
N SER A 515 -17.08 14.35 21.98
CA SER A 515 -18.42 13.76 21.80
C SER A 515 -19.44 14.67 21.07
N PRO A 516 -19.71 15.93 21.49
CA PRO A 516 -20.70 16.78 20.80
C PRO A 516 -20.27 17.18 19.38
N VAL A 517 -18.96 17.37 19.15
CA VAL A 517 -18.44 17.76 17.83
C VAL A 517 -18.49 16.58 16.86
N ALA A 518 -18.13 15.38 17.32
CA ALA A 518 -18.23 14.14 16.55
C ALA A 518 -19.70 13.82 16.20
N ALA A 519 -20.63 14.02 17.15
CA ALA A 519 -22.07 13.85 16.91
C ALA A 519 -22.60 14.76 15.79
N GLN A 520 -22.17 16.02 15.78
CA GLN A 520 -22.57 16.98 14.76
C GLN A 520 -21.96 16.63 13.39
N ALA A 521 -20.67 16.27 13.35
CA ALA A 521 -20.01 15.83 12.12
C ALA A 521 -20.67 14.56 11.54
N PHE A 522 -20.98 13.58 12.38
CA PHE A 522 -21.68 12.36 11.95
C PHE A 522 -23.10 12.67 11.45
N ARG A 523 -23.83 13.57 12.11
CA ARG A 523 -25.15 14.01 11.63
C ARG A 523 -25.06 14.65 10.24
N SER A 524 -24.12 15.57 10.02
CA SER A 524 -23.90 16.16 8.69
C SER A 524 -23.50 15.11 7.65
N PHE A 525 -22.68 14.12 8.02
CA PHE A 525 -22.29 13.01 7.13
C PHE A 525 -23.50 12.18 6.73
N THR A 526 -24.35 11.80 7.70
CA THR A 526 -25.57 11.03 7.44
C THR A 526 -26.54 11.80 6.52
N GLN A 527 -26.76 13.09 6.78
CA GLN A 527 -27.66 13.91 5.97
C GLN A 527 -27.15 14.07 4.54
N HIS A 528 -25.86 14.37 4.37
CA HIS A 528 -25.24 14.53 3.06
C HIS A 528 -25.37 13.24 2.23
N HIS A 529 -24.91 12.10 2.77
CA HIS A 529 -24.93 10.84 2.02
C HIS A 529 -26.34 10.32 1.74
N LEU A 530 -27.32 10.56 2.63
CA LEU A 530 -28.72 10.21 2.35
C LEU A 530 -29.37 11.10 1.27
N GLN A 531 -28.91 12.36 1.13
CA GLN A 531 -29.33 13.24 0.04
C GLN A 531 -28.71 12.82 -1.29
N VAL A 532 -27.40 12.52 -1.31
CA VAL A 532 -26.70 12.01 -2.49
C VAL A 532 -27.28 10.66 -2.94
N ALA A 533 -27.58 9.76 -2.00
CA ALA A 533 -28.26 8.50 -2.26
C ALA A 533 -29.64 8.70 -2.91
N ALA A 534 -30.43 9.66 -2.42
CA ALA A 534 -31.74 9.95 -2.99
C ALA A 534 -31.68 10.66 -4.36
N ALA A 535 -30.62 11.40 -4.64
CA ALA A 535 -30.41 12.02 -5.96
C ALA A 535 -30.01 10.97 -7.01
N SER A 536 -29.01 10.14 -6.68
CA SER A 536 -28.48 9.09 -7.56
C SER A 536 -29.44 7.93 -7.82
N ALA A 537 -30.48 7.73 -6.99
CA ALA A 537 -31.44 6.64 -7.14
C ALA A 537 -32.19 6.61 -8.50
N LEU A 538 -32.20 7.71 -9.26
CA LEU A 538 -32.88 7.85 -10.55
C LEU A 538 -31.93 8.10 -11.73
N GLU A 539 -30.62 8.09 -11.49
CA GLU A 539 -29.60 8.34 -12.51
C GLU A 539 -29.24 7.01 -13.20
N GLU A 540 -29.05 7.04 -14.53
CA GLU A 540 -28.56 5.87 -15.27
C GLU A 540 -27.03 5.79 -15.11
N GLU A 541 -26.51 4.73 -14.48
CA GLU A 541 -25.07 4.54 -14.29
C GLU A 541 -24.35 4.39 -15.64
N ASP A 542 -23.61 5.42 -16.05
CA ASP A 542 -22.58 5.28 -17.09
C ASP A 542 -21.47 4.37 -16.53
N ALA A 543 -21.15 3.29 -17.25
CA ALA A 543 -20.15 2.30 -16.86
C ALA A 543 -18.76 2.94 -16.73
N ALA A 544 -18.44 3.47 -15.55
CA ALA A 544 -17.15 4.08 -15.27
C ALA A 544 -16.06 3.00 -15.13
N ASP A 545 -14.95 3.16 -15.86
CA ASP A 545 -13.79 2.25 -15.87
C ASP A 545 -13.13 2.04 -14.48
N ASN A 546 -13.54 2.78 -13.43
CA ASN A 546 -12.95 2.82 -12.08
C ASN A 546 -13.93 2.54 -10.92
N MET A 547 -15.07 1.88 -11.16
CA MET A 547 -16.10 1.62 -10.14
C MET A 547 -15.57 0.98 -8.84
N ASP A 548 -14.63 0.03 -8.92
CA ASP A 548 -14.05 -0.65 -7.76
C ASP A 548 -13.30 0.31 -6.81
N ALA A 549 -12.57 1.29 -7.36
CA ALA A 549 -11.83 2.27 -6.57
C ALA A 549 -12.78 3.25 -5.86
N ALA A 550 -13.88 3.64 -6.53
CA ALA A 550 -14.93 4.48 -5.95
C ALA A 550 -15.60 3.78 -4.75
N LEU A 551 -15.97 2.51 -4.93
CA LEU A 551 -16.58 1.69 -3.88
C LEU A 551 -15.65 1.52 -2.67
N GLN A 552 -14.35 1.25 -2.90
CA GLN A 552 -13.37 1.15 -1.83
C GLN A 552 -13.20 2.48 -1.06
N ALA A 553 -13.12 3.61 -1.76
CA ALA A 553 -13.03 4.92 -1.13
C ALA A 553 -14.28 5.23 -0.28
N GLN A 554 -15.46 4.88 -0.79
CA GLN A 554 -16.72 5.01 -0.05
C GLN A 554 -16.73 4.14 1.20
N GLU A 555 -16.32 2.88 1.12
CA GLU A 555 -16.25 1.98 2.28
C GLU A 555 -15.28 2.50 3.35
N GLN A 556 -14.14 3.06 2.95
CA GLN A 556 -13.19 3.69 3.87
C GLN A 556 -13.78 4.91 4.57
N ARG A 557 -14.48 5.80 3.85
CA ARG A 557 -15.16 6.96 4.44
C ARG A 557 -16.25 6.53 5.42
N MET A 558 -17.00 5.48 5.09
CA MET A 558 -18.03 4.91 5.98
C MET A 558 -17.44 4.33 7.26
N ALA A 559 -16.32 3.61 7.18
CA ALA A 559 -15.61 3.10 8.35
C ALA A 559 -15.10 4.25 9.24
N ALA A 560 -14.54 5.32 8.63
CA ALA A 560 -14.11 6.49 9.37
C ALA A 560 -15.29 7.24 10.02
N ALA A 561 -16.41 7.42 9.32
CA ALA A 561 -17.61 8.04 9.87
C ALA A 561 -18.22 7.22 11.01
N ALA A 562 -18.13 5.89 10.96
CA ALA A 562 -18.58 5.05 12.06
C ALA A 562 -17.75 5.24 13.34
N SER A 563 -16.45 5.55 13.22
CA SER A 563 -15.64 5.91 14.39
C SER A 563 -16.16 7.19 15.07
N LEU A 564 -16.58 8.20 14.30
CA LEU A 564 -17.25 9.40 14.81
C LEU A 564 -18.53 9.04 15.58
N ALA A 565 -19.34 8.17 14.99
CA ALA A 565 -20.58 7.74 15.60
C ALA A 565 -20.35 6.99 16.92
N ARG A 566 -19.31 6.15 16.99
CA ARG A 566 -18.89 5.43 18.21
C ARG A 566 -18.36 6.36 19.30
N ALA A 567 -17.74 7.49 18.93
CA ALA A 567 -17.32 8.51 19.89
C ALA A 567 -18.50 9.22 20.59
N SER A 568 -19.71 9.15 20.01
CA SER A 568 -20.92 9.80 20.52
C SER A 568 -22.16 8.92 20.41
N LEU A 569 -22.10 7.68 20.89
CA LEU A 569 -23.18 6.69 20.77
C LEU A 569 -24.54 7.18 21.27
N GLN A 570 -24.55 8.01 22.33
CA GLN A 570 -25.77 8.58 22.91
C GLN A 570 -26.54 9.51 21.95
N ALA A 571 -25.85 10.13 20.99
CA ALA A 571 -26.47 10.97 19.96
C ALA A 571 -26.65 10.22 18.63
N SER A 572 -25.70 9.36 18.28
CA SER A 572 -25.62 8.69 16.98
C SER A 572 -26.62 7.54 16.83
N LEU A 573 -26.77 6.68 17.85
CA LEU A 573 -27.69 5.54 17.76
C LEU A 573 -29.17 5.94 17.71
N PRO A 574 -29.66 6.92 18.51
CA PRO A 574 -31.03 7.42 18.36
C PRO A 574 -31.30 8.01 16.97
N LEU A 575 -30.34 8.78 16.41
CA LEU A 575 -30.45 9.33 15.07
C LEU A 575 -30.65 8.21 14.02
N LEU A 576 -29.82 7.17 14.06
CA LEU A 576 -29.94 6.04 13.14
C LEU A 576 -31.23 5.25 13.36
N ASN A 577 -31.69 5.11 14.60
CA ASN A 577 -32.95 4.44 14.92
C ASN A 577 -34.16 5.22 14.39
N ASP A 578 -34.20 6.54 14.55
CA ASP A 578 -35.29 7.38 14.06
C ASP A 578 -35.35 7.33 12.53
N LEU A 579 -34.20 7.42 11.85
CA LEU A 579 -34.10 7.29 10.40
C LEU A 579 -34.59 5.92 9.91
N LEU A 580 -34.06 4.83 10.49
CA LEU A 580 -34.42 3.48 10.09
C LEU A 580 -35.90 3.18 10.37
N THR A 581 -36.45 3.65 11.50
CA THR A 581 -37.87 3.45 11.85
C THR A 581 -38.78 4.15 10.85
N HIS A 582 -38.43 5.38 10.46
CA HIS A 582 -39.16 6.13 9.44
C HIS A 582 -39.08 5.45 8.07
N GLN A 583 -37.88 5.10 7.62
CA GLN A 583 -37.64 4.43 6.34
C GLN A 583 -38.35 3.07 6.27
N LYS A 584 -38.28 2.28 7.35
CA LYS A 584 -38.99 1.00 7.49
C LYS A 584 -40.51 1.17 7.34
N ALA A 585 -41.09 2.19 7.99
CA ALA A 585 -42.53 2.44 7.90
C ALA A 585 -42.97 2.73 6.45
N LEU A 586 -42.17 3.50 5.70
CA LEU A 586 -42.43 3.77 4.29
C LEU A 586 -42.34 2.52 3.42
N LEU A 587 -41.30 1.68 3.60
CA LEU A 587 -41.16 0.44 2.84
C LEU A 587 -42.30 -0.55 3.14
N LEU A 588 -42.69 -0.71 4.42
CA LEU A 588 -43.80 -1.59 4.78
C LEU A 588 -45.14 -1.11 4.20
N GLN A 589 -45.41 0.19 4.25
CA GLN A 589 -46.61 0.77 3.63
C GLN A 589 -46.62 0.57 2.11
N ALA A 590 -45.47 0.73 1.45
CA ALA A 590 -45.34 0.46 0.01
C ALA A 590 -45.56 -1.03 -0.31
N ALA A 591 -45.07 -1.94 0.54
CA ALA A 591 -45.23 -3.38 0.36
C ALA A 591 -46.69 -3.81 0.51
N ASP A 592 -47.40 -3.27 1.51
CA ASP A 592 -48.82 -3.51 1.73
C ASP A 592 -49.66 -2.96 0.56
N ALA A 593 -49.33 -1.76 0.06
CA ALA A 593 -49.98 -1.18 -1.11
C ALA A 593 -49.75 -2.00 -2.38
N ALA A 594 -48.54 -2.52 -2.58
CA ALA A 594 -48.20 -3.40 -3.70
C ALA A 594 -48.94 -4.74 -3.62
N ALA A 595 -49.05 -5.33 -2.43
CA ALA A 595 -49.83 -6.55 -2.22
C ALA A 595 -51.33 -6.33 -2.52
N ALA A 596 -51.89 -5.19 -2.10
CA ALA A 596 -53.27 -4.81 -2.40
C ALA A 596 -53.49 -4.54 -3.90
N ALA A 597 -52.55 -3.88 -4.58
CA ALA A 597 -52.63 -3.60 -6.02
C ALA A 597 -52.51 -4.87 -6.86
N ALA A 598 -51.63 -5.80 -6.47
CA ALA A 598 -51.51 -7.12 -7.09
C ALA A 598 -52.81 -7.93 -6.97
N ALA A 599 -53.49 -7.85 -5.81
CA ALA A 599 -54.80 -8.47 -5.61
C ALA A 599 -55.92 -7.81 -6.45
N ALA A 600 -55.77 -6.53 -6.80
CA ALA A 600 -56.73 -5.77 -7.60
C ALA A 600 -56.46 -5.77 -9.12
N GLY A 601 -55.38 -6.41 -9.59
CA GLY A 601 -55.03 -6.49 -11.02
C GLY A 601 -54.57 -5.17 -11.65
N GLY A 602 -54.18 -4.18 -10.84
CA GLY A 602 -53.75 -2.85 -11.31
C GLY A 602 -52.23 -2.71 -11.40
N GLY A 603 -51.74 -2.09 -12.47
CA GLY A 603 -50.31 -1.74 -12.64
C GLY A 603 -49.91 -0.60 -11.69
N GLY A 604 -48.86 -0.84 -10.89
CA GLY A 604 -48.43 0.05 -9.80
C GLY A 604 -47.96 1.43 -10.28
N ALA A 605 -48.50 2.47 -9.66
CA ALA A 605 -48.05 3.86 -9.78
C ALA A 605 -47.25 4.23 -8.51
N GLY A 606 -45.99 4.66 -8.66
CA GLY A 606 -45.18 5.21 -7.55
C GLY A 606 -43.67 4.89 -7.51
N GLY A 607 -43.03 4.45 -8.60
CA GLY A 607 -41.65 3.90 -8.57
C GLY A 607 -40.58 4.81 -7.94
N GLY A 608 -40.56 6.10 -8.31
CA GLY A 608 -39.43 6.96 -7.95
C GLY A 608 -39.30 7.36 -6.49
N GLU A 609 -40.35 7.27 -5.66
CA GLU A 609 -40.21 7.53 -4.21
C GLU A 609 -39.67 6.29 -3.48
N VAL A 610 -40.14 5.10 -3.86
CA VAL A 610 -39.67 3.83 -3.30
C VAL A 610 -38.20 3.59 -3.65
N GLU A 611 -37.78 3.88 -4.88
CA GLU A 611 -36.37 3.80 -5.32
C GLU A 611 -35.43 4.67 -4.45
N ARG A 612 -35.82 5.91 -4.18
CA ARG A 612 -35.06 6.81 -3.28
C ARG A 612 -34.98 6.25 -1.86
N VAL A 613 -36.08 5.74 -1.32
CA VAL A 613 -36.12 5.15 0.02
C VAL A 613 -35.26 3.88 0.08
N MET A 614 -35.27 3.04 -0.95
CA MET A 614 -34.41 1.84 -1.04
C MET A 614 -32.93 2.21 -0.98
N GLU A 615 -32.51 3.19 -1.78
CA GLU A 615 -31.11 3.65 -1.80
C GLU A 615 -30.73 4.29 -0.45
N GLN A 616 -31.62 5.08 0.16
CA GLN A 616 -31.39 5.62 1.51
C GLN A 616 -31.27 4.53 2.59
N VAL A 617 -32.11 3.49 2.55
CA VAL A 617 -32.05 2.37 3.50
C VAL A 617 -30.73 1.63 3.36
N GLN A 618 -30.24 1.45 2.14
CA GLN A 618 -28.93 0.83 1.88
C GLN A 618 -27.82 1.54 2.65
N TRP A 619 -27.77 2.87 2.58
CA TRP A 619 -26.80 3.69 3.31
C TRP A 619 -27.00 3.61 4.83
N THR A 620 -28.24 3.72 5.32
CA THR A 620 -28.54 3.61 6.76
C THR A 620 -28.09 2.26 7.32
N VAL A 621 -28.38 1.15 6.63
CA VAL A 621 -27.99 -0.22 7.03
C VAL A 621 -26.47 -0.37 7.08
N ARG A 622 -25.76 0.15 6.06
CA ARG A 622 -24.30 0.15 6.04
C ARG A 622 -23.73 0.95 7.22
N MET A 623 -24.26 2.15 7.50
CA MET A 623 -23.84 2.95 8.66
C MET A 623 -24.04 2.19 9.97
N VAL A 624 -25.21 1.57 10.18
CA VAL A 624 -25.48 0.77 11.39
C VAL A 624 -24.49 -0.40 11.51
N GLY A 625 -24.19 -1.10 10.40
CA GLY A 625 -23.22 -2.19 10.38
C GLY A 625 -21.81 -1.77 10.77
N TYR A 626 -21.32 -0.67 10.20
CA TYR A 626 -20.01 -0.13 10.57
C TYR A 626 -19.99 0.41 12.01
N VAL A 627 -21.08 0.98 12.53
CA VAL A 627 -21.11 1.51 13.91
C VAL A 627 -21.08 0.38 14.93
N LEU A 628 -21.85 -0.68 14.72
CA LEU A 628 -22.01 -1.76 15.69
C LEU A 628 -20.89 -2.81 15.64
N ALA A 629 -20.35 -3.13 14.46
CA ALA A 629 -19.41 -4.24 14.32
C ALA A 629 -18.16 -3.88 13.50
N ASP A 630 -17.04 -4.50 13.86
CA ASP A 630 -15.80 -4.47 13.08
C ASP A 630 -15.70 -5.67 12.13
N GLU A 631 -14.78 -5.60 11.16
CA GLU A 631 -14.67 -6.61 10.10
C GLU A 631 -14.01 -7.91 10.57
N GLY A 632 -13.14 -7.86 11.59
CA GLY A 632 -12.50 -9.04 12.18
C GLY A 632 -11.63 -9.82 11.19
N THR A 633 -10.94 -9.15 10.27
CA THR A 633 -10.06 -9.81 9.30
C THR A 633 -8.83 -10.40 10.01
N GLY A 634 -8.80 -11.73 10.15
CA GLY A 634 -7.69 -12.46 10.76
C GLY A 634 -7.80 -12.69 12.27
N GLU A 635 -8.76 -12.04 12.94
CA GLU A 635 -8.98 -12.16 14.39
C GLU A 635 -10.48 -12.36 14.69
N THR A 636 -10.82 -12.83 15.89
CA THR A 636 -12.23 -12.91 16.30
C THR A 636 -12.74 -11.50 16.62
N PRO A 637 -13.74 -10.96 15.90
CA PRO A 637 -14.23 -9.61 16.18
C PRO A 637 -14.90 -9.58 17.56
N GLU A 638 -14.59 -8.52 18.31
CA GLU A 638 -15.15 -8.21 19.64
C GLU A 638 -16.11 -7.01 19.56
N LEU A 639 -16.74 -6.69 20.69
CA LEU A 639 -17.57 -5.48 20.83
C LEU A 639 -16.68 -4.22 20.72
N PRO A 640 -17.08 -3.19 19.95
CA PRO A 640 -16.31 -1.94 19.86
C PRO A 640 -16.05 -1.32 21.25
N VAL A 641 -14.82 -0.84 21.48
CA VAL A 641 -14.36 -0.40 22.81
C VAL A 641 -15.21 0.74 23.38
N PHE A 642 -15.57 1.73 22.55
CA PHE A 642 -16.44 2.83 22.97
C PHE A 642 -17.82 2.35 23.41
N LEU A 643 -18.36 1.31 22.76
CA LEU A 643 -19.63 0.71 23.14
C LEU A 643 -19.51 0.01 24.50
N VAL A 644 -18.45 -0.77 24.72
CA VAL A 644 -18.18 -1.40 26.02
C VAL A 644 -18.02 -0.36 27.13
N HIS A 645 -17.34 0.75 26.87
CA HIS A 645 -17.16 1.83 27.84
C HIS A 645 -18.49 2.47 28.24
N GLU A 646 -19.33 2.85 27.27
CA GLU A 646 -20.63 3.49 27.52
C GLU A 646 -21.65 2.53 28.15
N LEU A 647 -21.62 1.24 27.81
CA LEU A 647 -22.47 0.21 28.45
C LEU A 647 -22.13 -0.01 29.93
N ASN A 648 -20.90 0.31 30.34
CA ASN A 648 -20.49 0.29 31.75
C ASN A 648 -20.82 1.60 32.51
N SER A 649 -21.42 2.59 31.84
CA SER A 649 -21.77 3.90 32.40
C SER A 649 -23.24 3.96 32.86
N HIS A 650 -23.66 5.09 33.45
CA HIS A 650 -25.03 5.30 33.93
C HIS A 650 -26.13 5.23 32.84
N HIS A 651 -25.78 5.33 31.55
CA HIS A 651 -26.75 5.34 30.42
C HIS A 651 -26.95 3.96 29.75
N ALA A 652 -26.47 2.88 30.37
CA ALA A 652 -26.44 1.53 29.81
C ALA A 652 -27.80 1.02 29.26
N HIS A 653 -28.91 1.32 29.94
CA HIS A 653 -30.22 0.75 29.59
C HIS A 653 -30.75 1.20 28.22
N SER A 654 -30.67 2.50 27.90
CA SER A 654 -31.17 3.05 26.63
C SER A 654 -30.33 2.55 25.44
N LEU A 655 -29.00 2.56 25.60
CA LEU A 655 -28.07 2.08 24.57
C LEU A 655 -28.25 0.59 24.32
N THR A 656 -28.41 -0.22 25.37
CA THR A 656 -28.67 -1.67 25.24
C THR A 656 -29.94 -1.91 24.41
N ALA A 657 -31.03 -1.20 24.69
CA ALA A 657 -32.27 -1.32 23.94
C ALA A 657 -32.07 -1.01 22.45
N LEU A 658 -31.40 0.09 22.11
CA LEU A 658 -31.13 0.51 20.72
C LEU A 658 -30.24 -0.49 19.97
N THR A 659 -29.19 -0.99 20.63
CA THR A 659 -28.31 -2.01 20.04
C THR A 659 -29.00 -3.35 19.80
N THR A 660 -30.11 -3.62 20.50
CA THR A 660 -30.96 -4.79 20.25
C THR A 660 -32.06 -4.53 19.22
N SER A 661 -32.67 -3.34 19.18
CA SER A 661 -33.79 -3.01 18.30
C SER A 661 -33.38 -2.77 16.85
N LEU A 662 -32.20 -2.19 16.62
CA LEU A 662 -31.69 -1.87 15.29
C LEU A 662 -31.51 -3.14 14.41
N PRO A 663 -30.75 -4.17 14.82
CA PRO A 663 -30.61 -5.40 14.03
C PRO A 663 -31.94 -6.10 13.75
N MET A 664 -32.86 -6.09 14.73
CA MET A 664 -34.19 -6.68 14.56
C MET A 664 -35.03 -5.92 13.53
N SER A 665 -34.96 -4.58 13.53
CA SER A 665 -35.64 -3.76 12.52
C SER A 665 -35.09 -4.00 11.11
N ILE A 666 -33.77 -4.20 10.99
CA ILE A 666 -33.14 -4.59 9.72
C ILE A 666 -33.61 -5.98 9.28
N LEU A 667 -33.70 -6.94 10.22
CA LEU A 667 -34.15 -8.30 9.91
C LEU A 667 -35.60 -8.33 9.44
N GLU A 668 -36.48 -7.54 10.05
CA GLU A 668 -37.88 -7.41 9.63
C GLU A 668 -37.99 -6.90 8.18
N VAL A 669 -37.22 -5.88 7.80
CA VAL A 669 -37.22 -5.38 6.41
C VAL A 669 -36.60 -6.41 5.45
N ALA A 670 -35.48 -7.03 5.83
CA ALA A 670 -34.85 -8.08 5.02
C ALA A 670 -35.77 -9.28 4.81
N SER A 671 -36.63 -9.61 5.79
CA SER A 671 -37.61 -10.71 5.69
C SER A 671 -38.72 -10.48 4.66
N LEU A 672 -38.89 -9.26 4.14
CA LEU A 672 -39.81 -8.98 3.03
C LEU A 672 -39.47 -9.78 1.77
N VAL A 673 -38.24 -10.29 1.62
CA VAL A 673 -37.85 -11.18 0.52
C VAL A 673 -38.70 -12.45 0.46
N LEU A 674 -39.31 -12.85 1.58
CA LEU A 674 -40.20 -14.01 1.66
C LEU A 674 -41.54 -13.75 0.93
N ASN A 675 -41.86 -12.49 0.60
CA ASN A 675 -43.08 -12.09 -0.08
C ASN A 675 -42.80 -11.74 -1.55
N PRO A 676 -43.25 -12.54 -2.54
CA PRO A 676 -42.95 -12.31 -3.95
C PRO A 676 -43.38 -10.93 -4.48
N SER A 677 -44.49 -10.38 -3.99
CA SER A 677 -44.98 -9.04 -4.36
C SER A 677 -44.09 -7.90 -3.85
N ALA A 678 -43.44 -8.10 -2.70
CA ALA A 678 -42.51 -7.12 -2.12
C ALA A 678 -41.16 -7.14 -2.83
N VAL A 679 -40.69 -8.32 -3.27
CA VAL A 679 -39.46 -8.47 -4.08
C VAL A 679 -39.53 -7.66 -5.38
N ALA A 680 -40.71 -7.57 -6.00
CA ALA A 680 -40.89 -6.85 -7.26
C ALA A 680 -41.03 -5.33 -7.10
N THR A 681 -41.29 -4.82 -5.88
CA THR A 681 -41.71 -3.42 -5.69
C THR A 681 -40.93 -2.65 -4.63
N VAL A 682 -40.42 -3.31 -3.60
CA VAL A 682 -39.84 -2.68 -2.39
C VAL A 682 -38.44 -3.20 -2.05
N LEU A 683 -37.92 -4.17 -2.81
CA LEU A 683 -36.57 -4.70 -2.65
C LEU A 683 -35.80 -4.65 -3.96
N SER A 684 -34.50 -4.41 -3.85
CA SER A 684 -33.54 -4.51 -4.96
C SER A 684 -32.40 -5.48 -4.62
N PRO A 685 -31.72 -6.04 -5.64
CA PRO A 685 -30.51 -6.85 -5.45
C PRO A 685 -29.45 -6.14 -4.56
N ARG A 686 -29.14 -4.88 -4.87
CA ARG A 686 -28.16 -4.05 -4.15
C ARG A 686 -28.52 -3.81 -2.68
N LEU A 687 -29.82 -3.60 -2.40
CA LEU A 687 -30.33 -3.47 -1.04
C LEU A 687 -30.19 -4.79 -0.26
N MET A 688 -30.52 -5.93 -0.89
CA MET A 688 -30.33 -7.24 -0.27
C MET A 688 -28.86 -7.53 0.03
N GLU A 689 -27.94 -7.19 -0.88
CA GLU A 689 -26.51 -7.34 -0.61
C GLU A 689 -26.07 -6.58 0.65
N SER A 690 -26.64 -5.40 0.89
CA SER A 690 -26.32 -4.61 2.08
C SER A 690 -26.90 -5.23 3.37
N PHE A 691 -28.07 -5.87 3.31
CA PHE A 691 -28.59 -6.67 4.43
C PHE A 691 -27.72 -7.90 4.70
N LEU A 692 -27.34 -8.65 3.66
CA LEU A 692 -26.47 -9.83 3.78
C LEU A 692 -25.10 -9.47 4.32
N TRP A 693 -24.50 -8.39 3.81
CA TRP A 693 -23.25 -7.82 4.32
C TRP A 693 -23.38 -7.46 5.80
N PHE A 694 -24.45 -6.75 6.19
CA PHE A 694 -24.70 -6.38 7.59
C PHE A 694 -24.74 -7.61 8.51
N PHE A 695 -25.56 -8.62 8.17
CA PHE A 695 -25.69 -9.81 9.01
C PHE A 695 -24.43 -10.68 9.01
N SER A 696 -23.67 -10.72 7.91
CA SER A 696 -22.38 -11.43 7.87
C SER A 696 -21.38 -10.83 8.86
N ARG A 697 -21.35 -9.50 9.00
CA ARG A 697 -20.46 -8.77 9.90
C ARG A 697 -20.96 -8.81 11.35
N TRP A 698 -22.24 -8.46 11.55
CA TRP A 698 -22.86 -8.37 12.88
C TRP A 698 -22.93 -9.72 13.60
N SER A 699 -23.23 -10.81 12.88
CA SER A 699 -23.35 -12.15 13.49
C SER A 699 -22.03 -12.64 14.10
N LEU A 700 -20.88 -12.22 13.58
CA LEU A 700 -19.58 -12.64 14.11
C LEU A 700 -19.27 -12.05 15.49
N THR A 701 -19.89 -10.92 15.85
CA THR A 701 -19.70 -10.22 17.14
C THR A 701 -20.82 -10.49 18.14
N TYR A 702 -22.08 -10.45 17.70
CA TYR A 702 -23.24 -10.40 18.60
C TYR A 702 -24.04 -11.70 18.70
N LEU A 703 -24.00 -12.56 17.69
CA LEU A 703 -24.87 -13.72 17.60
C LEU A 703 -24.22 -14.93 18.27
N LEU A 704 -24.89 -15.49 19.27
CA LEU A 704 -24.44 -16.67 20.03
C LEU A 704 -22.97 -16.52 20.53
N PRO A 705 -22.65 -15.48 21.33
CA PRO A 705 -21.28 -15.19 21.77
C PRO A 705 -20.72 -16.31 22.64
N GLN A 706 -19.43 -16.64 22.45
CA GLN A 706 -18.74 -17.69 23.19
C GLN A 706 -18.26 -17.20 24.58
N PRO A 707 -18.40 -18.00 25.65
CA PRO A 707 -17.74 -17.71 26.92
C PRO A 707 -16.21 -17.82 26.78
N PRO A 708 -15.42 -16.94 27.43
CA PRO A 708 -13.95 -16.89 27.29
C PRO A 708 -13.23 -18.19 27.70
N ASP A 709 -13.79 -19.00 28.59
CA ASP A 709 -13.17 -20.23 29.13
C ASP A 709 -13.93 -21.52 28.84
N ALA A 710 -14.98 -21.47 28.01
CA ALA A 710 -15.74 -22.68 27.68
C ALA A 710 -15.02 -23.48 26.58
N ASN A 711 -14.37 -24.58 26.97
CA ASN A 711 -14.21 -25.70 26.06
C ASN A 711 -15.57 -26.00 25.40
N PRO A 712 -15.66 -26.14 24.07
CA PRO A 712 -16.93 -26.52 23.46
C PRO A 712 -17.43 -27.80 24.15
N PRO A 713 -18.69 -27.84 24.60
CA PRO A 713 -19.21 -29.00 25.32
C PRO A 713 -19.00 -30.27 24.47
N PRO A 714 -18.69 -31.42 25.07
CA PRO A 714 -18.57 -32.67 24.34
C PRO A 714 -19.88 -32.94 23.60
N PHE A 715 -19.86 -32.80 22.28
CA PHE A 715 -21.01 -33.01 21.42
C PHE A 715 -21.08 -34.50 21.06
N ASP A 716 -22.11 -35.18 21.55
CA ASP A 716 -22.39 -36.57 21.25
C ASP A 716 -23.48 -36.60 20.14
N PRO A 717 -23.21 -37.19 18.96
CA PRO A 717 -24.02 -37.00 17.74
C PRO A 717 -25.45 -37.54 17.83
N ASP A 718 -25.75 -38.37 18.84
CA ASP A 718 -27.04 -38.99 19.08
C ASP A 718 -27.80 -38.35 20.26
N THR A 719 -27.27 -37.30 20.89
CA THR A 719 -27.92 -36.58 22.01
C THR A 719 -28.29 -35.14 21.65
N ASP A 720 -29.31 -34.65 22.36
CA ASP A 720 -29.87 -33.30 22.30
C ASP A 720 -28.79 -32.18 22.27
N PRO A 721 -29.09 -30.99 21.72
CA PRO A 721 -28.16 -29.86 21.69
C PRO A 721 -27.50 -29.64 23.06
N PRO A 722 -26.26 -29.09 23.12
CA PRO A 722 -25.62 -28.82 24.40
C PRO A 722 -26.60 -28.09 25.32
N PRO A 723 -26.75 -28.52 26.58
CA PRO A 723 -27.81 -28.01 27.44
C PRO A 723 -27.73 -26.48 27.46
N LEU A 724 -28.87 -25.84 27.15
CA LEU A 724 -29.07 -24.37 27.10
C LEU A 724 -28.82 -23.69 28.46
N SER A 725 -28.32 -24.42 29.46
CA SER A 725 -28.25 -24.09 30.88
C SER A 725 -26.83 -24.10 31.46
N ALA A 726 -25.77 -24.01 30.65
CA ALA A 726 -24.44 -23.73 31.19
C ALA A 726 -24.40 -22.29 31.75
N SER A 727 -24.89 -22.13 32.98
CA SER A 727 -24.64 -20.95 33.78
C SER A 727 -23.13 -20.73 33.82
N LEU A 728 -22.71 -19.53 33.41
CA LEU A 728 -21.33 -19.09 33.59
C LEU A 728 -20.96 -19.30 35.07
N PRO A 729 -19.83 -19.94 35.39
CA PRO A 729 -19.36 -20.03 36.76
C PRO A 729 -19.23 -18.60 37.33
N PRO A 730 -19.73 -18.33 38.54
CA PRO A 730 -19.62 -17.02 39.16
C PRO A 730 -18.16 -16.84 39.61
N GLY A 731 -17.31 -16.30 38.74
CA GLY A 731 -15.89 -16.10 39.08
C GLY A 731 -15.09 -15.36 38.03
N ASP A 732 -15.20 -15.73 36.76
CA ASP A 732 -14.30 -15.24 35.71
C ASP A 732 -15.08 -14.51 34.62
N THR A 733 -15.42 -13.25 34.90
CA THR A 733 -16.05 -12.35 33.94
C THR A 733 -14.98 -11.66 33.09
N SER A 734 -14.81 -12.10 31.84
CA SER A 734 -14.19 -11.21 30.84
C SER A 734 -15.06 -9.95 30.68
N LEU A 735 -14.43 -8.85 30.30
CA LEU A 735 -15.04 -7.52 30.14
C LEU A 735 -16.34 -7.51 29.31
N ALA A 736 -16.47 -8.41 28.33
CA ALA A 736 -17.69 -8.59 27.54
C ALA A 736 -18.86 -9.16 28.37
N SER A 737 -18.61 -10.07 29.31
CA SER A 737 -19.64 -10.66 30.18
C SER A 737 -20.03 -9.78 31.38
N ALA A 738 -19.14 -8.86 31.79
CA ALA A 738 -19.42 -7.90 32.86
C ALA A 738 -20.19 -6.66 32.35
N ALA A 739 -19.94 -6.23 31.11
CA ALA A 739 -20.50 -5.01 30.51
C ALA A 739 -21.77 -5.25 29.69
N ALA A 740 -21.89 -6.38 29.00
CA ALA A 740 -23.10 -6.77 28.30
C ALA A 740 -24.07 -7.38 29.32
N GLY A 741 -24.92 -6.56 29.93
CA GLY A 741 -25.94 -7.02 30.86
C GLY A 741 -26.77 -8.19 30.31
N GLY A 742 -27.53 -8.86 31.19
CA GLY A 742 -28.34 -10.05 30.85
C GLY A 742 -29.25 -9.89 29.64
N ALA A 743 -29.60 -8.66 29.22
CA ALA A 743 -30.40 -8.38 28.03
C ALA A 743 -29.74 -8.79 26.69
N PHE A 744 -28.42 -8.62 26.51
CA PHE A 744 -27.75 -9.05 25.27
C PHE A 744 -27.70 -10.57 25.16
N VAL A 745 -27.39 -11.24 26.27
CA VAL A 745 -27.38 -12.70 26.36
C VAL A 745 -28.80 -13.28 26.21
N GLN A 746 -29.83 -12.57 26.70
CA GLN A 746 -31.23 -12.94 26.47
C GLN A 746 -31.68 -12.75 25.02
N ALA A 747 -31.29 -11.64 24.38
CA ALA A 747 -31.71 -11.31 23.01
C ALA A 747 -30.98 -12.14 21.94
N PHE A 748 -29.66 -12.33 22.08
CA PHE A 748 -28.81 -12.92 21.04
C PHE A 748 -28.00 -14.15 21.51
N GLY A 749 -28.07 -14.50 22.80
CA GLY A 749 -27.42 -15.70 23.34
C GLY A 749 -28.29 -16.95 23.27
N ALA A 750 -27.74 -18.06 23.77
CA ALA A 750 -28.36 -19.38 23.80
C ALA A 750 -29.14 -19.67 25.10
N GLY A 751 -29.50 -18.65 25.88
CA GLY A 751 -30.20 -18.82 27.16
C GLY A 751 -31.67 -19.28 27.03
N GLU A 752 -32.39 -19.34 28.15
CA GLU A 752 -33.76 -19.90 28.27
C GLU A 752 -34.79 -19.34 27.26
N GLY A 753 -34.57 -18.14 26.70
CA GLY A 753 -35.46 -17.53 25.70
C GLY A 753 -35.21 -17.92 24.24
N GLN A 754 -34.13 -18.66 23.91
CA GLN A 754 -33.75 -19.05 22.54
C GLN A 754 -33.66 -17.88 21.52
N GLY A 755 -33.54 -16.64 21.97
CA GLY A 755 -33.57 -15.44 21.10
C GLY A 755 -32.50 -15.47 19.99
N GLY A 756 -31.27 -15.88 20.33
CA GLY A 756 -30.20 -16.02 19.33
C GLY A 756 -30.48 -17.06 18.25
N LEU A 757 -31.16 -18.17 18.59
CA LEU A 757 -31.53 -19.21 17.61
C LEU A 757 -32.63 -18.72 16.66
N ALA A 758 -33.63 -18.00 17.18
CA ALA A 758 -34.69 -17.41 16.36
C ALA A 758 -34.13 -16.38 15.36
N VAL A 759 -33.19 -15.53 15.80
CA VAL A 759 -32.51 -14.56 14.93
C VAL A 759 -31.67 -15.26 13.86
N LEU A 760 -30.89 -16.27 14.24
CA LEU A 760 -30.10 -17.07 13.30
C LEU A 760 -31.00 -17.72 12.23
N GLU A 761 -32.13 -18.28 12.64
CA GLU A 761 -33.11 -18.88 11.74
C GLU A 761 -33.72 -17.84 10.78
N GLY A 762 -34.10 -16.66 11.27
CA GLY A 762 -34.64 -15.57 10.46
C GLY A 762 -33.64 -15.08 9.40
N VAL A 763 -32.38 -14.87 9.79
CA VAL A 763 -31.31 -14.46 8.88
C VAL A 763 -31.07 -15.51 7.80
N LEU A 764 -31.04 -16.80 8.16
CA LEU A 764 -30.87 -17.89 7.20
C LEU A 764 -32.07 -18.02 6.25
N ARG A 765 -33.31 -17.88 6.74
CA ARG A 765 -34.50 -17.88 5.87
C ARG A 765 -34.44 -16.76 4.82
N ALA A 766 -34.08 -15.54 5.23
CA ALA A 766 -33.93 -14.42 4.31
C ALA A 766 -32.81 -14.67 3.28
N GLY A 767 -31.66 -15.18 3.71
CA GLY A 767 -30.54 -15.52 2.82
C GLY A 767 -30.89 -16.64 1.83
N VAL A 768 -31.60 -17.69 2.27
CA VAL A 768 -32.05 -18.78 1.40
C VAL A 768 -33.08 -18.28 0.38
N ALA A 769 -34.01 -17.42 0.77
CA ALA A 769 -34.98 -16.83 -0.16
C ALA A 769 -34.31 -15.92 -1.19
N ALA A 770 -33.26 -15.17 -0.80
CA ALA A 770 -32.49 -14.32 -1.71
C ALA A 770 -31.80 -15.09 -2.85
N LEU A 771 -31.48 -16.38 -2.65
CA LEU A 771 -30.91 -17.25 -3.69
C LEU A 771 -31.84 -17.40 -4.91
N SER A 772 -33.15 -17.44 -4.68
CA SER A 772 -34.17 -17.64 -5.71
C SER A 772 -34.94 -16.36 -6.10
N ALA A 773 -34.78 -15.26 -5.36
CA ALA A 773 -35.56 -14.03 -5.55
C ALA A 773 -35.20 -13.25 -6.83
N TRP A 774 -33.91 -13.20 -7.20
CA TRP A 774 -33.42 -12.49 -8.40
C TRP A 774 -32.63 -13.42 -9.32
N LEU A 775 -33.32 -14.02 -10.28
CA LEU A 775 -32.70 -14.96 -11.22
C LEU A 775 -31.90 -14.20 -12.26
N GLY A 776 -30.57 -14.34 -12.23
CA GLY A 776 -29.66 -13.67 -13.17
C GLY A 776 -28.69 -12.68 -12.51
N GLU A 777 -28.87 -12.35 -11.23
CA GLU A 777 -28.02 -11.44 -10.46
C GLU A 777 -26.97 -12.21 -9.63
N PRO A 778 -25.74 -12.42 -10.16
CA PRO A 778 -24.75 -13.29 -9.53
C PRO A 778 -24.18 -12.70 -8.24
N ASP A 779 -24.26 -11.38 -8.03
CA ASP A 779 -23.59 -10.69 -6.93
C ASP A 779 -24.33 -10.90 -5.59
N VAL A 780 -25.66 -10.84 -5.57
CA VAL A 780 -26.49 -11.21 -4.40
C VAL A 780 -26.24 -12.66 -4.00
N GLN A 781 -26.24 -13.56 -4.98
CA GLN A 781 -26.05 -14.99 -4.75
C GLN A 781 -24.62 -15.30 -4.30
N SER A 782 -23.64 -14.58 -4.83
CA SER A 782 -22.25 -14.60 -4.37
C SER A 782 -22.14 -14.08 -2.94
N SER A 783 -22.87 -13.01 -2.58
CA SER A 783 -22.90 -12.45 -1.23
C SER A 783 -23.44 -13.46 -0.22
N VAL A 784 -24.61 -14.08 -0.46
CA VAL A 784 -25.16 -15.14 0.42
C VAL A 784 -24.10 -16.20 0.74
N CYS A 785 -23.35 -16.63 -0.27
CA CYS A 785 -22.48 -17.81 -0.15
C CYS A 785 -21.05 -17.49 0.29
N ARG A 786 -20.53 -16.30 -0.05
CA ARG A 786 -19.17 -15.86 0.32
C ARG A 786 -19.14 -15.09 1.63
N THR A 787 -20.19 -14.34 1.96
CA THR A 787 -20.22 -13.50 3.17
C THR A 787 -21.05 -14.17 4.25
N LEU A 788 -22.36 -14.34 4.05
CA LEU A 788 -23.28 -14.79 5.09
C LEU A 788 -23.03 -16.24 5.52
N LEU A 789 -23.11 -17.20 4.59
CA LEU A 789 -22.93 -18.62 4.93
C LEU A 789 -21.53 -18.88 5.48
N LEU A 790 -20.51 -18.20 4.95
CA LEU A 790 -19.14 -18.33 5.44
C LEU A 790 -19.00 -17.79 6.87
N ALA A 791 -19.60 -16.64 7.18
CA ALA A 791 -19.57 -16.06 8.52
C ALA A 791 -20.22 -16.99 9.56
N VAL A 792 -21.41 -17.52 9.25
CA VAL A 792 -22.17 -18.39 10.16
C VAL A 792 -21.51 -19.76 10.34
N THR A 793 -20.81 -20.27 9.33
CA THR A 793 -20.14 -21.59 9.36
C THR A 793 -18.73 -21.55 9.95
N ARG A 794 -18.06 -20.38 9.97
CA ARG A 794 -16.73 -20.20 10.58
C ARG A 794 -16.72 -20.33 12.10
N ARG A 795 -17.79 -19.91 12.79
CA ARG A 795 -17.88 -19.99 14.26
C ARG A 795 -18.42 -21.36 14.68
N PRO A 796 -17.67 -22.18 15.44
CA PRO A 796 -18.06 -23.54 15.76
C PRO A 796 -19.36 -23.62 16.57
N TYR A 797 -19.64 -22.60 17.39
CA TYR A 797 -20.86 -22.54 18.19
C TYR A 797 -22.12 -22.25 17.36
N MET A 798 -22.06 -21.32 16.38
CA MET A 798 -23.15 -21.10 15.42
C MET A 798 -23.35 -22.32 14.52
N ALA A 799 -22.25 -22.88 14.00
CA ALA A 799 -22.25 -24.04 13.13
C ALA A 799 -22.90 -25.29 13.76
N ALA A 800 -22.79 -25.46 15.08
CA ALA A 800 -23.40 -26.57 15.81
C ALA A 800 -24.94 -26.59 15.71
N TYR A 801 -25.58 -25.42 15.70
CA TYR A 801 -27.04 -25.31 15.67
C TYR A 801 -27.64 -25.36 14.27
N LEU A 802 -26.86 -25.12 13.21
CA LEU A 802 -27.37 -25.02 11.83
C LEU A 802 -28.18 -26.23 11.39
N ARG A 803 -27.73 -27.45 11.70
CA ARG A 803 -28.42 -28.69 11.29
C ARG A 803 -29.85 -28.81 11.83
N HIS A 804 -30.13 -28.18 12.97
CA HIS A 804 -31.44 -28.23 13.61
C HIS A 804 -32.39 -27.15 13.09
N LEU A 805 -31.90 -26.24 12.24
CA LEU A 805 -32.71 -25.16 11.67
C LEU A 805 -33.39 -25.61 10.37
N PRO A 806 -34.72 -25.47 10.25
CA PRO A 806 -35.47 -25.68 9.02
C PRO A 806 -34.87 -25.05 7.75
N PRO A 807 -34.41 -23.79 7.73
CA PRO A 807 -33.80 -23.21 6.52
C PRO A 807 -32.54 -23.93 6.06
N TRP A 808 -31.75 -24.48 6.98
CA TRP A 808 -30.57 -25.26 6.63
C TRP A 808 -30.96 -26.65 6.12
N ALA A 809 -31.96 -27.29 6.73
CA ALA A 809 -32.52 -28.54 6.22
C ALA A 809 -33.13 -28.37 4.83
N MET A 810 -33.83 -27.26 4.55
CA MET A 810 -34.32 -26.92 3.21
C MET A 810 -33.18 -26.71 2.21
N LEU A 811 -32.07 -26.10 2.63
CA LEU A 811 -30.90 -25.91 1.78
C LEU A 811 -30.20 -27.26 1.50
N GLU A 812 -30.01 -28.10 2.53
CA GLU A 812 -29.51 -29.48 2.38
C GLU A 812 -30.45 -30.35 1.53
N GLU A 813 -31.76 -30.22 1.73
CA GLU A 813 -32.78 -30.96 1.00
C GLU A 813 -32.84 -30.48 -0.43
N ALA A 814 -32.88 -29.18 -0.71
CA ALA A 814 -32.85 -28.66 -2.07
C ALA A 814 -31.57 -29.08 -2.81
N PHE A 815 -30.44 -29.23 -2.11
CA PHE A 815 -29.24 -29.86 -2.67
C PHE A 815 -29.40 -31.36 -2.94
N LYS A 816 -30.17 -32.09 -2.13
CA LYS A 816 -30.46 -33.52 -2.31
C LYS A 816 -31.58 -33.79 -3.35
N THR A 817 -32.65 -32.99 -3.37
CA THR A 817 -33.95 -33.23 -4.03
C THR A 817 -34.18 -32.43 -5.31
N ARG A 818 -33.33 -31.44 -5.62
CA ARG A 818 -33.25 -30.81 -6.94
C ARG A 818 -34.37 -29.85 -7.30
N ASP A 819 -34.73 -28.98 -6.36
CA ASP A 819 -35.81 -28.02 -6.58
C ASP A 819 -35.49 -26.99 -7.68
N SER A 820 -36.50 -26.67 -8.49
CA SER A 820 -36.44 -25.77 -9.66
C SER A 820 -36.04 -24.33 -9.31
N ALA A 821 -36.31 -23.89 -8.08
CA ALA A 821 -35.91 -22.57 -7.56
C ALA A 821 -34.42 -22.47 -7.17
N VAL A 822 -33.78 -23.62 -6.90
CA VAL A 822 -32.30 -23.74 -6.73
C VAL A 822 -31.64 -24.03 -8.08
N ALA A 823 -32.41 -24.54 -9.05
CA ALA A 823 -32.02 -24.72 -10.45
C ALA A 823 -32.00 -23.42 -11.27
N SER A 824 -32.13 -22.25 -10.67
CA SER A 824 -32.00 -20.94 -11.32
C SER A 824 -30.87 -20.06 -10.73
N LEU A 825 -30.09 -20.63 -9.81
CA LEU A 825 -28.82 -20.08 -9.33
C LEU A 825 -27.76 -20.07 -10.47
N PRO A 826 -26.73 -19.22 -10.41
CA PRO A 826 -25.71 -19.14 -11.44
C PRO A 826 -25.06 -20.51 -11.61
N GLY A 827 -24.45 -20.70 -12.78
CA GLY A 827 -24.13 -21.97 -13.42
C GLY A 827 -23.69 -23.22 -12.61
N PRO A 828 -22.93 -23.16 -11.49
CA PRO A 828 -22.40 -24.39 -10.89
C PRO A 828 -23.42 -25.19 -10.08
N LEU A 829 -24.50 -24.58 -9.58
CA LEU A 829 -25.56 -25.31 -8.86
C LEU A 829 -26.63 -25.91 -9.80
N GLN A 830 -26.92 -25.22 -10.91
CA GLN A 830 -27.83 -25.68 -11.96
C GLN A 830 -27.47 -27.07 -12.51
N TRP A 831 -26.18 -27.33 -12.69
CA TRP A 831 -25.73 -28.54 -13.35
C TRP A 831 -25.58 -29.75 -12.43
N LEU A 832 -25.09 -29.52 -11.21
CA LEU A 832 -24.88 -30.56 -10.19
C LEU A 832 -26.20 -31.20 -9.74
N ILE A 833 -27.26 -30.39 -9.74
CA ILE A 833 -28.61 -30.78 -9.38
C ILE A 833 -29.28 -31.55 -10.53
N TYR A 834 -29.17 -31.10 -11.78
CA TYR A 834 -29.90 -31.70 -12.90
C TYR A 834 -29.34 -33.06 -13.40
N HIS A 835 -28.01 -33.28 -13.33
CA HIS A 835 -27.37 -34.44 -13.98
C HIS A 835 -27.02 -35.61 -13.07
N MET A 836 -27.22 -35.49 -11.76
CA MET A 836 -26.88 -36.60 -10.88
C MET A 836 -27.81 -37.82 -11.09
N HIS A 837 -29.07 -37.68 -11.57
CA HIS A 837 -30.01 -38.81 -11.81
C HIS A 837 -31.00 -38.63 -12.99
N SER A 838 -30.65 -38.09 -14.16
CA SER A 838 -31.56 -38.22 -15.33
C SER A 838 -30.85 -38.62 -16.63
N ASP A 839 -31.36 -39.70 -17.24
CA ASP A 839 -30.88 -40.34 -18.46
C ASP A 839 -31.54 -39.75 -19.75
N SER A 840 -32.11 -38.54 -19.70
CA SER A 840 -32.89 -38.00 -20.82
C SER A 840 -32.58 -36.54 -21.17
N SER A 841 -32.46 -36.30 -22.48
CA SER A 841 -32.23 -35.05 -23.22
C SER A 841 -32.98 -33.80 -22.75
N PHE A 842 -32.27 -32.66 -22.64
CA PHE A 842 -32.87 -31.32 -22.51
C PHE A 842 -32.74 -30.50 -23.81
N PRO A 843 -33.76 -29.69 -24.18
CA PRO A 843 -33.71 -28.84 -25.37
C PRO A 843 -32.93 -27.53 -25.13
N VAL A 844 -32.36 -27.04 -26.22
CA VAL A 844 -31.40 -25.94 -26.37
C VAL A 844 -32.13 -24.59 -26.34
N SER A 845 -31.75 -23.64 -25.47
CA SER A 845 -31.95 -22.21 -25.81
C SER A 845 -31.02 -21.17 -25.17
N SER A 846 -30.28 -21.43 -24.08
CA SER A 846 -29.23 -20.47 -23.65
C SER A 846 -28.14 -21.10 -22.78
N SER A 847 -26.88 -20.94 -23.19
CA SER A 847 -25.70 -21.35 -22.41
C SER A 847 -25.21 -20.17 -21.56
N PRO A 848 -25.17 -20.27 -20.20
CA PRO A 848 -24.66 -19.19 -19.35
C PRO A 848 -23.12 -19.06 -19.43
N PRO A 849 -22.55 -17.88 -19.10
CA PRO A 849 -21.11 -17.61 -19.18
C PRO A 849 -20.29 -18.37 -18.11
N PHE A 850 -19.05 -18.75 -18.45
CA PHE A 850 -18.12 -19.51 -17.59
C PHE A 850 -17.73 -18.79 -16.27
N SER A 851 -17.93 -17.48 -16.15
CA SER A 851 -17.65 -16.70 -14.93
C SER A 851 -18.50 -17.15 -13.74
N SER A 852 -19.73 -17.60 -13.98
CA SER A 852 -20.68 -18.03 -12.95
C SER A 852 -20.27 -19.33 -12.23
N ILE A 853 -19.44 -20.19 -12.84
CA ILE A 853 -19.01 -21.52 -12.32
C ILE A 853 -18.14 -21.43 -11.04
N ARG A 854 -17.55 -20.26 -10.77
CA ARG A 854 -16.63 -20.06 -9.64
C ARG A 854 -17.33 -19.97 -8.28
N SER A 855 -18.67 -19.84 -8.22
CA SER A 855 -19.41 -19.73 -6.96
C SER A 855 -19.53 -21.08 -6.22
N GLY A 856 -19.62 -22.21 -6.93
CA GLY A 856 -19.74 -23.56 -6.34
C GLY A 856 -18.59 -23.96 -5.39
N ARG A 857 -17.40 -23.37 -5.58
CA ARG A 857 -16.24 -23.48 -4.68
C ARG A 857 -16.58 -23.08 -3.24
N TRP A 858 -17.22 -21.93 -3.07
CA TRP A 858 -17.46 -21.35 -1.75
C TRP A 858 -18.56 -22.11 -1.00
N HIS A 859 -19.54 -22.63 -1.73
CA HIS A 859 -20.63 -23.44 -1.16
C HIS A 859 -20.13 -24.73 -0.53
N MET A 860 -19.29 -25.50 -1.24
CA MET A 860 -18.71 -26.72 -0.65
C MET A 860 -17.71 -26.41 0.46
N CYS A 861 -17.05 -25.25 0.43
CA CYS A 861 -16.26 -24.77 1.56
C CYS A 861 -17.14 -24.59 2.81
N CYS A 862 -18.26 -23.89 2.67
CA CYS A 862 -19.22 -23.65 3.75
C CYS A 862 -19.99 -24.92 4.20
N ALA A 863 -20.14 -25.93 3.35
CA ALA A 863 -20.76 -27.20 3.73
C ALA A 863 -19.79 -28.13 4.50
N VAL A 864 -18.52 -28.13 4.11
CA VAL A 864 -17.49 -28.99 4.73
C VAL A 864 -16.95 -28.40 6.03
N GLN A 865 -16.80 -27.06 6.14
CA GLN A 865 -16.28 -26.40 7.34
C GLN A 865 -17.08 -26.71 8.64
N PRO A 866 -18.41 -26.64 8.69
CA PRO A 866 -19.22 -27.02 9.86
C PRO A 866 -19.08 -28.49 10.25
N ALA A 867 -19.01 -29.38 9.25
CA ALA A 867 -18.80 -30.80 9.49
C ALA A 867 -17.40 -31.05 10.09
N ALA A 868 -16.39 -30.31 9.62
CA ALA A 868 -14.99 -30.42 9.99
C ALA A 868 -14.58 -29.64 11.26
N ALA A 869 -15.36 -28.65 11.70
CA ALA A 869 -15.12 -27.84 12.90
C ALA A 869 -15.41 -28.59 14.22
N ARG A 870 -15.92 -29.82 14.15
CA ARG A 870 -16.16 -30.70 15.31
C ARG A 870 -14.86 -31.38 15.75
N ARG A 871 -14.71 -31.67 17.05
CA ARG A 871 -13.60 -32.53 17.55
C ARG A 871 -13.66 -33.89 16.85
N ALA A 872 -12.49 -34.43 16.47
CA ALA A 872 -12.34 -35.67 15.72
C ALA A 872 -13.15 -36.84 16.31
N THR A 873 -14.30 -37.12 15.70
CA THR A 873 -15.12 -38.31 15.92
C THR A 873 -15.26 -39.05 14.59
N PRO A 874 -15.34 -40.40 14.58
CA PRO A 874 -15.51 -41.18 13.35
C PRO A 874 -16.78 -40.80 12.56
N ALA A 875 -17.78 -40.21 13.21
CA ALA A 875 -19.00 -39.69 12.58
C ALA A 875 -18.75 -38.52 11.61
N ILE A 876 -17.75 -37.66 11.85
CA ILE A 876 -17.41 -36.54 10.95
C ILE A 876 -16.87 -37.05 9.62
N SER A 877 -16.00 -38.06 9.69
CA SER A 877 -15.43 -38.68 8.50
C SER A 877 -16.54 -39.28 7.64
N ALA A 878 -17.56 -39.89 8.26
CA ALA A 878 -18.72 -40.42 7.55
C ALA A 878 -19.58 -39.33 6.89
N VAL A 879 -19.85 -38.21 7.56
CA VAL A 879 -20.63 -37.09 6.98
C VAL A 879 -19.89 -36.44 5.82
N VAL A 880 -18.58 -36.16 5.98
CA VAL A 880 -17.75 -35.60 4.91
C VAL A 880 -17.67 -36.57 3.74
N GLN A 881 -17.53 -37.88 3.99
CA GLN A 881 -17.53 -38.90 2.96
C GLN A 881 -18.87 -38.99 2.21
N GLN A 882 -20.02 -38.89 2.90
CA GLN A 882 -21.34 -38.86 2.29
C GLN A 882 -21.55 -37.66 1.35
N LEU A 883 -20.96 -36.51 1.67
CA LEU A 883 -21.00 -35.31 0.82
C LEU A 883 -20.08 -35.41 -0.40
N LEU A 884 -18.92 -36.05 -0.24
CA LEU A 884 -17.88 -36.13 -1.28
C LEU A 884 -18.12 -37.26 -2.29
N GLN A 885 -18.61 -38.41 -1.85
CA GLN A 885 -18.77 -39.61 -2.68
C GLN A 885 -19.62 -39.39 -3.96
N PRO A 886 -20.73 -38.62 -3.95
CA PRO A 886 -21.51 -38.35 -5.16
C PRO A 886 -20.73 -37.57 -6.23
N LEU A 887 -19.89 -36.60 -5.82
CA LEU A 887 -19.06 -35.82 -6.74
C LEU A 887 -18.03 -36.71 -7.46
N LEU A 888 -17.39 -37.60 -6.70
CA LEU A 888 -16.39 -38.52 -7.24
C LEU A 888 -17.04 -39.56 -8.17
N ALA A 889 -18.19 -40.11 -7.77
CA ALA A 889 -18.94 -41.05 -8.59
C ALA A 889 -19.37 -40.44 -9.93
N SER A 890 -19.78 -39.17 -9.93
CA SER A 890 -20.16 -38.44 -11.14
C SER A 890 -18.96 -38.19 -12.06
N LEU A 891 -17.84 -37.71 -11.53
CA LEU A 891 -16.62 -37.49 -12.32
C LEU A 891 -16.11 -38.80 -12.92
N HIS A 892 -16.10 -39.86 -12.12
CA HIS A 892 -15.72 -41.20 -12.57
C HIS A 892 -16.71 -41.74 -13.63
N GLY A 893 -18.02 -41.57 -13.44
CA GLY A 893 -19.03 -41.99 -14.40
C GLY A 893 -18.91 -41.30 -15.76
N ILE A 894 -18.54 -40.02 -15.79
CA ILE A 894 -18.31 -39.26 -17.04
C ILE A 894 -17.02 -39.72 -17.72
N THR A 895 -15.92 -39.83 -16.97
CA THR A 895 -14.58 -40.12 -17.50
C THR A 895 -14.37 -41.58 -17.89
N SER A 896 -15.09 -42.51 -17.26
CA SER A 896 -15.04 -43.95 -17.57
C SER A 896 -15.87 -44.35 -18.80
N ARG A 897 -16.60 -43.42 -19.44
CA ARG A 897 -17.35 -43.70 -20.68
C ARG A 897 -16.40 -43.94 -21.85
N PRO A 898 -16.59 -44.99 -22.67
CA PRO A 898 -15.73 -45.26 -23.82
C PRO A 898 -15.79 -44.15 -24.89
N ASP A 899 -16.93 -43.48 -25.02
CA ASP A 899 -17.14 -42.37 -25.97
C ASP A 899 -16.72 -40.99 -25.40
N PHE A 900 -16.15 -40.95 -24.19
CA PHE A 900 -15.76 -39.70 -23.54
C PHE A 900 -14.85 -38.81 -24.40
N PRO A 901 -13.74 -39.26 -25.02
CA PRO A 901 -12.89 -38.37 -25.83
C PRO A 901 -13.62 -37.75 -27.04
N ALA A 902 -14.62 -38.43 -27.59
CA ALA A 902 -15.43 -37.91 -28.69
C ALA A 902 -16.54 -36.94 -28.20
N THR A 903 -17.10 -37.20 -27.02
CA THR A 903 -18.22 -36.41 -26.45
C THR A 903 -17.75 -35.27 -25.54
N ALA A 904 -16.50 -35.28 -25.08
CA ALA A 904 -15.90 -34.33 -24.15
C ALA A 904 -16.05 -32.88 -24.60
N HIS A 905 -15.86 -32.61 -25.90
CA HIS A 905 -15.89 -31.27 -26.50
C HIS A 905 -17.31 -30.66 -26.57
N ARG A 906 -18.37 -31.41 -26.23
CA ARG A 906 -19.72 -30.84 -26.18
C ARG A 906 -19.77 -29.82 -25.03
N PRO A 907 -20.37 -28.63 -25.25
CA PRO A 907 -20.42 -27.57 -24.24
C PRO A 907 -21.08 -28.03 -22.94
N GLN A 908 -22.07 -28.93 -23.05
CA GLN A 908 -22.69 -29.60 -21.90
C GLN A 908 -21.65 -30.35 -21.08
N VAL A 909 -20.91 -31.31 -21.68
CA VAL A 909 -19.90 -32.16 -21.01
C VAL A 909 -18.76 -31.33 -20.42
N MET A 910 -18.29 -30.29 -21.12
CA MET A 910 -17.29 -29.36 -20.59
C MET A 910 -17.78 -28.65 -19.32
N PHE A 911 -19.00 -28.12 -19.35
CA PHE A 911 -19.60 -27.45 -18.21
C PHE A 911 -19.73 -28.38 -17.00
N GLN A 912 -20.06 -29.66 -17.24
CA GLN A 912 -20.14 -30.71 -16.22
C GLN A 912 -18.82 -30.88 -15.48
N VAL A 913 -17.76 -31.11 -16.25
CA VAL A 913 -16.43 -31.39 -15.72
C VAL A 913 -15.89 -30.17 -14.98
N VAL A 914 -16.05 -28.97 -15.54
CA VAL A 914 -15.61 -27.72 -14.88
C VAL A 914 -16.38 -27.49 -13.58
N GLY A 915 -17.69 -27.71 -13.55
CA GLY A 915 -18.51 -27.59 -12.34
C GLY A 915 -18.07 -28.55 -11.23
N LEU A 916 -17.85 -29.84 -11.54
CA LEU A 916 -17.35 -30.82 -10.58
C LEU A 916 -15.98 -30.41 -10.02
N LEU A 917 -15.05 -30.02 -10.88
CA LEU A 917 -13.69 -29.63 -10.47
C LEU A 917 -13.70 -28.38 -9.58
N GLU A 918 -14.58 -27.41 -9.84
CA GLU A 918 -14.75 -26.22 -9.01
C GLU A 918 -15.35 -26.54 -7.64
N CYS A 919 -16.33 -27.46 -7.56
CA CYS A 919 -16.85 -27.96 -6.29
C CYS A 919 -15.79 -28.72 -5.48
N MET A 920 -15.03 -29.60 -6.14
CA MET A 920 -13.91 -30.32 -5.53
C MET A 920 -12.84 -29.35 -5.03
N ARG A 921 -12.56 -28.28 -5.77
CA ARG A 921 -11.64 -27.21 -5.34
C ARG A 921 -12.16 -26.49 -4.08
N GLY A 922 -13.47 -26.33 -3.98
CA GLY A 922 -14.15 -25.84 -2.79
C GLY A 922 -13.90 -26.71 -1.57
N CYS A 923 -14.16 -28.01 -1.70
CA CYS A 923 -13.86 -29.00 -0.65
C CYS A 923 -12.38 -28.97 -0.23
N ALA A 924 -11.47 -28.88 -1.20
CA ALA A 924 -10.04 -28.78 -0.94
C ALA A 924 -9.66 -27.52 -0.15
N SER A 925 -10.24 -26.36 -0.51
CA SER A 925 -10.01 -25.10 0.22
C SER A 925 -10.58 -25.12 1.66
N ALA A 926 -11.50 -26.04 1.95
CA ALA A 926 -12.16 -26.20 3.26
C ALA A 926 -11.37 -27.10 4.22
N THR A 927 -10.14 -27.48 3.87
CA THR A 927 -9.36 -28.44 4.64
C THR A 927 -9.03 -27.86 6.02
N LEU A 928 -9.40 -28.61 7.05
CA LEU A 928 -9.05 -28.36 8.45
C LEU A 928 -8.27 -29.57 8.99
N PRO A 929 -7.48 -29.42 10.07
CA PRO A 929 -6.66 -30.52 10.60
C PRO A 929 -7.43 -31.84 10.82
N HIS A 930 -8.70 -31.77 11.22
CA HIS A 930 -9.53 -32.94 11.52
C HIS A 930 -10.22 -33.57 10.28
N SER A 931 -10.44 -32.81 9.20
CA SER A 931 -11.08 -33.30 7.96
C SER A 931 -10.07 -33.71 6.88
N GLN A 932 -8.82 -33.31 7.07
CA GLN A 932 -7.72 -33.49 6.13
C GLN A 932 -7.60 -34.91 5.58
N ARG A 933 -7.58 -35.94 6.44
CA ARG A 933 -7.37 -37.33 6.00
C ARG A 933 -8.42 -37.83 5.01
N VAL A 934 -9.68 -37.46 5.22
CA VAL A 934 -10.80 -37.86 4.34
C VAL A 934 -10.73 -37.10 3.01
N LEU A 935 -10.42 -35.81 3.06
CA LEU A 935 -10.25 -34.96 1.87
C LEU A 935 -9.03 -35.35 1.03
N PHE A 936 -7.97 -35.82 1.67
CA PHE A 936 -6.78 -36.36 1.00
C PHE A 936 -7.08 -37.67 0.27
N GLN A 937 -7.73 -38.63 0.94
CA GLN A 937 -8.14 -39.89 0.30
C GLN A 937 -9.12 -39.68 -0.87
N PHE A 938 -10.02 -38.70 -0.73
CA PHE A 938 -10.91 -38.27 -1.80
C PHE A 938 -10.14 -37.74 -3.02
N GLY A 939 -9.17 -36.86 -2.83
CA GLY A 939 -8.36 -36.31 -3.92
C GLY A 939 -7.53 -37.39 -4.64
N LEU A 940 -6.95 -38.34 -3.89
CA LEU A 940 -6.26 -39.50 -4.48
C LEU A 940 -7.19 -40.38 -5.30
N SER A 941 -8.42 -40.61 -4.82
CA SER A 941 -9.43 -41.40 -5.54
C SER A 941 -9.87 -40.73 -6.86
N ALA A 942 -9.73 -39.41 -6.96
CA ALA A 942 -10.01 -38.63 -8.17
C ALA A 942 -8.83 -38.57 -9.16
N ALA A 943 -7.66 -39.10 -8.81
CA ALA A 943 -6.45 -38.99 -9.63
C ALA A 943 -6.62 -39.53 -11.06
N THR A 944 -7.14 -40.75 -11.20
CA THR A 944 -7.36 -41.39 -12.51
C THR A 944 -8.39 -40.63 -13.37
N PRO A 945 -9.58 -40.26 -12.84
CA PRO A 945 -10.50 -39.36 -13.55
C PRO A 945 -9.88 -38.03 -14.01
N ILE A 946 -9.03 -37.41 -13.20
CA ILE A 946 -8.39 -36.14 -13.54
C ILE A 946 -7.39 -36.30 -14.69
N LEU A 947 -6.56 -37.34 -14.68
CA LEU A 947 -5.59 -37.60 -15.74
C LEU A 947 -6.28 -37.93 -17.07
N THR A 948 -7.36 -38.71 -17.03
CA THR A 948 -8.17 -39.01 -18.22
C THR A 948 -8.83 -37.76 -18.78
N ALA A 949 -9.42 -36.91 -17.93
CA ALA A 949 -9.96 -35.61 -18.34
C ALA A 949 -8.90 -34.70 -18.96
N LEU A 950 -7.71 -34.59 -18.36
CA LEU A 950 -6.61 -33.78 -18.88
C LEU A 950 -6.18 -34.22 -20.30
N SER A 951 -6.15 -35.53 -20.55
CA SER A 951 -5.81 -36.07 -21.87
C SER A 951 -6.89 -35.82 -22.93
N ALA A 952 -8.16 -35.86 -22.54
CA ALA A 952 -9.30 -35.61 -23.43
C ALA A 952 -9.43 -34.12 -23.80
N TYR A 953 -9.19 -33.22 -22.84
CA TYR A 953 -9.35 -31.76 -23.00
C TYR A 953 -8.09 -31.02 -23.48
N ARG A 954 -7.12 -31.73 -24.07
CA ARG A 954 -5.83 -31.17 -24.52
C ARG A 954 -5.88 -29.98 -25.49
N HIS A 955 -7.04 -29.69 -26.09
CA HIS A 955 -7.26 -28.56 -27.00
C HIS A 955 -8.14 -27.46 -26.41
N GLU A 956 -8.69 -27.66 -25.20
CA GLU A 956 -9.63 -26.75 -24.54
C GLU A 956 -8.98 -26.07 -23.33
N PRO A 957 -8.36 -24.89 -23.51
CA PRO A 957 -7.52 -24.26 -22.47
C PRO A 957 -8.29 -23.90 -21.20
N GLN A 958 -9.59 -23.63 -21.30
CA GLN A 958 -10.42 -23.25 -20.15
C GLN A 958 -10.59 -24.42 -19.15
N VAL A 959 -10.75 -25.64 -19.65
CA VAL A 959 -10.93 -26.85 -18.80
C VAL A 959 -9.58 -27.27 -18.22
N VAL A 960 -8.52 -27.24 -19.03
CA VAL A 960 -7.15 -27.53 -18.58
C VAL A 960 -6.73 -26.61 -17.44
N PHE A 961 -6.97 -25.30 -17.57
CA PHE A 961 -6.68 -24.34 -16.50
C PHE A 961 -7.39 -24.67 -15.19
N VAL A 962 -8.67 -25.06 -15.24
CA VAL A 962 -9.46 -25.42 -14.04
C VAL A 962 -8.92 -26.68 -13.38
N ILE A 963 -8.52 -27.70 -14.15
CA ILE A 963 -7.86 -28.90 -13.65
C ILE A 963 -6.57 -28.54 -12.91
N LEU A 964 -5.69 -27.76 -13.55
CA LEU A 964 -4.41 -27.36 -12.97
C LEU A 964 -4.59 -26.52 -11.70
N LYS A 965 -5.56 -25.61 -11.71
CA LYS A 965 -5.89 -24.77 -10.56
C LYS A 965 -6.51 -25.56 -9.41
N PHE A 966 -7.35 -26.57 -9.68
CA PHE A 966 -7.82 -27.50 -8.67
C PHE A 966 -6.65 -28.22 -8.01
N MET A 967 -5.73 -28.77 -8.81
CA MET A 967 -4.55 -29.48 -8.32
C MET A 967 -3.66 -28.59 -7.46
N ALA A 968 -3.37 -27.35 -7.90
CA ALA A 968 -2.56 -26.40 -7.15
C ALA A 968 -3.16 -26.11 -5.76
N VAL A 969 -4.47 -25.81 -5.69
CA VAL A 969 -5.17 -25.54 -4.42
C VAL A 969 -5.25 -26.78 -3.54
N TRP A 970 -5.51 -27.95 -4.12
CA TRP A 970 -5.58 -29.21 -3.36
C TRP A 970 -4.24 -29.54 -2.73
N VAL A 971 -3.13 -29.49 -3.49
CA VAL A 971 -1.80 -29.72 -2.93
C VAL A 971 -1.49 -28.72 -1.82
N ASP A 972 -1.68 -27.43 -2.08
CA ASP A 972 -1.42 -26.37 -1.10
C ASP A 972 -2.20 -26.56 0.22
N SER A 973 -3.47 -26.98 0.12
CA SER A 973 -4.32 -27.22 1.29
C SER A 973 -3.98 -28.51 2.05
N GLN A 974 -3.34 -29.50 1.41
CA GLN A 974 -3.03 -30.80 2.03
C GLN A 974 -1.60 -30.89 2.56
N ILE A 975 -0.63 -30.31 1.84
CA ILE A 975 0.80 -30.64 1.96
C ILE A 975 1.35 -30.49 3.38
N LEU A 976 0.87 -29.49 4.14
CA LEU A 976 1.29 -29.18 5.51
C LEU A 976 0.97 -30.29 6.52
N PHE A 977 0.03 -31.18 6.21
CA PHE A 977 -0.48 -32.18 7.14
C PHE A 977 -0.02 -33.62 6.81
N LEU A 978 0.67 -33.83 5.68
CA LEU A 978 0.95 -35.17 5.16
C LEU A 978 2.18 -35.82 5.79
N ASN A 979 2.09 -37.13 6.04
CA ASN A 979 3.23 -37.96 6.40
C ASN A 979 4.11 -38.26 5.17
N ALA A 980 5.31 -38.83 5.38
CA ALA A 980 6.26 -39.14 4.31
C ALA A 980 5.66 -40.04 3.20
N ASP A 981 4.93 -41.10 3.57
CA ASP A 981 4.32 -42.03 2.61
C ASP A 981 3.22 -41.37 1.77
N ASP A 982 2.32 -40.62 2.42
CA ASP A 982 1.24 -39.89 1.76
C ASP A 982 1.80 -38.81 0.83
N THR A 983 2.91 -38.20 1.23
CA THR A 983 3.63 -37.20 0.42
C THR A 983 4.21 -37.81 -0.84
N ALA A 984 4.83 -38.99 -0.74
CA ALA A 984 5.35 -39.71 -1.89
C ALA A 984 4.24 -40.06 -2.90
N GLN A 985 3.05 -40.46 -2.42
CA GLN A 985 1.89 -40.72 -3.27
C GLN A 985 1.39 -39.46 -3.98
N LEU A 986 1.28 -38.33 -3.25
CA LEU A 986 0.89 -37.05 -3.83
C LEU A 986 1.90 -36.56 -4.88
N PHE A 987 3.21 -36.69 -4.61
CA PHE A 987 4.25 -36.35 -5.58
C PHE A 987 4.18 -37.20 -6.83
N HIS A 988 3.97 -38.51 -6.70
CA HIS A 988 3.83 -39.41 -7.84
C HIS A 988 2.66 -38.97 -8.74
N PHE A 989 1.53 -38.60 -8.13
CA PHE A 989 0.38 -38.10 -8.87
C PHE A 989 0.66 -36.74 -9.55
N CYS A 990 1.27 -35.78 -8.85
CA CYS A 990 1.65 -34.49 -9.44
C CYS A 990 2.62 -34.66 -10.63
N LEU A 991 3.56 -35.61 -10.54
CA LEU A 991 4.49 -35.89 -11.63
C LEU A 991 3.76 -36.46 -12.87
N GLN A 992 2.82 -37.38 -12.67
CA GLN A 992 1.98 -37.91 -13.76
C GLN A 992 1.16 -36.81 -14.43
N LEU A 993 0.60 -35.88 -13.65
CA LEU A 993 -0.13 -34.72 -14.15
C LEU A 993 0.77 -33.80 -15.00
N LEU A 994 1.96 -33.48 -14.51
CA LEU A 994 2.94 -32.65 -15.22
C LEU A 994 3.40 -33.31 -16.53
N GLN A 995 3.72 -34.61 -16.50
CA GLN A 995 4.09 -35.38 -17.69
C GLN A 995 2.97 -35.41 -18.72
N ALA A 996 1.72 -35.63 -18.30
CA ALA A 996 0.56 -35.57 -19.17
C ALA A 996 0.38 -34.18 -19.78
N TYR A 997 0.49 -33.10 -19.02
CA TYR A 997 0.40 -31.74 -19.56
C TYR A 997 1.52 -31.44 -20.57
N ALA A 998 2.77 -31.78 -20.25
CA ALA A 998 3.92 -31.51 -21.10
C ALA A 998 3.87 -32.29 -22.41
N ALA A 999 3.50 -33.57 -22.39
CA ALA A 999 3.36 -34.40 -23.58
C ALA A 999 2.43 -33.78 -24.64
N HIS A 1000 1.38 -33.07 -24.19
CA HIS A 1000 0.40 -32.43 -25.08
C HIS A 1000 0.79 -31.02 -25.53
N ASN A 1001 1.76 -30.37 -24.88
CA ASN A 1001 2.11 -28.96 -25.11
C ASN A 1001 3.52 -28.73 -25.65
N MET A 1002 4.43 -29.71 -25.53
CA MET A 1002 5.74 -29.66 -26.17
C MET A 1002 5.62 -29.52 -27.69
N GLY A 1003 6.36 -28.57 -28.29
CA GLY A 1003 6.43 -28.35 -29.75
C GLY A 1003 5.32 -27.50 -30.38
N LYS A 1004 4.20 -27.22 -29.68
CA LYS A 1004 3.09 -26.40 -30.22
C LYS A 1004 3.40 -24.89 -30.32
N VAL A 1005 4.48 -24.41 -29.71
CA VAL A 1005 4.87 -22.98 -29.68
C VAL A 1005 5.41 -22.51 -31.04
N SER A 1006 5.92 -23.41 -31.89
CA SER A 1006 6.64 -23.05 -33.12
C SER A 1006 5.77 -22.87 -34.39
N LEU A 1007 4.48 -23.22 -34.39
CA LEU A 1007 3.74 -23.50 -35.65
C LEU A 1007 2.52 -22.61 -35.95
N GLN A 1008 2.15 -21.62 -35.13
CA GLN A 1008 0.91 -20.85 -35.34
C GLN A 1008 1.13 -19.55 -36.13
N ARG A 1009 0.39 -19.35 -37.23
CA ARG A 1009 0.65 -18.34 -38.28
C ARG A 1009 -0.03 -16.95 -38.13
N SER A 1010 -0.95 -16.71 -37.18
CA SER A 1010 -1.62 -15.40 -37.02
C SER A 1010 -1.36 -14.70 -35.66
N ARG A 1011 -1.27 -13.37 -35.67
CA ARG A 1011 -0.86 -12.53 -34.51
C ARG A 1011 -1.87 -12.54 -33.34
N GLN A 1012 -3.17 -12.48 -33.63
CA GLN A 1012 -4.23 -12.50 -32.60
C GLN A 1012 -4.37 -13.87 -31.92
N LEU A 1013 -4.26 -14.97 -32.68
CA LEU A 1013 -4.24 -16.32 -32.09
C LEU A 1013 -2.99 -16.53 -31.23
N ARG A 1014 -1.84 -15.94 -31.60
CA ARG A 1014 -0.62 -15.96 -30.78
C ARG A 1014 -0.81 -15.20 -29.45
N GLU A 1015 -1.57 -14.13 -29.41
CA GLU A 1015 -1.85 -13.39 -28.17
C GLU A 1015 -2.77 -14.18 -27.23
N GLY A 1016 -3.91 -14.68 -27.73
CA GLY A 1016 -4.83 -15.50 -26.92
C GLY A 1016 -4.23 -16.82 -26.44
N VAL A 1017 -3.41 -17.49 -27.26
CA VAL A 1017 -2.70 -18.72 -26.88
C VAL A 1017 -1.55 -18.45 -25.90
N ARG A 1018 -0.92 -17.26 -25.96
CA ARG A 1018 0.07 -16.85 -24.96
C ARG A 1018 -0.59 -16.59 -23.61
N GLU A 1019 -1.74 -15.93 -23.59
CA GLU A 1019 -2.46 -15.63 -22.34
C GLU A 1019 -2.96 -16.91 -21.65
N SER A 1020 -3.49 -17.88 -22.40
CA SER A 1020 -3.90 -19.16 -21.82
C SER A 1020 -2.72 -19.97 -21.29
N LYS A 1021 -1.62 -20.08 -22.05
CA LYS A 1021 -0.39 -20.74 -21.58
C LYS A 1021 0.21 -20.05 -20.35
N TYR A 1022 0.17 -18.73 -20.30
CA TYR A 1022 0.58 -17.96 -19.12
C TYR A 1022 -0.23 -18.39 -17.89
N LYS A 1023 -1.56 -18.49 -18.00
CA LYS A 1023 -2.44 -18.92 -16.89
C LYS A 1023 -2.13 -20.36 -16.44
N ASP A 1024 -1.93 -21.28 -17.38
CA ASP A 1024 -1.58 -22.67 -17.08
C ASP A 1024 -0.22 -22.78 -16.38
N LEU A 1025 0.83 -22.16 -16.96
CA LEU A 1025 2.18 -22.19 -16.40
C LEU A 1025 2.23 -21.54 -15.02
N LYS A 1026 1.48 -20.47 -14.81
CA LYS A 1026 1.35 -19.85 -13.49
C LYS A 1026 0.77 -20.82 -12.46
N ALA A 1027 -0.27 -21.57 -12.81
CA ALA A 1027 -0.87 -22.58 -11.93
C ALA A 1027 0.10 -23.75 -11.67
N LEU A 1028 0.87 -24.19 -12.66
CA LEU A 1028 1.87 -25.24 -12.49
C LEU A 1028 3.06 -24.79 -11.62
N LEU A 1029 3.53 -23.55 -11.79
CA LEU A 1029 4.56 -22.98 -10.91
C LEU A 1029 4.04 -22.82 -9.48
N GLN A 1030 2.77 -22.47 -9.29
CA GLN A 1030 2.15 -22.42 -7.97
C GLN A 1030 2.09 -23.81 -7.33
N LEU A 1031 1.71 -24.84 -8.11
CA LEU A 1031 1.72 -26.22 -7.69
C LEU A 1031 3.13 -26.68 -7.26
N LEU A 1032 4.17 -26.38 -8.05
CA LEU A 1032 5.54 -26.74 -7.67
C LEU A 1032 6.02 -25.97 -6.44
N SER A 1033 5.65 -24.70 -6.30
CA SER A 1033 5.99 -23.88 -5.14
C SER A 1033 5.31 -24.38 -3.86
N SER A 1034 4.07 -24.89 -3.93
CA SER A 1034 3.40 -25.48 -2.77
C SER A 1034 3.98 -26.84 -2.41
N LEU A 1035 4.54 -27.58 -3.38
CA LEU A 1035 5.27 -28.81 -3.10
C LEU A 1035 6.61 -28.56 -2.38
N THR A 1036 7.29 -27.45 -2.68
CA THR A 1036 8.55 -27.07 -2.00
C THR A 1036 8.35 -26.55 -0.59
N SER A 1037 7.16 -26.06 -0.23
CA SER A 1037 6.90 -25.46 1.09
C SER A 1037 6.98 -26.48 2.24
N LYS A 1038 6.79 -27.78 1.95
CA LYS A 1038 6.88 -28.84 2.95
C LYS A 1038 8.28 -28.95 3.58
N ASP A 1039 9.33 -28.82 2.77
CA ASP A 1039 10.72 -28.99 3.21
C ASP A 1039 11.13 -27.95 4.27
N LEU A 1040 10.43 -26.80 4.35
CA LEU A 1040 10.69 -25.74 5.33
C LEU A 1040 10.16 -26.04 6.74
N LEU A 1041 9.26 -27.01 6.90
CA LEU A 1041 8.51 -27.25 8.13
C LEU A 1041 8.79 -28.62 8.77
N ASP A 1042 9.45 -29.53 8.05
CA ASP A 1042 9.77 -30.88 8.54
C ASP A 1042 11.01 -30.84 9.47
N PHE A 1043 10.83 -30.35 10.70
CA PHE A 1043 11.86 -30.35 11.77
C PHE A 1043 12.17 -31.77 12.32
N GLY A 1044 11.54 -32.82 11.77
CA GLY A 1044 11.70 -34.21 12.20
C GLY A 1044 12.90 -34.88 11.54
N ALA A 1045 13.86 -35.35 12.36
CA ALA A 1045 14.95 -36.21 11.91
C ALA A 1045 14.38 -37.46 11.20
N SER A 1046 14.51 -37.52 9.88
CA SER A 1046 14.05 -38.65 9.09
C SER A 1046 14.90 -39.89 9.43
N LEU A 1047 14.26 -40.99 9.83
CA LEU A 1047 14.93 -42.28 9.99
C LEU A 1047 15.54 -42.72 8.64
N PRO A 1048 16.79 -43.21 8.61
CA PRO A 1048 17.44 -43.61 7.38
C PRO A 1048 16.72 -44.82 6.75
N GLY A 1049 16.15 -44.63 5.55
CA GLY A 1049 15.68 -45.71 4.69
C GLY A 1049 14.27 -45.59 4.09
N GLN A 1050 13.45 -44.58 4.45
CA GLN A 1050 12.05 -44.50 3.99
C GLN A 1050 11.53 -43.08 3.62
N SER A 1051 12.39 -42.11 3.31
CA SER A 1051 11.92 -40.80 2.82
C SER A 1051 12.09 -40.68 1.30
N ALA A 1052 10.99 -40.50 0.58
CA ALA A 1052 11.02 -40.01 -0.79
C ALA A 1052 11.79 -38.68 -0.84
N ASP A 1053 12.79 -38.56 -1.71
CA ASP A 1053 13.55 -37.33 -1.87
C ASP A 1053 12.68 -36.26 -2.56
N VAL A 1054 11.94 -35.50 -1.75
CA VAL A 1054 11.01 -34.44 -2.15
C VAL A 1054 11.64 -33.49 -3.16
N ALA A 1055 12.86 -33.06 -2.92
CA ALA A 1055 13.51 -32.11 -3.81
C ALA A 1055 14.04 -32.73 -5.10
N GLN A 1056 14.33 -34.04 -5.13
CA GLN A 1056 14.54 -34.72 -6.40
C GLN A 1056 13.24 -34.68 -7.22
N MET A 1057 12.09 -34.94 -6.60
CA MET A 1057 10.78 -34.91 -7.27
C MET A 1057 10.41 -33.51 -7.79
N VAL A 1058 10.70 -32.45 -7.03
CA VAL A 1058 10.52 -31.05 -7.49
C VAL A 1058 11.46 -30.74 -8.66
N CYS A 1059 12.73 -31.15 -8.59
CA CYS A 1059 13.70 -30.99 -9.68
C CYS A 1059 13.23 -31.68 -10.97
N LEU A 1060 12.64 -32.87 -10.86
CA LEU A 1060 11.98 -33.57 -11.97
C LEU A 1060 10.78 -32.79 -12.52
N GLY A 1061 9.94 -32.23 -11.65
CA GLY A 1061 8.79 -31.40 -12.05
C GLY A 1061 9.21 -30.13 -12.80
N VAL A 1062 10.26 -29.46 -12.34
CA VAL A 1062 10.83 -28.27 -12.98
C VAL A 1062 11.46 -28.60 -14.32
N ASN A 1063 12.16 -29.74 -14.45
CA ASN A 1063 12.68 -30.22 -15.73
C ASN A 1063 11.54 -30.43 -16.77
N ILE A 1064 10.35 -30.84 -16.34
CA ILE A 1064 9.20 -31.00 -17.24
C ILE A 1064 8.66 -29.63 -17.71
N ILE A 1065 8.66 -28.61 -16.85
CA ILE A 1065 8.07 -27.30 -17.15
C ILE A 1065 9.03 -26.37 -17.90
N ILE A 1066 10.34 -26.40 -17.61
CA ILE A 1066 11.31 -25.46 -18.20
C ILE A 1066 11.23 -25.40 -19.73
N PRO A 1067 11.13 -26.52 -20.49
CA PRO A 1067 10.99 -26.48 -21.94
C PRO A 1067 9.72 -25.76 -22.43
N LEU A 1068 8.72 -25.55 -21.56
CA LEU A 1068 7.47 -24.85 -21.85
C LEU A 1068 7.56 -23.35 -21.59
N ILE A 1069 8.57 -22.88 -20.84
CA ILE A 1069 8.79 -21.47 -20.51
C ILE A 1069 9.75 -20.86 -21.55
N SER A 1070 9.22 -20.07 -22.48
CA SER A 1070 10.02 -19.29 -23.42
C SER A 1070 10.36 -17.90 -22.86
N LEU A 1071 11.46 -17.28 -23.33
CA LEU A 1071 11.81 -15.91 -22.95
C LEU A 1071 10.68 -14.90 -23.25
N ASP A 1072 9.91 -15.11 -24.32
CA ASP A 1072 8.74 -14.28 -24.65
C ASP A 1072 7.62 -14.34 -23.58
N LEU A 1073 7.52 -15.45 -22.84
CA LEU A 1073 6.55 -15.61 -21.75
C LEU A 1073 7.05 -14.95 -20.46
N LEU A 1074 8.37 -14.86 -20.27
CA LEU A 1074 8.98 -14.12 -19.16
C LEU A 1074 8.84 -12.60 -19.31
N GLN A 1075 8.35 -12.09 -20.45
CA GLN A 1075 7.90 -10.69 -20.57
C GLN A 1075 6.67 -10.41 -19.69
N PHE A 1076 5.90 -11.42 -19.28
CA PHE A 1076 4.80 -11.25 -18.32
C PHE A 1076 5.35 -11.18 -16.89
N PRO A 1077 5.26 -10.02 -16.21
CA PRO A 1077 6.00 -9.78 -14.95
C PRO A 1077 5.60 -10.74 -13.83
N LYS A 1078 4.30 -11.06 -13.71
CA LYS A 1078 3.80 -11.99 -12.68
C LYS A 1078 4.32 -13.42 -12.86
N LEU A 1079 4.49 -13.89 -14.11
CA LEU A 1079 5.05 -15.22 -14.38
C LEU A 1079 6.56 -15.22 -14.15
N CYS A 1080 7.24 -14.16 -14.61
CA CYS A 1080 8.68 -13.99 -14.46
C CYS A 1080 9.08 -14.03 -12.98
N LEU A 1081 8.41 -13.21 -12.15
CA LEU A 1081 8.65 -13.18 -10.71
C LEU A 1081 8.44 -14.56 -10.09
N GLN A 1082 7.29 -15.20 -10.32
CA GLN A 1082 6.97 -16.50 -9.73
C GLN A 1082 7.95 -17.60 -10.17
N TYR A 1083 8.40 -17.58 -11.43
CA TYR A 1083 9.43 -18.50 -11.92
C TYR A 1083 10.77 -18.29 -11.21
N PHE A 1084 11.23 -17.05 -11.09
CA PHE A 1084 12.51 -16.75 -10.42
C PHE A 1084 12.46 -16.94 -8.91
N THR A 1085 11.30 -16.75 -8.26
CA THR A 1085 11.11 -17.10 -6.84
C THR A 1085 11.26 -18.61 -6.62
N LEU A 1086 10.62 -19.44 -7.47
CA LEU A 1086 10.78 -20.89 -7.39
C LEU A 1086 12.22 -21.32 -7.66
N LEU A 1087 12.84 -20.74 -8.69
CA LEU A 1087 14.21 -21.05 -9.08
C LEU A 1087 15.22 -20.67 -7.99
N GLU A 1088 15.08 -19.47 -7.42
CA GLU A 1088 15.90 -19.01 -6.29
C GLU A 1088 15.76 -19.96 -5.09
N HIS A 1089 14.52 -20.32 -4.73
CA HIS A 1089 14.27 -21.26 -3.65
C HIS A 1089 14.96 -22.62 -3.87
N MET A 1090 14.88 -23.17 -5.09
CA MET A 1090 15.56 -24.42 -5.42
C MET A 1090 17.08 -24.33 -5.30
N CYS A 1091 17.67 -23.25 -5.82
CA CYS A 1091 19.10 -23.02 -5.75
C CYS A 1091 19.59 -22.80 -4.31
N CYS A 1092 18.78 -22.18 -3.46
CA CYS A 1092 19.10 -21.88 -2.07
C CYS A 1092 18.96 -23.09 -1.15
N VAL A 1093 17.90 -23.89 -1.32
CA VAL A 1093 17.61 -25.01 -0.40
C VAL A 1093 18.27 -26.32 -0.86
N HIS A 1094 18.36 -26.57 -2.18
CA HIS A 1094 18.82 -27.86 -2.73
C HIS A 1094 19.85 -27.73 -3.86
N PRO A 1095 21.00 -27.05 -3.64
CA PRO A 1095 22.00 -26.82 -4.69
C PRO A 1095 22.57 -28.12 -5.29
N ASP A 1096 22.77 -29.15 -4.46
CA ASP A 1096 23.31 -30.46 -4.88
C ASP A 1096 22.43 -31.13 -5.94
N LYS A 1097 21.10 -31.00 -5.80
CA LYS A 1097 20.13 -31.62 -6.69
C LYS A 1097 20.01 -30.87 -8.02
N VAL A 1098 20.17 -29.55 -7.99
CA VAL A 1098 20.27 -28.72 -9.19
C VAL A 1098 21.51 -29.10 -10.01
N LEU A 1099 22.66 -29.35 -9.35
CA LEU A 1099 23.89 -29.77 -10.02
C LEU A 1099 23.82 -31.20 -10.59
N ALA A 1100 23.00 -32.06 -9.99
CA ALA A 1100 22.74 -33.43 -10.42
C ALA A 1100 21.69 -33.55 -11.55
N LEU A 1101 21.10 -32.43 -12.01
CA LEU A 1101 20.16 -32.42 -13.13
C LEU A 1101 20.82 -32.87 -14.45
N PRO A 1102 20.06 -33.47 -15.39
CA PRO A 1102 20.55 -33.76 -16.73
C PRO A 1102 20.84 -32.46 -17.51
N ASP A 1103 21.78 -32.51 -18.46
CA ASP A 1103 22.21 -31.33 -19.23
C ASP A 1103 21.05 -30.65 -19.97
N SER A 1104 20.03 -31.42 -20.37
CA SER A 1104 18.80 -30.91 -21.00
C SER A 1104 18.00 -29.95 -20.12
N ALA A 1105 18.11 -30.08 -18.79
CA ALA A 1105 17.41 -29.26 -17.80
C ALA A 1105 18.33 -28.17 -17.23
N PHE A 1106 19.60 -28.52 -16.98
CA PHE A 1106 20.57 -27.62 -16.38
C PHE A 1106 20.89 -26.42 -17.27
N HIS A 1107 21.14 -26.65 -18.57
CA HIS A 1107 21.57 -25.60 -19.48
C HIS A 1107 20.50 -24.50 -19.70
N PRO A 1108 19.20 -24.84 -19.84
CA PRO A 1108 18.13 -23.83 -19.85
C PRO A 1108 18.00 -23.01 -18.57
N ILE A 1109 18.19 -23.62 -17.39
CA ILE A 1109 18.19 -22.87 -16.10
C ILE A 1109 19.34 -21.87 -16.08
N MET A 1110 20.52 -22.26 -16.57
CA MET A 1110 21.66 -21.35 -16.64
C MET A 1110 21.39 -20.19 -17.60
N HIS A 1111 20.76 -20.47 -18.74
CA HIS A 1111 20.37 -19.43 -19.69
C HIS A 1111 19.30 -18.47 -19.13
N THR A 1112 18.35 -18.96 -18.34
CA THR A 1112 17.37 -18.08 -17.67
C THR A 1112 17.98 -17.28 -16.52
N LEU A 1113 18.96 -17.82 -15.79
CA LEU A 1113 19.75 -17.05 -14.82
C LEU A 1113 20.60 -15.97 -15.50
N GLU A 1114 21.21 -16.27 -16.64
CA GLU A 1114 21.93 -15.27 -17.45
C GLU A 1114 21.01 -14.14 -17.91
N PHE A 1115 19.81 -14.48 -18.37
CA PHE A 1115 18.78 -13.52 -18.72
C PHE A 1115 18.39 -12.65 -17.50
N ALA A 1116 18.22 -13.25 -16.32
CA ALA A 1116 17.86 -12.53 -15.09
C ALA A 1116 18.96 -11.59 -14.61
N LEU A 1117 20.23 -12.00 -14.72
CA LEU A 1117 21.38 -11.15 -14.39
C LEU A 1117 21.51 -9.94 -15.34
N GLN A 1118 20.86 -9.95 -16.50
CA GLN A 1118 20.83 -8.82 -17.44
C GLN A 1118 19.49 -8.08 -17.45
N HIS A 1119 18.58 -8.44 -16.56
CA HIS A 1119 17.22 -7.91 -16.53
C HIS A 1119 17.19 -6.49 -15.95
N GLN A 1120 16.25 -5.66 -16.42
CA GLN A 1120 16.10 -4.27 -15.95
C GLN A 1120 15.40 -4.15 -14.59
N ASP A 1121 14.60 -5.16 -14.23
CA ASP A 1121 13.89 -5.24 -12.95
C ASP A 1121 14.84 -5.74 -11.85
N GLU A 1122 15.00 -4.93 -10.80
CA GLU A 1122 15.89 -5.18 -9.68
C GLU A 1122 15.43 -6.34 -8.80
N ASP A 1123 14.12 -6.56 -8.65
CA ASP A 1123 13.59 -7.66 -7.84
C ASP A 1123 14.04 -9.02 -8.44
N ILE A 1124 14.01 -9.12 -9.78
CA ILE A 1124 14.48 -10.31 -10.51
C ILE A 1124 16.00 -10.45 -10.42
N LEU A 1125 16.74 -9.34 -10.54
CA LEU A 1125 18.20 -9.34 -10.41
C LEU A 1125 18.64 -9.81 -9.01
N VAL A 1126 17.97 -9.36 -7.95
CA VAL A 1126 18.25 -9.77 -6.56
C VAL A 1126 17.96 -11.25 -6.37
N LEU A 1127 16.85 -11.78 -6.88
CA LEU A 1127 16.54 -13.22 -6.85
C LEU A 1127 17.62 -14.04 -7.57
N ALA A 1128 18.09 -13.58 -8.74
CA ALA A 1128 19.15 -14.24 -9.48
C ALA A 1128 20.50 -14.22 -8.74
N LEU A 1129 20.87 -13.08 -8.14
CA LEU A 1129 22.09 -12.96 -7.34
C LEU A 1129 22.05 -13.83 -6.08
N SER A 1130 20.88 -13.94 -5.42
CA SER A 1130 20.65 -14.87 -4.30
C SER A 1130 20.88 -16.32 -4.74
N ALA A 1131 20.24 -16.72 -5.85
CA ALA A 1131 20.41 -18.06 -6.43
C ALA A 1131 21.88 -18.37 -6.76
N VAL A 1132 22.59 -17.40 -7.35
CA VAL A 1132 24.02 -17.52 -7.68
C VAL A 1132 24.89 -17.64 -6.43
N SER A 1133 24.62 -16.89 -5.37
CA SER A 1133 25.35 -16.98 -4.09
C SER A 1133 25.30 -18.40 -3.52
N SER A 1134 24.10 -18.99 -3.54
CA SER A 1134 23.87 -20.35 -3.04
C SER A 1134 24.55 -21.42 -3.90
N LEU A 1135 24.44 -21.33 -5.23
CA LEU A 1135 25.13 -22.25 -6.16
C LEU A 1135 26.67 -22.13 -6.09
N ALA A 1136 27.19 -20.94 -5.78
CA ALA A 1136 28.61 -20.67 -5.69
C ALA A 1136 29.25 -21.16 -4.39
N SER A 1137 28.45 -21.37 -3.33
CA SER A 1137 28.95 -21.93 -2.09
C SER A 1137 29.35 -23.40 -2.28
N PRO A 1138 30.50 -23.87 -1.76
CA PRO A 1138 30.83 -25.29 -1.82
C PRO A 1138 29.76 -26.06 -1.02
N PRO A 1139 29.27 -27.20 -1.53
CA PRO A 1139 28.28 -28.00 -0.81
C PRO A 1139 28.93 -28.63 0.42
N THR A 1140 28.92 -27.89 1.53
CA THR A 1140 29.40 -28.34 2.83
C THR A 1140 28.22 -28.48 3.77
N THR A 1141 27.93 -29.73 4.15
CA THR A 1141 27.25 -30.19 5.37
C THR A 1141 26.77 -29.09 6.33
N THR A 1142 25.65 -28.47 6.03
CA THR A 1142 24.86 -27.74 7.04
C THR A 1142 23.39 -28.14 6.91
N SER A 1143 23.12 -29.44 7.04
CA SER A 1143 21.92 -29.86 7.76
C SER A 1143 22.16 -29.54 9.23
N SER A 1144 21.59 -28.45 9.73
CA SER A 1144 21.33 -28.33 11.17
C SER A 1144 20.24 -29.35 11.54
N SER A 1145 20.60 -30.62 11.63
CA SER A 1145 19.91 -31.60 12.46
C SER A 1145 20.96 -32.21 13.39
N SER A 1146 20.77 -31.99 14.67
CA SER A 1146 21.71 -32.27 15.74
C SER A 1146 22.07 -33.76 15.84
N ALA A 1147 23.38 -34.01 15.83
CA ALA A 1147 24.10 -35.08 16.52
C ALA A 1147 23.42 -36.47 16.63
N SER A 1148 23.81 -37.41 15.77
CA SER A 1148 24.36 -38.72 16.21
C SER A 1148 24.81 -39.61 15.04
N SER A 1149 25.97 -40.26 15.25
CA SER A 1149 26.56 -41.39 14.51
C SER A 1149 26.96 -41.24 13.03
N ALA A 1150 28.22 -40.82 12.84
CA ALA A 1150 29.25 -41.47 12.02
C ALA A 1150 28.91 -42.00 10.60
N SER A 1151 29.16 -41.17 9.58
CA SER A 1151 30.24 -41.43 8.60
C SER A 1151 30.68 -40.10 7.95
N PRO A 1152 31.97 -39.73 7.97
CA PRO A 1152 32.47 -38.61 7.19
C PRO A 1152 32.75 -39.09 5.77
N HIS A 1153 32.35 -38.32 4.76
CA HIS A 1153 32.68 -38.48 3.34
C HIS A 1153 31.81 -39.45 2.52
N ALA A 1154 30.76 -38.92 1.90
CA ALA A 1154 30.51 -39.22 0.49
C ALA A 1154 31.12 -38.05 -0.32
N PRO A 1155 32.27 -38.22 -1.00
CA PRO A 1155 32.77 -37.19 -1.91
C PRO A 1155 31.75 -36.96 -3.03
N MET A 1156 31.55 -35.71 -3.46
CA MET A 1156 30.83 -35.42 -4.71
C MET A 1156 31.40 -36.30 -5.83
N ALA A 1157 30.53 -36.87 -6.66
CA ALA A 1157 30.97 -37.60 -7.84
C ALA A 1157 31.93 -36.70 -8.66
N PRO A 1158 33.07 -37.23 -9.15
CA PRO A 1158 34.11 -36.42 -9.80
C PRO A 1158 33.57 -35.60 -10.99
N GLU A 1159 32.54 -36.12 -11.68
CA GLU A 1159 31.84 -35.42 -12.76
C GLU A 1159 31.09 -34.15 -12.29
N HIS A 1160 30.44 -34.20 -11.12
CA HIS A 1160 29.71 -33.06 -10.54
C HIS A 1160 30.66 -31.98 -10.01
N ALA A 1161 31.80 -32.37 -9.45
CA ALA A 1161 32.83 -31.43 -9.01
C ALA A 1161 33.42 -30.63 -10.18
N GLN A 1162 33.64 -31.29 -11.33
CA GLN A 1162 34.12 -30.63 -12.55
C GLN A 1162 33.06 -29.68 -13.14
N ARG A 1163 31.78 -30.09 -13.15
CA ARG A 1163 30.66 -29.24 -13.59
C ARG A 1163 30.48 -28.02 -12.69
N HIS A 1164 30.57 -28.19 -11.36
CA HIS A 1164 30.49 -27.10 -10.39
C HIS A 1164 31.61 -26.07 -10.60
N GLN A 1165 32.85 -26.54 -10.82
CA GLN A 1165 33.98 -25.64 -11.06
C GLN A 1165 33.82 -24.83 -12.36
N ALA A 1166 33.33 -25.46 -13.44
CA ALA A 1166 33.03 -24.76 -14.70
C ALA A 1166 31.90 -23.72 -14.54
N LEU A 1167 30.86 -24.08 -13.78
CA LEU A 1167 29.73 -23.20 -13.47
C LEU A 1167 30.18 -21.95 -12.70
N VAL A 1168 30.92 -22.14 -11.60
CA VAL A 1168 31.43 -21.06 -10.77
C VAL A 1168 32.29 -20.09 -11.59
N ALA A 1169 33.17 -20.62 -12.45
CA ALA A 1169 34.00 -19.79 -13.32
C ALA A 1169 33.17 -18.94 -14.30
N HIS A 1170 32.08 -19.49 -14.84
CA HIS A 1170 31.17 -18.78 -15.74
C HIS A 1170 30.35 -17.70 -15.02
N LEU A 1171 29.75 -18.04 -13.88
CA LEU A 1171 28.98 -17.10 -13.06
C LEU A 1171 29.86 -15.95 -12.54
N LEU A 1172 31.11 -16.24 -12.15
CA LEU A 1172 32.08 -15.22 -11.75
C LEU A 1172 32.32 -14.18 -12.86
N ARG A 1173 32.43 -14.62 -14.12
CA ARG A 1173 32.58 -13.70 -15.27
C ARG A 1173 31.36 -12.80 -15.45
N LEU A 1174 30.16 -13.38 -15.35
CA LEU A 1174 28.90 -12.64 -15.53
C LEU A 1174 28.69 -11.60 -14.43
N VAL A 1175 28.86 -11.99 -13.16
CA VAL A 1175 28.64 -11.10 -12.02
C VAL A 1175 29.73 -10.02 -11.96
N LEU A 1176 31.01 -10.34 -12.24
CA LEU A 1176 32.05 -9.30 -12.35
C LEU A 1176 31.78 -8.34 -13.50
N ARG A 1177 31.31 -8.84 -14.66
CA ARG A 1177 30.93 -7.98 -15.78
C ARG A 1177 29.77 -7.05 -15.42
N LEU A 1178 28.76 -7.55 -14.73
CA LEU A 1178 27.64 -6.76 -14.21
C LEU A 1178 28.14 -5.66 -13.27
N VAL A 1179 28.97 -6.02 -12.27
CA VAL A 1179 29.51 -5.07 -11.29
C VAL A 1179 30.43 -4.02 -11.92
N LEU A 1180 31.23 -4.38 -12.93
CA LEU A 1180 32.19 -3.46 -13.55
C LEU A 1180 31.55 -2.55 -14.62
N LEU A 1181 30.50 -3.00 -15.31
CA LEU A 1181 29.93 -2.30 -16.47
C LEU A 1181 28.57 -1.66 -16.24
N GLN A 1182 27.79 -2.09 -15.25
CA GLN A 1182 26.43 -1.57 -15.00
C GLN A 1182 26.36 -0.78 -13.69
N PRO A 1183 25.71 0.39 -13.66
CA PRO A 1183 25.48 1.12 -12.42
C PRO A 1183 24.48 0.35 -11.54
N LEU A 1184 24.93 -0.10 -10.36
CA LEU A 1184 24.12 -0.87 -9.41
C LEU A 1184 23.63 0.03 -8.28
N ARG A 1185 22.37 -0.14 -7.86
CA ARG A 1185 21.84 0.51 -6.63
C ARG A 1185 22.33 -0.20 -5.38
N ASN A 1186 22.31 0.47 -4.24
CA ASN A 1186 22.83 -0.06 -2.97
C ASN A 1186 22.28 -1.46 -2.61
N GLU A 1187 20.98 -1.70 -2.78
CA GLU A 1187 20.35 -3.01 -2.48
C GLU A 1187 20.91 -4.13 -3.37
N THR A 1188 21.08 -3.85 -4.67
CA THR A 1188 21.70 -4.79 -5.62
C THR A 1188 23.20 -4.99 -5.36
N VAL A 1189 23.92 -3.98 -4.85
CA VAL A 1189 25.33 -4.09 -4.47
C VAL A 1189 25.51 -5.06 -3.29
N GLU A 1190 24.59 -5.05 -2.33
CA GLU A 1190 24.63 -6.00 -1.22
C GLU A 1190 24.41 -7.44 -1.69
N ALA A 1191 23.39 -7.68 -2.53
CA ALA A 1191 23.14 -8.99 -3.14
C ALA A 1191 24.31 -9.45 -4.03
N ALA A 1192 24.90 -8.54 -4.81
CA ALA A 1192 26.05 -8.83 -5.66
C ALA A 1192 27.30 -9.15 -4.83
N ALA A 1193 27.51 -8.49 -3.69
CA ALA A 1193 28.60 -8.81 -2.78
C ALA A 1193 28.45 -10.21 -2.17
N ASP A 1194 27.23 -10.57 -1.77
CA ASP A 1194 26.93 -11.90 -1.22
C ASP A 1194 27.10 -13.00 -2.29
N ALA A 1195 26.82 -12.71 -3.56
CA ALA A 1195 27.10 -13.61 -4.68
C ALA A 1195 28.59 -13.69 -5.05
N LEU A 1196 29.29 -12.56 -5.08
CA LEU A 1196 30.70 -12.49 -5.49
C LEU A 1196 31.65 -13.14 -4.49
N LEU A 1197 31.40 -13.01 -3.19
CA LEU A 1197 32.32 -13.51 -2.18
C LEU A 1197 32.56 -15.04 -2.34
N PRO A 1198 31.54 -15.91 -2.37
CA PRO A 1198 31.73 -17.35 -2.64
C PRO A 1198 32.40 -17.65 -3.99
N LEU A 1199 32.05 -16.90 -5.04
CA LEU A 1199 32.64 -17.08 -6.39
C LEU A 1199 34.15 -16.78 -6.40
N ILE A 1200 34.57 -15.69 -5.74
CA ILE A 1200 35.98 -15.29 -5.63
C ILE A 1200 36.78 -16.31 -4.82
N LEU A 1201 36.20 -16.80 -3.72
CA LEU A 1201 36.85 -17.81 -2.87
C LEU A 1201 37.07 -19.13 -3.62
N SER A 1202 36.13 -19.51 -4.49
CA SER A 1202 36.18 -20.74 -5.27
C SER A 1202 37.12 -20.66 -6.49
N CYS A 1203 37.33 -19.46 -7.06
CA CYS A 1203 38.15 -19.24 -8.26
C CYS A 1203 39.04 -17.98 -8.15
N PRO A 1204 40.02 -17.93 -7.23
CA PRO A 1204 40.81 -16.73 -6.98
C PRO A 1204 41.71 -16.35 -8.16
N GLN A 1205 42.29 -17.33 -8.87
CA GLN A 1205 43.16 -17.09 -10.02
C GLN A 1205 42.42 -16.46 -11.21
N LEU A 1206 41.19 -16.92 -11.46
CA LEU A 1206 40.36 -16.39 -12.54
C LEU A 1206 39.90 -14.95 -12.25
N THR A 1207 39.58 -14.65 -10.98
CA THR A 1207 39.29 -13.28 -10.52
C THR A 1207 40.46 -12.34 -10.79
N GLN A 1208 41.68 -12.75 -10.42
CA GLN A 1208 42.89 -11.97 -10.68
C GLN A 1208 43.13 -11.74 -12.17
N THR A 1209 42.93 -12.78 -12.99
CA THR A 1209 43.11 -12.70 -14.45
C THR A 1209 42.15 -11.67 -15.06
N ILE A 1210 40.84 -11.76 -14.77
CA ILE A 1210 39.82 -10.84 -15.30
C ILE A 1210 40.10 -9.40 -14.88
N LEU A 1211 40.42 -9.17 -13.61
CA LEU A 1211 40.71 -7.83 -13.11
C LEU A 1211 42.02 -7.28 -13.71
N SER A 1212 43.05 -8.11 -13.87
CA SER A 1212 44.31 -7.71 -14.51
C SER A 1212 44.16 -7.41 -16.01
N GLU A 1213 43.30 -8.17 -16.71
CA GLU A 1213 42.91 -7.87 -18.08
C GLU A 1213 42.18 -6.53 -18.13
N ALA A 1214 41.21 -6.27 -17.24
CA ALA A 1214 40.54 -4.98 -17.16
C ALA A 1214 41.53 -3.82 -16.94
N VAL A 1215 42.50 -3.97 -16.03
CA VAL A 1215 43.56 -2.98 -15.75
C VAL A 1215 44.44 -2.74 -16.99
N SER A 1216 45.00 -3.80 -17.58
CA SER A 1216 45.93 -3.70 -18.72
C SER A 1216 45.26 -3.17 -19.99
N SER A 1217 43.94 -3.31 -20.09
CA SER A 1217 43.15 -2.90 -21.24
C SER A 1217 42.86 -1.39 -21.32
N HIS A 1218 43.25 -0.62 -20.31
CA HIS A 1218 43.16 0.84 -20.29
C HIS A 1218 44.35 1.51 -20.99
N VAL A 1219 44.10 2.64 -21.68
CA VAL A 1219 45.12 3.34 -22.49
C VAL A 1219 46.00 4.29 -21.65
N ASP A 1220 45.52 4.77 -20.50
CA ASP A 1220 46.19 5.81 -19.70
C ASP A 1220 46.96 5.22 -18.50
N PRO A 1221 48.30 5.42 -18.41
CA PRO A 1221 49.13 4.84 -17.36
C PRO A 1221 48.79 5.33 -15.94
N ALA A 1222 48.31 6.56 -15.78
CA ALA A 1222 47.89 7.06 -14.46
C ALA A 1222 46.62 6.34 -13.97
N CYS A 1223 45.71 6.06 -14.90
CA CYS A 1223 44.53 5.25 -14.60
C CYS A 1223 44.86 3.80 -14.35
N GLN A 1224 45.79 3.20 -15.11
CA GLN A 1224 46.24 1.84 -14.85
C GLN A 1224 46.81 1.70 -13.43
N HIS A 1225 47.62 2.67 -12.97
CA HIS A 1225 48.12 2.68 -11.60
C HIS A 1225 46.99 2.79 -10.57
N HIS A 1226 46.03 3.70 -10.76
CA HIS A 1226 44.89 3.82 -9.84
C HIS A 1226 44.02 2.56 -9.81
N LEU A 1227 43.65 2.02 -10.98
CA LEU A 1227 42.87 0.78 -11.10
C LEU A 1227 43.60 -0.39 -10.45
N SER A 1228 44.94 -0.47 -10.62
CA SER A 1228 45.75 -1.50 -9.99
C SER A 1228 45.74 -1.39 -8.46
N ALA A 1229 45.76 -0.18 -7.90
CA ALA A 1229 45.67 0.05 -6.46
C ALA A 1229 44.28 -0.33 -5.92
N ALA A 1230 43.21 0.08 -6.60
CA ALA A 1230 41.83 -0.26 -6.23
C ALA A 1230 41.56 -1.78 -6.30
N VAL A 1231 42.02 -2.45 -7.36
CA VAL A 1231 41.96 -3.91 -7.50
C VAL A 1231 42.75 -4.61 -6.40
N THR A 1232 43.95 -4.12 -6.07
CA THR A 1232 44.78 -4.69 -4.99
C THR A 1232 44.09 -4.55 -3.63
N ALA A 1233 43.49 -3.39 -3.34
CA ALA A 1233 42.73 -3.16 -2.13
C ALA A 1233 41.50 -4.09 -2.04
N PHE A 1234 40.72 -4.22 -3.12
CA PHE A 1234 39.57 -5.12 -3.20
C PHE A 1234 39.96 -6.60 -2.98
N LEU A 1235 41.00 -7.07 -3.67
CA LEU A 1235 41.51 -8.44 -3.51
C LEU A 1235 42.06 -8.69 -2.10
N SER A 1236 42.70 -7.68 -1.48
CA SER A 1236 43.14 -7.77 -0.08
C SER A 1236 41.95 -7.94 0.88
N ALA A 1237 40.86 -7.20 0.68
CA ALA A 1237 39.64 -7.32 1.47
C ALA A 1237 38.96 -8.68 1.28
N ALA A 1238 38.93 -9.21 0.05
CA ALA A 1238 38.44 -10.56 -0.25
C ALA A 1238 39.28 -11.65 0.45
N SER A 1239 40.61 -11.53 0.42
CA SER A 1239 41.54 -12.47 1.07
C SER A 1239 41.43 -12.43 2.61
N ALA A 1240 41.25 -11.24 3.19
CA ALA A 1240 41.00 -11.08 4.62
C ALA A 1240 39.65 -11.69 5.03
N ALA A 1241 38.63 -11.55 4.18
CA ALA A 1241 37.34 -12.20 4.37
C ALA A 1241 37.45 -13.74 4.31
N ALA A 1242 38.26 -14.27 3.39
CA ALA A 1242 38.57 -15.69 3.27
C ALA A 1242 39.20 -16.25 4.57
N ALA A 1243 40.28 -15.60 5.03
CA ALA A 1243 41.00 -16.03 6.23
C ALA A 1243 40.12 -16.00 7.49
N ALA A 1244 39.29 -14.97 7.64
CA ALA A 1244 38.37 -14.86 8.75
C ALA A 1244 37.24 -15.90 8.70
N SER A 1245 36.71 -16.20 7.50
CA SER A 1245 35.68 -17.23 7.31
C SER A 1245 36.16 -18.64 7.67
N ALA A 1246 37.43 -18.96 7.39
CA ALA A 1246 38.05 -20.24 7.78
C ALA A 1246 38.26 -20.39 9.30
N SER A 1247 38.32 -19.28 10.03
CA SER A 1247 38.52 -19.25 11.49
C SER A 1247 37.23 -19.12 12.31
N ALA A 1248 36.09 -18.86 11.66
CA ALA A 1248 34.82 -18.58 12.32
C ALA A 1248 34.07 -19.89 12.65
N SER A 1249 33.95 -20.23 13.93
CA SER A 1249 33.21 -21.41 14.40
C SER A 1249 31.68 -21.23 14.46
N SER A 1250 31.17 -20.02 14.18
CA SER A 1250 29.73 -19.67 14.26
C SER A 1250 29.32 -18.63 13.20
N ALA A 1251 28.10 -18.76 12.67
CA ALA A 1251 27.49 -17.83 11.71
C ALA A 1251 27.44 -16.37 12.24
N ALA A 1252 27.41 -16.16 13.56
CA ALA A 1252 27.44 -14.83 14.17
C ALA A 1252 28.80 -14.12 13.98
N ALA A 1253 29.90 -14.87 13.93
CA ALA A 1253 31.25 -14.34 13.72
C ALA A 1253 31.53 -13.96 12.25
N ALA A 1254 30.79 -14.53 11.29
CA ALA A 1254 30.92 -14.23 9.86
C ALA A 1254 30.22 -12.92 9.42
N ARG A 1255 29.23 -12.43 10.17
CA ARG A 1255 28.50 -11.18 9.87
C ARG A 1255 29.38 -9.93 9.73
N PRO A 1256 30.30 -9.60 10.66
CA PRO A 1256 31.16 -8.43 10.52
C PRO A 1256 32.09 -8.51 9.31
N VAL A 1257 32.50 -9.72 8.92
CA VAL A 1257 33.36 -9.96 7.76
C VAL A 1257 32.61 -9.69 6.45
N ARG A 1258 31.38 -10.21 6.30
CA ARG A 1258 30.53 -9.92 5.14
C ARG A 1258 30.22 -8.43 5.01
N ARG A 1259 29.97 -7.73 6.13
CA ARG A 1259 29.79 -6.26 6.14
C ARG A 1259 31.02 -5.51 5.64
N ARG A 1260 32.23 -5.91 6.06
CA ARG A 1260 33.48 -5.31 5.58
C ARG A 1260 33.69 -5.54 4.08
N PHE A 1261 33.39 -6.75 3.59
CA PHE A 1261 33.47 -7.03 2.16
C PHE A 1261 32.46 -6.22 1.35
N ARG A 1262 31.20 -6.12 1.81
CA ARG A 1262 30.18 -5.24 1.19
C ARG A 1262 30.65 -3.78 1.11
N SER A 1263 31.22 -3.24 2.19
CA SER A 1263 31.76 -1.88 2.17
C SER A 1263 32.95 -1.71 1.22
N ALA A 1264 33.82 -2.73 1.14
CA ALA A 1264 34.96 -2.71 0.22
C ALA A 1264 34.52 -2.81 -1.25
N LEU A 1265 33.50 -3.62 -1.55
CA LEU A 1265 32.92 -3.71 -2.89
C LEU A 1265 32.25 -2.39 -3.28
N ALA A 1266 31.47 -1.77 -2.38
CA ALA A 1266 30.83 -0.49 -2.64
C ALA A 1266 31.87 0.62 -2.91
N ALA A 1267 32.96 0.66 -2.14
CA ALA A 1267 34.07 1.58 -2.39
C ALA A 1267 34.76 1.29 -3.74
N PHE A 1268 35.03 0.02 -4.03
CA PHE A 1268 35.61 -0.40 -5.30
C PHE A 1268 34.74 0.00 -6.50
N ILE A 1269 33.42 -0.21 -6.42
CA ILE A 1269 32.45 0.19 -7.46
C ILE A 1269 32.49 1.71 -7.68
N ALA A 1270 32.47 2.49 -6.59
CA ALA A 1270 32.51 3.95 -6.66
C ALA A 1270 33.79 4.46 -7.34
N ASP A 1271 34.93 3.83 -7.04
CA ASP A 1271 36.23 4.22 -7.59
C ASP A 1271 36.43 3.76 -9.05
N VAL A 1272 35.89 2.60 -9.42
CA VAL A 1272 36.24 1.89 -10.67
C VAL A 1272 35.23 2.07 -11.80
N GLN A 1273 33.92 2.18 -11.52
CA GLN A 1273 32.90 2.31 -12.59
C GLN A 1273 33.11 3.58 -13.44
N GLY A 1274 33.46 4.71 -12.81
CA GLY A 1274 33.76 5.95 -13.53
C GLY A 1274 34.98 5.86 -14.45
N LEU A 1275 35.90 4.91 -14.18
CA LEU A 1275 37.12 4.69 -14.95
C LEU A 1275 36.92 3.69 -16.09
N ILE A 1276 36.17 2.59 -15.86
CA ILE A 1276 35.99 1.47 -16.81
C ILE A 1276 34.93 1.75 -17.90
N VAL A 1277 33.87 2.51 -17.61
CA VAL A 1277 32.79 2.84 -18.58
C VAL A 1277 33.30 3.68 -19.78
N ARG A 1278 34.59 4.07 -19.78
CA ARG A 1278 35.30 4.73 -20.89
C ARG A 1278 35.56 3.83 -22.12
N ARG A 1279 34.87 2.69 -22.26
CA ARG A 1279 34.88 1.88 -23.49
C ARG A 1279 33.62 2.09 -24.30
#